data_AF-A0AAP0P6N7-F1
#
_entry.id   AF-A0AAP0P6N7-F1
#
_cell.length_a   1.000
_cell.length_b   1.000
_cell.length_c   1.000
_cell.angle_alpha   90.00
_cell.angle_beta   90.00
_cell.angle_gamma   90.00
#
_symmetry.space_group_name_H-M   'P 1'
#
loop_
_entity.id
_entity.type
_entity.pdbx_description
1 polymer ?
#
loop_
_entity_poly.entity_id
_entity_poly.type
_entity_poly.pdbx_seq_one_letter_code
_entity_poly.pdbx_strand_id
1 'polypeptide(L)'
;MGSIMEEKLKFCIDRGGTFTDVYAEIPGQSEARVMKLLSVDPANYDDAPIEGIRRILEEYTGHKIPRASKIPTDKIEWIRMGTTVATNALLERKGERIALCVTRGFRDLLQIGNQARPKIFDLTVAKPSNLYEEVIEADERVELVLDGEVDGSGSYSSLSVKGISGELVRVVKPLNEEALKPSLKKLLGKGISCLAVVLLHSYTYPQHEILVEKIALNMGFRHVSLSSALTPMVRAVPRGLTASVDAYLTPVIKEYLSGFMSKFDEDLGKVNVLFMQSDGGLAPESRFSGHKAILSGPAGGVVGYSQTLFGLETEKPLIGFDMGGTSTDVSRYAGSYEQVLETQIAGAIIQAPQLDINTVAAGGGSKLKFQFGSFRVGPESVGAHPGPVCYRKGGELAVTDANLILGTLIPDYFPSIFGLNEDQKLDVEATRDEFKKLADQINSYRRSQDPSTKDMTVEEIALGFVNVANETMCRPIRQLTEMKGHETRNHALACFGGAGPQHSCSIARSLGMSEVLIHRFCGILSAYGMGLADVVEEAQEPYSAVYDPESILEAAHREAILLAQVRQKLKGQSFTDESISTESFLNLRYEGTDTAIMVKGKRAQPSENDYALEFVKLFQQEYGFKLQNRKILICDVRVRGIGVTNILKPQSLEPVSWAPKVEGDYKVYFEHGWHETPLFKLENLGFGHSLPGPAIIMNGNSTVIVEPGCRAVITKFGNIKIEIHSSPRITKVAEKVADVVHLSIFNNRFMGIAEQMGRTLQRTSISTNIKERLDFSCALFGPDGGLVANAPHVPVHLGAMSSTVKWQLEYWGDNLNEGDVLVTNHPCSGGSHLPDITVITPVFDNGKLVFFVASRGHHAEIGGITPGSMPPFSVSIWEEGAAIKAFKLVEKGIFQEGGITKLLQSPYIDEASVRKIPGTRKLQDNLSDLHAQVAANQRGISLIKELIEQYSLGTVQAYMSHVQINAEEAVREMLRSVATRVIGQSGNNDEKDSATIEEEDYMDDGSIIHLKLTINAEKGEAIFDFDGTSPEVYGNWNAPEAVTSAAVIYCLRCLVDIDIPLNQGCLAPVKILIPSGSFLSPSDKAAVVGGNVLTSQRITDVVLTAFQACACSQGCMNNLTFGNDSFGYYETIGGGSGAGPSWHGTSGVQCHMTNTRMTDPEIFEQRYPVLLHRFGLRENSGGNGVYSGGDGLVREIEFRSPVVVSVLSERRVHAPRGLNGGKDGARGANYLVTKDKRKVYLGGKNTVEVQAGEILQILTPGGGGWGSP
;
A
#
# COMPACT_ATOMS: atom_id res chain seq x y z
N MET A 1 1.25 -62.74 -12.89
CA MET A 1 1.69 -61.92 -14.03
C MET A 1 1.70 -60.48 -13.55
N GLY A 2 2.88 -59.92 -13.29
CA GLY A 2 3.00 -58.54 -12.83
C GLY A 2 2.67 -57.59 -13.98
N SER A 3 1.73 -56.68 -13.76
CA SER A 3 1.57 -55.54 -14.66
C SER A 3 2.83 -54.70 -14.54
N ILE A 4 3.56 -54.59 -15.63
CA ILE A 4 4.54 -53.52 -15.84
C ILE A 4 3.79 -52.22 -15.51
N MET A 5 4.18 -51.51 -14.45
CA MET A 5 3.68 -50.17 -14.22
C MET A 5 4.11 -49.36 -15.44
N GLU A 6 3.17 -48.99 -16.31
CA GLU A 6 3.48 -48.09 -17.41
C GLU A 6 3.97 -46.78 -16.79
N GLU A 7 5.24 -46.48 -17.00
CA GLU A 7 5.83 -45.27 -16.44
C GLU A 7 5.30 -44.05 -17.20
N LYS A 8 4.73 -43.07 -16.48
CA LYS A 8 4.04 -41.90 -17.03
C LYS A 8 4.76 -40.59 -16.69
N LEU A 9 4.62 -39.60 -17.56
CA LEU A 9 5.19 -38.27 -17.43
C LEU A 9 4.45 -37.42 -16.39
N LYS A 10 5.19 -36.54 -15.72
CA LYS A 10 4.69 -35.59 -14.73
C LYS A 10 5.09 -34.19 -15.11
N PHE A 11 4.15 -33.25 -15.16
CA PHE A 11 4.39 -31.89 -15.63
C PHE A 11 4.10 -30.83 -14.58
N CYS A 12 5.04 -29.91 -14.37
CA CYS A 12 4.83 -28.66 -13.64
C CYS A 12 5.06 -27.47 -14.57
N ILE A 13 4.10 -26.55 -14.64
CA ILE A 13 4.12 -25.45 -15.60
C ILE A 13 3.79 -24.13 -14.92
N ASP A 14 4.66 -23.13 -15.07
CA ASP A 14 4.36 -21.75 -14.69
C ASP A 14 4.24 -20.89 -15.94
N ARG A 15 3.03 -20.41 -16.20
CA ARG A 15 2.78 -19.46 -17.28
C ARG A 15 2.94 -18.03 -16.77
N GLY A 16 4.17 -17.52 -16.84
CA GLY A 16 4.52 -16.13 -16.52
C GLY A 16 4.09 -15.11 -17.59
N GLY A 17 4.39 -13.82 -17.35
CA GLY A 17 4.06 -12.74 -18.29
C GLY A 17 4.93 -12.75 -19.57
N THR A 18 6.25 -12.91 -19.42
CA THR A 18 7.18 -12.94 -20.56
C THR A 18 7.43 -14.34 -21.09
N PHE A 19 7.65 -15.31 -20.18
CA PHE A 19 7.99 -16.69 -20.53
C PHE A 19 7.12 -17.69 -19.77
N THR A 20 6.88 -18.83 -20.40
CA THR A 20 6.28 -20.02 -19.81
C THR A 20 7.39 -21.02 -19.49
N ASP A 21 7.46 -21.43 -18.24
CA ASP A 21 8.46 -22.34 -17.71
C ASP A 21 7.85 -23.72 -17.50
N VAL A 22 8.47 -24.74 -18.10
CA VAL A 22 7.98 -26.12 -18.08
C VAL A 22 9.05 -27.01 -17.46
N TYR A 23 8.65 -27.77 -16.44
CA TYR A 23 9.43 -28.81 -15.80
C TYR A 23 8.71 -30.15 -16.00
N ALA A 24 9.42 -31.18 -16.46
CA ALA A 24 8.88 -32.52 -16.62
C ALA A 24 9.82 -33.60 -16.08
N GLU A 25 9.29 -34.52 -15.27
CA GLU A 25 9.99 -35.76 -14.94
C GLU A 25 9.69 -36.81 -16.01
N ILE A 26 10.75 -37.24 -16.70
CA ILE A 26 10.68 -38.31 -17.70
C ILE A 26 11.01 -39.63 -17.00
N PRO A 27 10.14 -40.65 -17.07
CA PRO A 27 10.45 -41.93 -16.44
C PRO A 27 11.70 -42.60 -17.00
N GLY A 28 12.45 -43.24 -16.11
CA GLY A 28 13.73 -43.89 -16.44
C GLY A 28 14.90 -42.93 -16.67
N GLN A 29 14.69 -41.60 -16.63
CA GLN A 29 15.76 -40.60 -16.70
C GLN A 29 16.05 -40.04 -15.31
N SER A 30 17.35 -39.89 -14.98
CA SER A 30 17.77 -39.29 -13.71
C SER A 30 17.63 -37.77 -13.69
N GLU A 31 17.61 -37.13 -14.86
CA GLU A 31 17.49 -35.67 -14.98
C GLU A 31 16.11 -35.29 -15.53
N ALA A 32 15.52 -34.26 -14.93
CA ALA A 32 14.27 -33.68 -15.38
C ALA A 32 14.48 -32.82 -16.63
N ARG A 33 13.46 -32.79 -17.50
CA ARG A 33 13.47 -31.94 -18.70
C ARG A 33 12.92 -30.56 -18.37
N VAL A 34 13.69 -29.53 -18.69
CA VAL A 34 13.30 -28.12 -18.53
C VAL A 34 13.17 -27.45 -19.89
N MET A 35 12.09 -26.70 -20.09
CA MET A 35 11.84 -25.94 -21.31
C MET A 35 11.29 -24.55 -20.98
N LYS A 36 11.72 -23.54 -21.75
CA LYS A 36 11.25 -22.14 -21.64
C LYS A 36 10.72 -21.69 -22.99
N LEU A 37 9.49 -21.19 -23.02
CA LEU A 37 8.80 -20.70 -24.22
C LEU A 37 8.35 -19.26 -24.00
N LEU A 38 8.14 -18.49 -25.07
CA LEU A 38 7.48 -17.19 -24.94
C LEU A 38 6.02 -17.41 -24.52
N SER A 39 5.53 -16.66 -23.54
CA SER A 39 4.16 -16.84 -23.05
C SER A 39 3.07 -16.48 -24.07
N VAL A 40 3.42 -15.62 -25.03
CA VAL A 40 2.54 -15.16 -26.11
C VAL A 40 3.34 -15.14 -27.40
N ASP A 41 3.03 -16.07 -28.32
CA ASP A 41 3.65 -16.19 -29.64
C ASP A 41 2.64 -16.75 -30.66
N PRO A 42 1.63 -15.95 -31.05
CA PRO A 42 0.50 -16.38 -31.87
C PRO A 42 0.91 -16.79 -33.29
N ALA A 43 2.11 -16.41 -33.75
CA ALA A 43 2.63 -16.84 -35.05
C ALA A 43 3.03 -18.33 -35.04
N ASN A 44 3.35 -18.89 -33.87
CA ASN A 44 3.90 -20.24 -33.75
C ASN A 44 2.98 -21.21 -33.00
N TYR A 45 2.30 -20.79 -31.94
CA TYR A 45 1.40 -21.67 -31.16
C TYR A 45 0.29 -20.87 -30.44
N ASP A 46 -0.87 -21.50 -30.29
CA ASP A 46 -2.03 -20.89 -29.62
C ASP A 46 -1.82 -20.73 -28.10
N ASP A 47 -1.16 -21.71 -27.47
CA ASP A 47 -0.95 -21.75 -26.01
C ASP A 47 0.39 -22.40 -25.66
N ALA A 48 1.24 -21.68 -24.92
CA ALA A 48 2.60 -22.11 -24.58
C ALA A 48 2.64 -23.35 -23.65
N PRO A 49 1.81 -23.47 -22.59
CA PRO A 49 1.69 -24.69 -21.79
C PRO A 49 1.43 -25.95 -22.62
N ILE A 50 0.42 -25.90 -23.50
CA ILE A 50 0.07 -27.01 -24.40
C ILE A 50 1.23 -27.35 -25.34
N GLU A 51 1.88 -26.34 -25.92
CA GLU A 51 3.03 -26.54 -26.80
C GLU A 51 4.23 -27.17 -26.07
N GLY A 52 4.47 -26.78 -24.81
CA GLY A 52 5.50 -27.36 -23.96
C GLY A 52 5.27 -28.85 -23.68
N ILE A 53 4.04 -29.20 -23.28
CA ILE A 53 3.63 -30.60 -23.08
C ILE A 53 3.80 -31.39 -24.39
N ARG A 54 3.33 -30.84 -25.51
CA ARG A 54 3.43 -31.47 -26.83
C ARG A 54 4.88 -31.78 -27.21
N ARG A 55 5.79 -30.81 -27.13
CA ARG A 55 7.21 -30.99 -27.51
C ARG A 55 7.91 -32.04 -26.65
N ILE A 56 7.63 -32.06 -25.34
CA ILE A 56 8.23 -33.06 -24.43
C ILE A 56 7.65 -34.45 -24.68
N LEU A 57 6.35 -34.57 -25.00
CA LEU A 57 5.75 -35.83 -25.42
C LEU A 57 6.32 -36.34 -26.75
N GLU A 58 6.55 -35.46 -27.73
CA GLU A 58 7.22 -35.83 -28.99
C GLU A 58 8.64 -36.35 -28.75
N GLU A 59 9.40 -35.68 -27.88
CA GLU A 59 10.75 -36.07 -27.48
C GLU A 59 10.75 -37.45 -26.78
N TYR A 60 9.81 -37.68 -25.88
CA TYR A 60 9.71 -38.93 -25.11
C TYR A 60 9.20 -40.11 -25.95
N THR A 61 8.13 -39.90 -26.73
CA THR A 61 7.49 -40.97 -27.52
C THR A 61 8.19 -41.22 -28.84
N GLY A 62 8.98 -40.27 -29.35
CA GLY A 62 9.56 -40.30 -30.70
C GLY A 62 8.54 -40.13 -31.82
N HIS A 63 7.26 -39.87 -31.51
CA HIS A 63 6.19 -39.69 -32.48
C HIS A 63 5.86 -38.20 -32.62
N LYS A 64 5.76 -37.71 -33.86
CA LYS A 64 5.31 -36.34 -34.09
C LYS A 64 3.81 -36.21 -33.80
N ILE A 65 3.47 -35.20 -33.00
CA ILE A 65 2.11 -34.82 -32.65
C ILE A 65 1.81 -33.51 -33.40
N PRO A 66 0.97 -33.53 -34.46
CA PRO A 66 0.59 -32.33 -35.18
C PRO A 66 0.01 -31.26 -34.26
N ARG A 67 0.33 -29.98 -34.48
CA ARG A 67 -0.18 -28.87 -33.67
C ARG A 67 -1.71 -28.77 -33.63
N ALA A 68 -2.38 -29.23 -34.70
CA ALA A 68 -3.84 -29.21 -34.83
C ALA A 68 -4.54 -30.42 -34.17
N SER A 69 -3.80 -31.48 -33.80
CA SER A 69 -4.39 -32.66 -33.15
C SER A 69 -4.43 -32.50 -31.63
N LYS A 70 -5.39 -33.19 -31.00
CA LYS A 70 -5.47 -33.29 -29.54
C LYS A 70 -4.26 -34.01 -28.96
N ILE A 71 -3.81 -33.59 -27.78
CA ILE A 71 -2.69 -34.20 -27.05
C ILE A 71 -3.16 -35.51 -26.39
N PRO A 72 -2.47 -36.64 -26.62
CA PRO A 72 -2.79 -37.91 -25.98
C PRO A 72 -2.46 -37.90 -24.49
N THR A 73 -3.34 -38.44 -23.65
CA THR A 73 -3.20 -38.40 -22.18
C THR A 73 -2.73 -39.71 -21.54
N ASP A 74 -2.62 -40.79 -22.31
CA ASP A 74 -2.29 -42.13 -21.83
C ASP A 74 -0.93 -42.21 -21.12
N LYS A 75 0.04 -41.40 -21.56
CA LYS A 75 1.39 -41.29 -20.98
C LYS A 75 1.55 -40.16 -19.95
N ILE A 76 0.48 -39.51 -19.52
CA ILE A 76 0.52 -38.42 -18.53
C ILE A 76 -0.05 -38.92 -17.20
N GLU A 77 0.68 -38.74 -16.10
CA GLU A 77 0.22 -39.06 -14.75
C GLU A 77 -0.58 -37.89 -14.16
N TRP A 78 0.00 -36.69 -14.18
CA TRP A 78 -0.61 -35.47 -13.66
C TRP A 78 0.01 -34.22 -14.28
N ILE A 79 -0.74 -33.13 -14.21
CA ILE A 79 -0.34 -31.79 -14.65
C ILE A 79 -0.61 -30.81 -13.50
N ARG A 80 0.41 -30.08 -13.06
CA ARG A 80 0.30 -29.02 -12.07
C ARG A 80 0.68 -27.68 -12.70
N MET A 81 -0.16 -26.67 -12.54
CA MET A 81 0.00 -25.44 -13.29
C MET A 81 -0.28 -24.18 -12.47
N GLY A 82 0.55 -23.16 -12.64
CA GLY A 82 0.24 -21.77 -12.28
C GLY A 82 0.01 -20.94 -13.52
N THR A 83 -0.84 -19.93 -13.40
CA THR A 83 -1.19 -19.05 -14.53
C THR A 83 -1.27 -17.59 -14.11
N THR A 84 -0.71 -16.71 -14.93
CA THR A 84 -0.85 -15.25 -14.75
C THR A 84 -2.11 -14.68 -15.43
N VAL A 85 -2.98 -15.51 -16.02
CA VAL A 85 -4.19 -15.06 -16.73
C VAL A 85 -5.07 -14.16 -15.88
N ALA A 86 -5.34 -14.54 -14.63
CA ALA A 86 -6.17 -13.74 -13.72
C ALA A 86 -5.54 -12.38 -13.41
N THR A 87 -4.24 -12.39 -13.04
CA THR A 87 -3.47 -11.19 -12.73
C THR A 87 -3.40 -10.24 -13.95
N ASN A 88 -3.11 -10.77 -15.14
CA ASN A 88 -3.02 -9.98 -16.37
C ASN A 88 -4.39 -9.44 -16.80
N ALA A 89 -5.46 -10.23 -16.71
CA ALA A 89 -6.81 -9.77 -17.01
C ALA A 89 -7.23 -8.62 -16.07
N LEU A 90 -6.84 -8.67 -14.80
CA LEU A 90 -7.09 -7.60 -13.84
C LEU A 90 -6.25 -6.34 -14.13
N LEU A 91 -4.95 -6.50 -14.41
CA LEU A 91 -4.04 -5.40 -14.72
C LEU A 91 -4.38 -4.69 -16.04
N GLU A 92 -4.67 -5.47 -17.08
CA GLU A 92 -5.00 -4.98 -18.43
C GLU A 92 -6.47 -4.59 -18.59
N ARG A 93 -7.29 -4.80 -17.55
CA ARG A 93 -8.75 -4.57 -17.57
C ARG A 93 -9.44 -5.33 -18.71
N LYS A 94 -9.09 -6.60 -18.87
CA LYS A 94 -9.62 -7.56 -19.86
C LYS A 94 -10.40 -8.72 -19.20
N GLY A 95 -11.16 -8.43 -18.15
CA GLY A 95 -12.12 -9.37 -17.56
C GLY A 95 -13.51 -9.30 -18.20
N GLU A 96 -14.46 -10.02 -17.60
CA GLU A 96 -15.85 -10.10 -18.07
C GLU A 96 -16.63 -8.82 -17.74
N ARG A 97 -17.65 -8.51 -18.55
CA ARG A 97 -18.55 -7.38 -18.26
C ARG A 97 -19.47 -7.72 -17.09
N ILE A 98 -19.38 -6.96 -16.00
CA ILE A 98 -20.16 -7.22 -14.77
C ILE A 98 -21.04 -6.03 -14.36
N ALA A 99 -22.08 -6.34 -13.60
CA ALA A 99 -22.85 -5.36 -12.82
C ALA A 99 -22.69 -5.61 -11.32
N LEU A 100 -23.02 -4.59 -10.53
CA LEU A 100 -23.01 -4.62 -9.07
C LEU A 100 -24.45 -4.47 -8.54
N CYS A 101 -24.85 -5.34 -7.60
CA CYS A 101 -26.09 -5.23 -6.85
C CYS A 101 -25.79 -4.86 -5.40
N VAL A 102 -26.28 -3.72 -4.93
CA VAL A 102 -26.03 -3.20 -3.58
C VAL A 102 -27.32 -2.85 -2.86
N THR A 103 -27.27 -2.74 -1.53
CA THR A 103 -28.36 -2.16 -0.73
C THR A 103 -28.73 -0.78 -1.27
N ARG A 104 -30.03 -0.47 -1.34
CA ARG A 104 -30.50 0.86 -1.72
C ARG A 104 -29.92 1.96 -0.82
N GLY A 105 -29.47 3.05 -1.43
CA GLY A 105 -28.77 4.15 -0.77
C GLY A 105 -27.24 4.05 -0.86
N PHE A 106 -26.71 2.94 -1.38
CA PHE A 106 -25.27 2.63 -1.41
C PHE A 106 -24.74 2.39 -2.83
N ARG A 107 -25.42 2.93 -3.85
CA ARG A 107 -25.05 2.82 -5.26
C ARG A 107 -23.55 3.05 -5.53
N ASP A 108 -22.99 4.11 -4.93
CA ASP A 108 -21.60 4.53 -5.21
C ASP A 108 -20.60 4.05 -4.17
N LEU A 109 -21.01 3.13 -3.28
CA LEU A 109 -20.22 2.69 -2.12
C LEU A 109 -18.80 2.23 -2.51
N LEU A 110 -18.69 1.38 -3.54
CA LEU A 110 -17.39 0.87 -3.99
C LEU A 110 -16.59 1.90 -4.79
N GLN A 111 -17.25 2.85 -5.47
CA GLN A 111 -16.58 3.93 -6.20
C GLN A 111 -15.95 4.95 -5.24
N ILE A 112 -16.66 5.29 -4.16
CA ILE A 112 -16.14 6.14 -3.10
C ILE A 112 -15.02 5.40 -2.36
N GLY A 113 -15.23 4.10 -2.08
CA GLY A 113 -14.27 3.25 -1.39
C GLY A 113 -14.01 3.79 0.02
N ASN A 114 -12.76 4.14 0.28
CA ASN A 114 -12.34 4.73 1.55
C ASN A 114 -12.03 6.24 1.46
N GLN A 115 -12.52 6.94 0.43
CA GLN A 115 -12.35 8.37 0.09
C GLN A 115 -10.90 8.90 -0.07
N ALA A 116 -9.89 8.13 0.31
CA ALA A 116 -8.49 8.55 0.26
C ALA A 116 -7.94 8.56 -1.17
N ARG A 117 -6.97 9.44 -1.40
CA ARG A 117 -6.22 9.56 -2.66
C ARG A 117 -5.00 8.64 -2.63
N PRO A 118 -4.71 7.89 -3.71
CA PRO A 118 -3.53 7.03 -3.78
C PRO A 118 -2.20 7.79 -3.69
N LYS A 119 -2.12 8.99 -4.28
CA LYS A 119 -0.93 9.86 -4.28
C LYS A 119 -1.34 11.28 -3.85
N ILE A 120 -0.87 11.75 -2.70
CA ILE A 120 -1.35 13.01 -2.09
C ILE A 120 -0.98 14.29 -2.85
N PHE A 121 0.09 14.24 -3.65
CA PHE A 121 0.60 15.37 -4.44
C PHE A 121 0.11 15.35 -5.91
N ASP A 122 -0.63 14.32 -6.32
CA ASP A 122 -1.23 14.24 -7.65
C ASP A 122 -2.56 15.01 -7.69
N LEU A 123 -2.58 16.13 -8.42
CA LEU A 123 -3.76 17.00 -8.56
C LEU A 123 -4.88 16.35 -9.41
N THR A 124 -4.57 15.36 -10.23
CA THR A 124 -5.58 14.63 -11.03
C THR A 124 -6.39 13.67 -10.19
N VAL A 125 -5.81 13.20 -9.08
CA VAL A 125 -6.38 12.17 -8.19
C VAL A 125 -6.71 10.89 -8.99
N ALA A 126 -5.76 10.43 -9.81
CA ALA A 126 -5.94 9.24 -10.63
C ALA A 126 -6.29 8.01 -9.76
N LYS A 127 -7.54 7.56 -9.88
CA LYS A 127 -8.04 6.33 -9.26
C LYS A 127 -8.13 5.21 -10.29
N PRO A 128 -7.89 3.96 -9.88
CA PRO A 128 -8.25 2.80 -10.69
C PRO A 128 -9.75 2.84 -11.03
N SER A 129 -10.10 2.52 -12.27
CA SER A 129 -11.50 2.45 -12.69
C SER A 129 -12.23 1.33 -11.94
N ASN A 130 -13.56 1.47 -11.80
CA ASN A 130 -14.42 0.40 -11.30
C ASN A 130 -14.33 -0.82 -12.24
N LEU A 131 -14.50 -2.02 -11.68
CA LEU A 131 -14.57 -3.26 -12.46
C LEU A 131 -15.98 -3.52 -13.02
N TYR A 132 -17.00 -2.90 -12.44
CA TYR A 132 -18.40 -3.00 -12.85
C TYR A 132 -18.81 -1.84 -13.75
N GLU A 133 -19.71 -2.11 -14.70
CA GLU A 133 -20.24 -1.12 -15.64
C GLU A 133 -21.54 -0.47 -15.15
N GLU A 134 -22.35 -1.21 -14.39
CA GLU A 134 -23.68 -0.78 -13.97
C GLU A 134 -23.92 -1.17 -12.51
N VAL A 135 -24.73 -0.36 -11.81
CA VAL A 135 -25.15 -0.62 -10.43
C VAL A 135 -26.66 -0.68 -10.35
N ILE A 136 -27.17 -1.73 -9.71
CA ILE A 136 -28.57 -1.88 -9.32
C ILE A 136 -28.69 -1.84 -7.79
N GLU A 137 -29.76 -1.22 -7.31
CA GLU A 137 -30.05 -1.12 -5.89
C GLU A 137 -31.16 -2.09 -5.50
N ALA A 138 -30.84 -3.01 -4.59
CA ALA A 138 -31.80 -3.90 -3.96
C ALA A 138 -32.57 -3.15 -2.87
N ASP A 139 -33.90 -3.12 -2.98
CA ASP A 139 -34.78 -2.48 -2.02
C ASP A 139 -35.01 -3.43 -0.82
N GLU A 140 -34.02 -3.48 0.06
CA GLU A 140 -33.93 -4.32 1.26
C GLU A 140 -33.19 -3.56 2.38
N ARG A 141 -33.35 -3.98 3.64
CA ARG A 141 -32.55 -3.45 4.74
C ARG A 141 -32.48 -4.40 5.93
N VAL A 142 -31.25 -4.66 6.37
CA VAL A 142 -30.90 -5.33 7.64
C VAL A 142 -30.23 -4.33 8.59
N GLU A 143 -30.46 -4.50 9.89
CA GLU A 143 -29.92 -3.66 10.97
C GLU A 143 -29.35 -4.55 12.08
N LEU A 144 -28.22 -4.15 12.69
CA LEU A 144 -27.69 -4.77 13.91
C LEU A 144 -28.46 -4.31 15.16
N VAL A 145 -28.81 -5.26 16.03
CA VAL A 145 -29.39 -4.97 17.35
C VAL A 145 -28.25 -4.81 18.35
N LEU A 146 -28.12 -3.62 18.93
CA LEU A 146 -27.05 -3.29 19.89
C LEU A 146 -27.43 -3.74 21.32
N ASP A 147 -26.43 -4.06 22.16
CA ASP A 147 -26.61 -4.63 23.50
C ASP A 147 -27.53 -3.82 24.43
N GLY A 148 -27.65 -2.50 24.21
CA GLY A 148 -28.53 -1.60 24.98
C GLY A 148 -30.00 -1.59 24.55
N GLU A 149 -30.37 -2.27 23.46
CA GLU A 149 -31.76 -2.36 22.96
C GLU A 149 -32.48 -3.64 23.38
N VAL A 150 -31.83 -4.51 24.15
CA VAL A 150 -32.43 -5.75 24.67
C VAL A 150 -33.19 -5.41 25.95
N ASP A 151 -34.53 -5.36 25.89
CA ASP A 151 -35.35 -5.16 27.08
C ASP A 151 -35.07 -6.23 28.14
N GLY A 152 -34.92 -5.80 29.40
CA GLY A 152 -34.63 -6.64 30.58
C GLY A 152 -35.70 -7.69 30.93
N SER A 153 -36.68 -7.93 30.05
CA SER A 153 -37.66 -9.01 30.15
C SER A 153 -37.24 -10.30 29.43
N GLY A 154 -36.13 -10.28 28.66
CA GLY A 154 -35.70 -11.42 27.86
C GLY A 154 -36.70 -11.81 26.74
N SER A 155 -37.75 -11.03 26.54
CA SER A 155 -38.70 -11.20 25.45
C SER A 155 -38.14 -10.51 24.21
N TYR A 156 -37.54 -11.30 23.32
CA TYR A 156 -37.19 -10.88 21.96
C TYR A 156 -38.38 -10.11 21.35
N SER A 157 -38.13 -8.93 20.78
CA SER A 157 -39.09 -8.39 19.81
C SER A 157 -39.30 -9.48 18.75
N SER A 158 -40.53 -9.76 18.33
CA SER A 158 -40.88 -10.86 17.43
C SER A 158 -40.24 -10.77 16.02
N LEU A 159 -39.30 -9.84 15.80
CA LEU A 159 -38.65 -9.50 14.54
C LEU A 159 -37.11 -9.60 14.58
N SER A 160 -36.51 -9.93 15.73
CA SER A 160 -35.05 -10.11 15.84
C SER A 160 -34.66 -11.57 15.55
N VAL A 161 -33.69 -11.77 14.67
CA VAL A 161 -33.15 -13.10 14.29
C VAL A 161 -31.68 -13.14 14.69
N LYS A 162 -31.21 -14.29 15.21
CA LYS A 162 -29.79 -14.51 15.45
C LYS A 162 -29.10 -14.81 14.11
N GLY A 163 -28.18 -13.93 13.70
CA GLY A 163 -27.37 -14.11 12.50
C GLY A 163 -26.32 -15.22 12.67
N ILE A 164 -25.68 -15.61 11.57
CA ILE A 164 -24.70 -16.72 11.58
C ILE A 164 -23.44 -16.38 12.41
N SER A 165 -23.11 -15.08 12.51
CA SER A 165 -21.99 -14.59 13.34
C SER A 165 -22.26 -14.70 14.85
N GLY A 166 -23.51 -14.96 15.25
CA GLY A 166 -23.96 -14.90 16.63
C GLY A 166 -24.59 -13.55 17.02
N GLU A 167 -24.38 -12.50 16.22
CA GLU A 167 -24.99 -11.18 16.40
C GLU A 167 -26.51 -11.22 16.17
N LEU A 168 -27.24 -10.34 16.86
CA LEU A 168 -28.67 -10.18 16.64
C LEU A 168 -28.92 -9.17 15.53
N VAL A 169 -29.73 -9.56 14.55
CA VAL A 169 -30.14 -8.70 13.44
C VAL A 169 -31.65 -8.49 13.43
N ARG A 170 -32.07 -7.31 12.95
CA ARG A 170 -33.46 -6.97 12.66
C ARG A 170 -33.61 -6.78 11.16
N VAL A 171 -34.53 -7.51 10.55
CA VAL A 171 -34.89 -7.30 9.14
C VAL A 171 -35.86 -6.13 9.07
N VAL A 172 -35.33 -4.91 8.88
CA VAL A 172 -36.11 -3.67 8.77
C VAL A 172 -36.98 -3.69 7.52
N LYS A 173 -36.43 -4.21 6.41
CA LYS A 173 -37.15 -4.34 5.16
C LYS A 173 -36.72 -5.62 4.42
N PRO A 174 -37.64 -6.56 4.12
CA PRO A 174 -37.30 -7.75 3.35
C PRO A 174 -36.99 -7.39 1.89
N LEU A 175 -36.25 -8.26 1.21
CA LEU A 175 -35.93 -8.09 -0.22
C LEU A 175 -37.19 -8.00 -1.09
N ASN A 176 -37.32 -6.90 -1.84
CA ASN A 176 -38.37 -6.73 -2.83
C ASN A 176 -38.01 -7.39 -4.17
N GLU A 177 -38.37 -8.66 -4.35
CA GLU A 177 -38.07 -9.44 -5.54
C GLU A 177 -38.69 -8.87 -6.82
N GLU A 178 -39.93 -8.38 -6.75
CA GLU A 178 -40.67 -7.86 -7.91
C GLU A 178 -40.07 -6.55 -8.43
N ALA A 179 -39.50 -5.73 -7.55
CA ALA A 179 -38.76 -4.53 -7.94
C ALA A 179 -37.37 -4.84 -8.54
N LEU A 180 -36.76 -5.97 -8.17
CA LEU A 180 -35.43 -6.36 -8.63
C LEU A 180 -35.43 -6.96 -10.05
N LYS A 181 -36.44 -7.77 -10.39
CA LYS A 181 -36.53 -8.47 -11.69
C LYS A 181 -36.43 -7.53 -12.91
N PRO A 182 -37.12 -6.37 -12.99
CA PRO A 182 -36.99 -5.46 -14.13
C PRO A 182 -35.57 -4.94 -14.32
N SER A 183 -34.86 -4.63 -13.23
CA SER A 183 -33.48 -4.15 -13.24
C SER A 183 -32.53 -5.23 -13.75
N LEU A 184 -32.66 -6.47 -13.27
CA LEU A 184 -31.89 -7.62 -13.76
C LEU A 184 -32.13 -7.90 -15.25
N LYS A 185 -33.40 -7.80 -15.70
CA LYS A 185 -33.75 -7.96 -17.12
C LYS A 185 -33.10 -6.89 -18.00
N LYS A 186 -33.00 -5.64 -17.51
CA LYS A 186 -32.33 -4.54 -18.21
C LYS A 186 -30.83 -4.81 -18.39
N LEU A 187 -30.17 -5.38 -17.39
CA LEU A 187 -28.74 -5.74 -17.46
C LEU A 187 -28.48 -6.82 -18.53
N LEU A 188 -29.30 -7.87 -18.55
CA LEU A 188 -29.22 -8.90 -19.59
C LEU A 188 -29.47 -8.31 -20.99
N GLY A 189 -30.41 -7.36 -21.12
CA GLY A 189 -30.64 -6.62 -22.36
C GLY A 189 -29.45 -5.77 -22.84
N LYS A 190 -28.53 -5.39 -21.94
CA LYS A 190 -27.25 -4.72 -22.25
C LYS A 190 -26.10 -5.70 -22.53
N GLY A 191 -26.37 -7.00 -22.47
CA GLY A 191 -25.37 -8.06 -22.61
C GLY A 191 -24.49 -8.28 -21.37
N ILE A 192 -24.90 -7.76 -20.19
CA ILE A 192 -24.20 -8.00 -18.93
C ILE A 192 -24.82 -9.25 -18.28
N SER A 193 -24.04 -10.33 -18.19
CA SER A 193 -24.50 -11.63 -17.70
C SER A 193 -23.80 -12.09 -16.41
N CYS A 194 -22.92 -11.26 -15.85
CA CYS A 194 -22.21 -11.52 -14.60
C CYS A 194 -22.56 -10.47 -13.55
N LEU A 195 -22.78 -10.89 -12.29
CA LEU A 195 -23.28 -10.04 -11.22
C LEU A 195 -22.48 -10.22 -9.93
N ALA A 196 -21.99 -9.14 -9.34
CA ALA A 196 -21.51 -9.11 -7.96
C ALA A 196 -22.63 -8.61 -7.04
N VAL A 197 -22.86 -9.25 -5.90
CA VAL A 197 -23.92 -8.89 -4.94
C VAL A 197 -23.31 -8.55 -3.59
N VAL A 198 -23.59 -7.35 -3.08
CA VAL A 198 -23.01 -6.80 -1.84
C VAL A 198 -24.10 -6.08 -1.04
N LEU A 199 -24.71 -6.79 -0.11
CA LEU A 199 -25.74 -6.24 0.78
C LEU A 199 -25.15 -5.93 2.16
N LEU A 200 -25.71 -4.92 2.83
CA LEU A 200 -25.23 -4.51 4.16
C LEU A 200 -25.61 -5.55 5.20
N HIS A 201 -24.65 -5.85 6.08
CA HIS A 201 -24.72 -6.89 7.11
C HIS A 201 -24.90 -8.31 6.55
N SER A 202 -24.61 -8.53 5.26
CA SER A 202 -24.76 -9.86 4.63
C SER A 202 -23.80 -10.90 5.19
N TYR A 203 -22.68 -10.49 5.78
CA TYR A 203 -21.74 -11.37 6.47
C TYR A 203 -22.38 -12.13 7.65
N THR A 204 -23.43 -11.57 8.27
CA THR A 204 -24.19 -12.19 9.37
C THR A 204 -25.60 -12.62 8.94
N TYR A 205 -26.19 -11.96 7.94
CA TYR A 205 -27.50 -12.31 7.36
C TYR A 205 -27.42 -12.50 5.83
N PRO A 206 -26.88 -13.63 5.34
CA PRO A 206 -26.65 -13.86 3.91
C PRO A 206 -27.92 -14.15 3.10
N GLN A 207 -29.07 -14.31 3.73
CA GLN A 207 -30.29 -14.81 3.10
C GLN A 207 -30.77 -13.92 1.95
N HIS A 208 -30.64 -12.59 2.08
CA HIS A 208 -31.00 -11.67 0.99
C HIS A 208 -30.08 -11.83 -0.22
N GLU A 209 -28.76 -12.00 -0.04
CA GLU A 209 -27.83 -12.23 -1.15
C GLU A 209 -28.12 -13.55 -1.87
N ILE A 210 -28.42 -14.62 -1.12
CA ILE A 210 -28.79 -15.94 -1.67
C ILE A 210 -30.07 -15.85 -2.51
N LEU A 211 -31.05 -15.04 -2.08
CA LEU A 211 -32.27 -14.82 -2.87
C LEU A 211 -31.99 -14.06 -4.17
N VAL A 212 -31.13 -13.04 -4.14
CA VAL A 212 -30.68 -12.33 -5.35
C VAL A 212 -30.00 -13.29 -6.33
N GLU A 213 -29.11 -14.16 -5.84
CA GLU A 213 -28.44 -15.20 -6.64
C GLU A 213 -29.44 -16.07 -7.39
N LYS A 214 -30.39 -16.64 -6.65
CA LYS A 214 -31.39 -17.55 -7.19
C LYS A 214 -32.23 -16.88 -8.28
N ILE A 215 -32.62 -15.61 -8.07
CA ILE A 215 -33.39 -14.85 -9.06
C ILE A 215 -32.54 -14.60 -10.31
N ALA A 216 -31.30 -14.13 -10.15
CA ALA A 216 -30.41 -13.82 -11.26
C ALA A 216 -30.07 -15.06 -12.10
N LEU A 217 -29.73 -16.19 -11.48
CA LEU A 217 -29.45 -17.45 -12.18
C LEU A 217 -30.68 -17.95 -12.96
N ASN A 218 -31.88 -17.90 -12.35
CA ASN A 218 -33.13 -18.29 -13.02
C ASN A 218 -33.47 -17.38 -14.22
N MET A 219 -32.96 -16.15 -14.25
CA MET A 219 -33.15 -15.20 -15.35
C MET A 219 -32.11 -15.33 -16.46
N GLY A 220 -31.06 -16.15 -16.28
CA GLY A 220 -30.06 -16.44 -17.31
C GLY A 220 -28.72 -15.72 -17.13
N PHE A 221 -28.39 -15.23 -15.93
CA PHE A 221 -27.01 -14.79 -15.63
C PHE A 221 -26.05 -15.99 -15.66
N ARG A 222 -24.88 -15.82 -16.30
CA ARG A 222 -23.84 -16.84 -16.43
C ARG A 222 -23.11 -17.09 -15.10
N HIS A 223 -22.90 -16.03 -14.32
CA HIS A 223 -22.16 -16.11 -13.07
C HIS A 223 -22.66 -15.05 -12.07
N VAL A 224 -22.75 -15.43 -10.79
CA VAL A 224 -23.10 -14.53 -9.69
C VAL A 224 -22.11 -14.77 -8.56
N SER A 225 -21.51 -13.70 -8.04
CA SER A 225 -20.58 -13.72 -6.92
C SER A 225 -21.23 -13.05 -5.71
N LEU A 226 -21.49 -13.83 -4.66
CA LEU A 226 -22.05 -13.33 -3.40
C LEU A 226 -20.95 -12.93 -2.45
N SER A 227 -21.01 -11.71 -1.97
CA SER A 227 -19.99 -11.16 -1.09
C SER A 227 -19.92 -11.94 0.23
N SER A 228 -21.06 -12.33 0.79
CA SER A 228 -21.12 -13.11 2.04
C SER A 228 -20.62 -14.55 1.91
N ALA A 229 -20.64 -15.12 0.71
CA ALA A 229 -20.18 -16.49 0.46
C ALA A 229 -18.67 -16.55 0.19
N LEU A 230 -18.12 -15.51 -0.44
CA LEU A 230 -16.70 -15.41 -0.74
C LEU A 230 -15.89 -14.99 0.49
N THR A 231 -16.34 -13.94 1.17
CA THR A 231 -15.67 -13.38 2.34
C THR A 231 -16.69 -13.15 3.45
N PRO A 232 -16.92 -14.15 4.32
CA PRO A 232 -17.91 -14.05 5.38
C PRO A 232 -17.36 -13.22 6.57
N MET A 233 -16.92 -12.00 6.29
CA MET A 233 -16.33 -11.06 7.24
C MET A 233 -17.06 -9.71 7.16
N VAL A 234 -17.07 -9.00 8.30
CA VAL A 234 -17.56 -7.62 8.37
C VAL A 234 -16.70 -6.69 7.51
N ARG A 235 -17.28 -5.54 7.10
CA ARG A 235 -16.79 -4.50 6.17
C ARG A 235 -17.31 -4.71 4.75
N ALA A 236 -18.31 -3.91 4.35
CA ALA A 236 -18.97 -4.04 3.06
C ALA A 236 -18.09 -3.60 1.88
N VAL A 237 -17.22 -2.60 2.05
CA VAL A 237 -16.39 -2.09 0.95
C VAL A 237 -15.35 -3.12 0.48
N PRO A 238 -14.46 -3.67 1.33
CA PRO A 238 -13.48 -4.67 0.90
C PRO A 238 -14.12 -5.98 0.42
N ARG A 239 -15.18 -6.42 1.10
CA ARG A 239 -15.97 -7.59 0.71
C ARG A 239 -16.61 -7.40 -0.67
N GLY A 240 -17.15 -6.20 -0.94
CA GLY A 240 -17.72 -5.88 -2.24
C GLY A 240 -16.70 -5.71 -3.36
N LEU A 241 -15.51 -5.18 -3.07
CA LEU A 241 -14.40 -5.15 -4.03
C LEU A 241 -13.96 -6.57 -4.40
N THR A 242 -13.87 -7.47 -3.41
CA THR A 242 -13.53 -8.88 -3.63
C THR A 242 -14.58 -9.60 -4.48
N ALA A 243 -15.87 -9.39 -4.18
CA ALA A 243 -16.97 -9.95 -4.99
C ALA A 243 -16.95 -9.43 -6.43
N SER A 244 -16.58 -8.16 -6.63
CA SER A 244 -16.43 -7.57 -7.97
C SER A 244 -15.26 -8.19 -8.73
N VAL A 245 -14.11 -8.40 -8.08
CA VAL A 245 -12.94 -9.07 -8.67
C VAL A 245 -13.29 -10.51 -9.06
N ASP A 246 -13.98 -11.24 -8.20
CA ASP A 246 -14.38 -12.62 -8.48
C ASP A 246 -15.35 -12.70 -9.67
N ALA A 247 -16.39 -11.87 -9.70
CA ALA A 247 -17.35 -11.82 -10.80
C ALA A 247 -16.68 -11.45 -12.14
N TYR A 248 -15.67 -10.58 -12.08
CA TYR A 248 -14.91 -10.09 -13.23
C TYR A 248 -13.97 -11.16 -13.81
N LEU A 249 -13.33 -11.96 -12.97
CA LEU A 249 -12.24 -12.86 -13.36
C LEU A 249 -12.66 -14.33 -13.51
N THR A 250 -13.58 -14.82 -12.68
CA THR A 250 -13.98 -16.24 -12.67
C THR A 250 -14.46 -16.73 -14.04
N PRO A 251 -15.28 -15.98 -14.81
CA PRO A 251 -15.70 -16.41 -16.15
C PRO A 251 -14.52 -16.57 -17.13
N VAL A 252 -13.58 -15.63 -17.14
CA VAL A 252 -12.39 -15.63 -18.01
C VAL A 252 -11.49 -16.82 -17.69
N ILE A 253 -11.30 -17.09 -16.40
CA ILE A 253 -10.51 -18.24 -15.95
C ILE A 253 -11.16 -19.54 -16.38
N LYS A 254 -12.47 -19.72 -16.14
CA LYS A 254 -13.19 -20.94 -16.53
C LYS A 254 -13.14 -21.18 -18.04
N GLU A 255 -13.21 -20.11 -18.84
CA GLU A 255 -13.09 -20.20 -20.29
C GLU A 255 -11.68 -20.62 -20.73
N TYR A 256 -10.64 -20.02 -20.14
CA TYR A 256 -9.26 -20.42 -20.37
C TYR A 256 -9.03 -21.88 -19.98
N LEU A 257 -9.49 -22.32 -18.81
CA LEU A 257 -9.36 -23.69 -18.33
C LEU A 257 -10.11 -24.68 -19.24
N SER A 258 -11.34 -24.35 -19.63
CA SER A 258 -12.10 -25.14 -20.59
C SER A 258 -11.37 -25.25 -21.94
N GLY A 259 -10.78 -24.14 -22.42
CA GLY A 259 -9.96 -24.10 -23.62
C GLY A 259 -8.73 -24.99 -23.53
N PHE A 260 -7.97 -24.89 -22.43
CA PHE A 260 -6.82 -25.75 -22.15
C PHE A 260 -7.22 -27.24 -22.13
N MET A 261 -8.27 -27.58 -21.40
CA MET A 261 -8.76 -28.96 -21.30
C MET A 261 -9.24 -29.51 -22.66
N SER A 262 -9.85 -28.68 -23.52
CA SER A 262 -10.36 -29.10 -24.83
C SER A 262 -9.27 -29.56 -25.82
N LYS A 263 -8.01 -29.19 -25.57
CA LYS A 263 -6.84 -29.54 -26.40
C LYS A 263 -6.32 -30.95 -26.14
N PHE A 264 -6.84 -31.65 -25.12
CA PHE A 264 -6.52 -33.05 -24.84
C PHE A 264 -7.61 -34.00 -25.37
N ASP A 265 -7.28 -35.28 -25.44
CA ASP A 265 -8.25 -36.34 -25.72
C ASP A 265 -9.31 -36.49 -24.61
N GLU A 266 -10.32 -37.33 -24.84
CA GLU A 266 -11.46 -37.49 -23.92
C GLU A 266 -11.07 -38.11 -22.56
N ASP A 267 -9.86 -38.66 -22.44
CA ASP A 267 -9.37 -39.32 -21.23
C ASP A 267 -8.72 -38.37 -20.22
N LEU A 268 -8.64 -37.05 -20.51
CA LEU A 268 -8.09 -36.05 -19.59
C LEU A 268 -8.78 -36.07 -18.21
N GLY A 269 -10.07 -36.41 -18.15
CA GLY A 269 -10.80 -36.54 -16.87
C GLY A 269 -10.24 -37.60 -15.92
N LYS A 270 -9.35 -38.48 -16.41
CA LYS A 270 -8.62 -39.48 -15.62
C LYS A 270 -7.23 -38.99 -15.16
N VAL A 271 -6.74 -37.88 -15.70
CA VAL A 271 -5.46 -37.25 -15.33
C VAL A 271 -5.70 -36.23 -14.23
N ASN A 272 -4.84 -36.21 -13.22
CA ASN A 272 -4.94 -35.23 -12.14
C ASN A 272 -4.39 -33.88 -12.61
N VAL A 273 -5.28 -32.94 -12.94
CA VAL A 273 -4.93 -31.56 -13.36
C VAL A 273 -5.24 -30.58 -12.23
N LEU A 274 -4.19 -29.97 -11.67
CA LEU A 274 -4.29 -29.08 -10.52
C LEU A 274 -3.71 -27.70 -10.83
N PHE A 275 -4.33 -26.67 -10.26
CA PHE A 275 -3.97 -25.27 -10.43
C PHE A 275 -3.49 -24.68 -9.10
N MET A 276 -2.40 -23.93 -9.15
CA MET A 276 -1.85 -23.20 -8.01
C MET A 276 -2.78 -22.06 -7.62
N GLN A 277 -3.04 -21.91 -6.32
CA GLN A 277 -3.78 -20.81 -5.71
C GLN A 277 -2.83 -19.81 -5.05
N SER A 278 -3.34 -18.61 -4.75
CA SER A 278 -2.59 -17.53 -4.10
C SER A 278 -2.07 -17.86 -2.69
N ASP A 279 -2.64 -18.87 -2.03
CA ASP A 279 -2.27 -19.32 -0.69
C ASP A 279 -1.14 -20.38 -0.68
N GLY A 280 -0.61 -20.71 -1.86
CA GLY A 280 0.42 -21.74 -2.06
C GLY A 280 -0.13 -23.17 -2.20
N GLY A 281 -1.45 -23.35 -2.14
CA GLY A 281 -2.11 -24.64 -2.32
C GLY A 281 -2.47 -24.95 -3.76
N LEU A 282 -2.66 -26.23 -4.06
CA LEU A 282 -3.20 -26.72 -5.33
C LEU A 282 -4.70 -27.00 -5.21
N ALA A 283 -5.45 -26.72 -6.27
CA ALA A 283 -6.87 -27.05 -6.39
C ALA A 283 -7.25 -27.50 -7.80
N PRO A 284 -8.28 -28.35 -7.96
CA PRO A 284 -8.81 -28.73 -9.26
C PRO A 284 -9.54 -27.56 -9.96
N GLU A 285 -9.69 -27.64 -11.29
CA GLU A 285 -10.39 -26.66 -12.13
C GLU A 285 -11.76 -26.22 -11.56
N SER A 286 -12.60 -27.17 -11.17
CA SER A 286 -13.93 -26.90 -10.62
C SER A 286 -13.97 -26.01 -9.37
N ARG A 287 -12.86 -25.91 -8.63
CA ARG A 287 -12.73 -25.13 -7.39
C ARG A 287 -11.82 -23.91 -7.53
N PHE A 288 -11.32 -23.65 -8.74
CA PHE A 288 -10.46 -22.52 -9.02
C PHE A 288 -11.31 -21.28 -9.35
N SER A 289 -11.15 -20.21 -8.58
CA SER A 289 -11.96 -18.98 -8.66
C SER A 289 -11.08 -17.74 -8.85
N GLY A 290 -11.68 -16.67 -9.36
CA GLY A 290 -11.01 -15.40 -9.68
C GLY A 290 -10.19 -14.83 -8.53
N HIS A 291 -10.79 -14.72 -7.35
CA HIS A 291 -10.13 -14.12 -6.19
C HIS A 291 -8.97 -14.97 -5.61
N LYS A 292 -8.92 -16.28 -5.92
CA LYS A 292 -7.86 -17.22 -5.46
C LYS A 292 -6.79 -17.50 -6.51
N ALA A 293 -6.95 -16.99 -7.72
CA ALA A 293 -6.05 -17.22 -8.84
C ALA A 293 -4.97 -16.12 -8.98
N ILE A 294 -5.15 -14.99 -8.31
CA ILE A 294 -4.28 -13.82 -8.47
C ILE A 294 -2.95 -14.08 -7.76
N LEU A 295 -1.82 -13.78 -8.41
CA LEU A 295 -0.46 -14.09 -7.91
C LEU A 295 -0.17 -15.60 -7.68
N SER A 296 -0.89 -16.51 -8.35
CA SER A 296 -0.61 -17.95 -8.23
C SER A 296 0.80 -18.36 -8.71
N GLY A 297 1.37 -17.68 -9.69
CA GLY A 297 2.73 -17.98 -10.19
C GLY A 297 3.80 -17.76 -9.10
N PRO A 298 3.92 -16.53 -8.56
CA PRO A 298 4.83 -16.24 -7.45
C PRO A 298 4.64 -17.13 -6.22
N ALA A 299 3.40 -17.55 -5.91
CA ALA A 299 3.12 -18.49 -4.83
C ALA A 299 3.86 -19.84 -5.01
N GLY A 300 3.97 -20.33 -6.25
CA GLY A 300 4.81 -21.49 -6.57
C GLY A 300 6.28 -21.27 -6.24
N GLY A 301 6.82 -20.07 -6.49
CA GLY A 301 8.18 -19.69 -6.10
C GLY A 301 8.39 -19.76 -4.59
N VAL A 302 7.41 -19.28 -3.81
CA VAL A 302 7.43 -19.36 -2.34
C VAL A 302 7.48 -20.80 -1.84
N VAL A 303 6.62 -21.66 -2.38
CA VAL A 303 6.65 -23.10 -2.07
C VAL A 303 8.00 -23.71 -2.48
N GLY A 304 8.51 -23.35 -3.64
CA GLY A 304 9.78 -23.83 -4.17
C GLY A 304 10.94 -23.56 -3.22
N TYR A 305 11.21 -22.30 -2.87
CA TYR A 305 12.36 -21.98 -2.02
C TYR A 305 12.16 -22.46 -0.56
N SER A 306 10.93 -22.42 -0.04
CA SER A 306 10.65 -22.85 1.33
C SER A 306 10.90 -24.35 1.52
N GLN A 307 10.39 -25.19 0.62
CA GLN A 307 10.50 -26.65 0.71
C GLN A 307 11.87 -27.20 0.31
N THR A 308 12.66 -26.45 -0.45
CA THR A 308 13.96 -26.93 -0.98
C THR A 308 15.18 -26.40 -0.24
N LEU A 309 15.04 -25.30 0.50
CA LEU A 309 16.17 -24.65 1.17
C LEU A 309 16.06 -24.68 2.70
N PHE A 310 14.87 -24.48 3.27
CA PHE A 310 14.69 -24.45 4.72
C PHE A 310 14.71 -25.86 5.31
N GLY A 311 15.50 -26.08 6.37
CA GLY A 311 15.71 -27.39 6.99
C GLY A 311 16.56 -28.37 6.16
N LEU A 312 16.91 -28.01 4.92
CA LEU A 312 17.80 -28.78 4.04
C LEU A 312 19.17 -28.11 3.89
N GLU A 313 19.20 -26.82 3.60
CA GLU A 313 20.43 -26.04 3.38
C GLU A 313 20.76 -25.12 4.57
N THR A 314 19.73 -24.65 5.28
CA THR A 314 19.88 -23.78 6.45
C THR A 314 18.67 -23.90 7.39
N GLU A 315 18.92 -23.65 8.68
CA GLU A 315 17.88 -23.48 9.71
C GLU A 315 17.48 -22.01 9.90
N LYS A 316 18.18 -21.08 9.22
CA LYS A 316 17.82 -19.66 9.28
C LYS A 316 16.49 -19.43 8.55
N PRO A 317 15.64 -18.51 9.04
CA PRO A 317 14.52 -17.99 8.26
C PRO A 317 14.98 -17.47 6.90
N LEU A 318 14.13 -17.62 5.89
CA LEU A 318 14.44 -17.31 4.49
C LEU A 318 13.67 -16.07 4.03
N ILE A 319 14.34 -15.23 3.26
CA ILE A 319 13.70 -14.18 2.45
C ILE A 319 13.75 -14.62 0.99
N GLY A 320 12.60 -14.89 0.40
CA GLY A 320 12.47 -15.16 -1.03
C GLY A 320 12.64 -13.88 -1.84
N PHE A 321 13.44 -13.95 -2.90
CA PHE A 321 13.70 -12.86 -3.84
C PHE A 321 13.62 -13.41 -5.26
N ASP A 322 12.48 -13.16 -5.93
CA ASP A 322 12.25 -13.52 -7.33
C ASP A 322 12.34 -12.28 -8.20
N MET A 323 13.37 -12.16 -9.04
CA MET A 323 13.48 -11.05 -9.98
C MET A 323 13.31 -11.51 -11.41
N GLY A 324 12.24 -11.02 -12.04
CA GLY A 324 11.91 -11.22 -13.44
C GLY A 324 12.29 -10.04 -14.33
N GLY A 325 11.68 -10.01 -15.53
CA GLY A 325 11.89 -8.94 -16.50
C GLY A 325 11.14 -7.65 -16.18
N THR A 326 10.03 -7.69 -15.46
CA THR A 326 9.17 -6.51 -15.22
C THR A 326 9.11 -6.09 -13.76
N SER A 327 9.25 -7.05 -12.85
CA SER A 327 9.01 -6.88 -11.42
C SER A 327 9.90 -7.82 -10.61
N THR A 328 9.93 -7.54 -9.30
CA THR A 328 10.55 -8.39 -8.29
C THR A 328 9.53 -8.72 -7.21
N ASP A 329 9.38 -10.00 -6.89
CA ASP A 329 8.50 -10.50 -5.83
C ASP A 329 9.32 -10.92 -4.62
N VAL A 330 8.95 -10.41 -3.44
CA VAL A 330 9.64 -10.73 -2.17
C VAL A 330 8.68 -11.31 -1.15
N SER A 331 9.17 -12.29 -0.39
CA SER A 331 8.39 -13.04 0.62
C SER A 331 9.28 -13.53 1.77
N ARG A 332 8.67 -13.99 2.87
CA ARG A 332 9.38 -14.54 4.03
C ARG A 332 8.85 -15.92 4.41
N TYR A 333 9.75 -16.80 4.81
CA TYR A 333 9.43 -18.11 5.34
C TYR A 333 10.27 -18.42 6.59
N ALA A 334 9.60 -18.86 7.66
CA ALA A 334 10.24 -19.20 8.93
C ALA A 334 9.63 -20.48 9.54
N GLY A 335 9.59 -21.56 8.76
CA GLY A 335 9.02 -22.85 9.16
C GLY A 335 7.49 -22.95 9.01
N SER A 336 6.82 -21.86 8.67
CA SER A 336 5.41 -21.84 8.24
C SER A 336 5.20 -20.73 7.21
N TYR A 337 4.19 -20.91 6.35
CA TYR A 337 3.81 -19.91 5.36
C TYR A 337 3.19 -18.70 6.04
N GLU A 338 3.74 -17.52 5.76
CA GLU A 338 3.11 -16.27 6.18
C GLU A 338 1.97 -15.94 5.24
N GLN A 339 0.79 -15.71 5.82
CA GLN A 339 -0.40 -15.35 5.07
C GLN A 339 -0.88 -13.94 5.44
N VAL A 340 -1.41 -13.25 4.43
CA VAL A 340 -2.16 -12.01 4.56
C VAL A 340 -3.61 -12.25 4.12
N LEU A 341 -4.56 -11.58 4.77
CA LEU A 341 -5.98 -11.71 4.45
C LEU A 341 -6.50 -10.61 3.53
N GLU A 342 -5.81 -9.48 3.44
CA GLU A 342 -6.20 -8.33 2.64
C GLU A 342 -4.99 -7.83 1.84
N THR A 343 -5.10 -7.84 0.50
CA THR A 343 -4.08 -7.34 -0.41
C THR A 343 -4.68 -6.32 -1.38
N GLN A 344 -3.85 -5.45 -1.94
CA GLN A 344 -4.26 -4.49 -2.95
C GLN A 344 -3.51 -4.73 -4.26
N ILE A 345 -4.22 -5.10 -5.32
CA ILE A 345 -3.64 -5.46 -6.63
C ILE A 345 -4.39 -4.68 -7.72
N ALA A 346 -3.66 -3.99 -8.60
CA ALA A 346 -4.23 -3.10 -9.62
C ALA A 346 -5.23 -2.07 -9.06
N GLY A 347 -5.08 -1.73 -7.77
CA GLY A 347 -5.98 -0.85 -7.03
C GLY A 347 -7.27 -1.49 -6.51
N ALA A 348 -7.54 -2.76 -6.81
CA ALA A 348 -8.61 -3.54 -6.22
C ALA A 348 -8.16 -4.16 -4.89
N ILE A 349 -8.99 -4.07 -3.85
CA ILE A 349 -8.76 -4.75 -2.57
C ILE A 349 -9.34 -6.15 -2.67
N ILE A 350 -8.54 -7.15 -2.31
CA ILE A 350 -8.93 -8.56 -2.32
C ILE A 350 -8.80 -9.08 -0.90
N GLN A 351 -9.91 -9.55 -0.34
CA GLN A 351 -9.94 -10.21 0.94
C GLN A 351 -9.93 -11.72 0.73
N ALA A 352 -8.75 -12.32 0.72
CA ALA A 352 -8.59 -13.75 0.62
C ALA A 352 -7.28 -14.13 1.31
N PRO A 353 -7.17 -15.34 1.89
CA PRO A 353 -5.88 -15.83 2.32
C PRO A 353 -4.93 -15.94 1.13
N GLN A 354 -3.81 -15.24 1.21
CA GLN A 354 -2.76 -15.24 0.22
C GLN A 354 -1.42 -15.32 0.94
N LEU A 355 -0.41 -15.90 0.29
CA LEU A 355 0.96 -15.78 0.77
C LEU A 355 1.36 -14.30 0.79
N ASP A 356 2.08 -13.89 1.83
CA ASP A 356 2.57 -12.51 1.97
C ASP A 356 3.70 -12.25 0.96
N ILE A 357 3.30 -11.83 -0.24
CA ILE A 357 4.18 -11.52 -1.36
C ILE A 357 4.07 -10.04 -1.67
N ASN A 358 5.18 -9.31 -1.54
CA ASN A 358 5.28 -7.90 -1.93
C ASN A 358 5.97 -7.79 -3.29
N THR A 359 5.26 -7.28 -4.29
CA THR A 359 5.79 -7.02 -5.63
C THR A 359 6.31 -5.59 -5.73
N VAL A 360 7.50 -5.41 -6.31
CA VAL A 360 8.05 -4.10 -6.68
C VAL A 360 8.23 -3.99 -8.18
N ALA A 361 7.88 -2.82 -8.73
CA ALA A 361 8.05 -2.46 -10.13
C ALA A 361 9.52 -2.14 -10.50
N ALA A 362 10.43 -3.00 -10.02
CA ALA A 362 11.84 -3.01 -10.32
C ALA A 362 12.20 -4.41 -10.83
N GLY A 363 12.63 -4.52 -12.08
CA GLY A 363 13.03 -5.77 -12.73
C GLY A 363 14.05 -5.48 -13.84
N GLY A 364 14.40 -6.49 -14.64
CA GLY A 364 15.39 -6.32 -15.72
C GLY A 364 15.01 -5.21 -16.73
N GLY A 365 13.73 -5.07 -17.03
CA GLY A 365 13.17 -4.09 -17.96
C GLY A 365 12.80 -2.75 -17.31
N SER A 366 13.18 -2.45 -16.07
CA SER A 366 12.90 -1.13 -15.49
C SER A 366 13.70 -0.04 -16.20
N LYS A 367 13.02 1.02 -16.64
CA LYS A 367 13.62 2.12 -17.41
C LYS A 367 14.65 2.90 -16.59
N LEU A 368 15.74 3.31 -17.24
CA LEU A 368 16.79 4.16 -16.68
C LEU A 368 16.58 5.62 -17.12
N LYS A 369 16.49 6.55 -16.16
CA LYS A 369 16.31 8.00 -16.44
C LYS A 369 17.28 8.83 -15.60
N PHE A 370 17.80 9.92 -16.18
CA PHE A 370 18.54 10.95 -15.45
C PHE A 370 17.76 12.27 -15.53
N GLN A 371 17.34 12.79 -14.37
CA GLN A 371 16.52 14.00 -14.26
C GLN A 371 16.96 14.80 -13.04
N PHE A 372 17.10 16.13 -13.18
CA PHE A 372 17.47 17.05 -12.09
C PHE A 372 18.69 16.59 -11.26
N GLY A 373 19.72 16.03 -11.91
CA GLY A 373 20.94 15.60 -11.21
C GLY A 373 20.85 14.25 -10.46
N SER A 374 19.75 13.50 -10.57
CA SER A 374 19.55 12.21 -9.89
C SER A 374 19.26 11.07 -10.85
N PHE A 375 19.68 9.86 -10.46
CA PHE A 375 19.46 8.61 -11.19
C PHE A 375 18.12 7.99 -10.76
N ARG A 376 17.30 7.59 -11.74
CA ARG A 376 16.00 6.95 -11.50
C ARG A 376 15.88 5.63 -12.25
N VAL A 377 15.30 4.64 -11.58
CA VAL A 377 15.02 3.30 -12.12
C VAL A 377 13.55 2.97 -11.87
N GLY A 378 12.79 2.72 -12.94
CA GLY A 378 11.35 2.45 -12.85
C GLY A 378 10.53 3.68 -12.41
N PRO A 379 9.25 3.50 -12.02
CA PRO A 379 8.49 2.25 -12.01
C PRO A 379 8.06 1.78 -13.42
N GLU A 380 8.25 2.62 -14.44
CA GLU A 380 7.98 2.24 -15.83
C GLU A 380 8.91 1.10 -16.29
N SER A 381 8.35 0.14 -17.01
CA SER A 381 9.09 -0.94 -17.64
C SER A 381 9.05 -0.82 -19.17
N VAL A 382 10.13 -1.23 -19.84
CA VAL A 382 10.17 -1.40 -21.31
C VAL A 382 9.56 -2.74 -21.76
N GLY A 383 9.18 -3.62 -20.82
CA GLY A 383 8.61 -4.93 -21.11
C GLY A 383 9.55 -5.84 -21.90
N ALA A 384 8.98 -6.75 -22.71
CA ALA A 384 9.71 -7.56 -23.69
C ALA A 384 9.56 -7.04 -25.13
N HIS A 385 8.58 -6.15 -25.36
CA HIS A 385 8.36 -5.45 -26.62
C HIS A 385 7.84 -4.03 -26.33
N PRO A 386 8.58 -2.96 -26.71
CA PRO A 386 9.81 -2.98 -27.49
C PRO A 386 11.04 -3.52 -26.74
N GLY A 387 10.97 -3.75 -25.42
CA GLY A 387 12.05 -4.36 -24.64
C GLY A 387 13.22 -3.42 -24.35
N PRO A 388 14.29 -3.90 -23.69
CA PRO A 388 15.54 -3.14 -23.53
C PRO A 388 16.20 -2.84 -24.88
N VAL A 389 17.13 -1.87 -24.93
CA VAL A 389 17.84 -1.51 -26.18
C VAL A 389 18.52 -2.73 -26.80
N CYS A 390 19.12 -3.57 -25.96
CA CYS A 390 19.82 -4.77 -26.40
C CYS A 390 18.92 -5.82 -27.09
N TYR A 391 17.58 -5.70 -27.03
CA TYR A 391 16.64 -6.62 -27.69
C TYR A 391 16.41 -6.33 -29.18
N ARG A 392 17.01 -5.26 -29.74
CA ARG A 392 16.91 -4.90 -31.17
C ARG A 392 15.47 -4.59 -31.65
N LYS A 393 14.61 -4.10 -30.76
CA LYS A 393 13.17 -3.87 -31.00
C LYS A 393 12.73 -2.41 -30.83
N GLY A 394 13.68 -1.47 -30.79
CA GLY A 394 13.41 -0.03 -30.69
C GLY A 394 13.07 0.45 -29.28
N GLY A 395 13.59 -0.23 -28.26
CA GLY A 395 13.37 0.06 -26.84
C GLY A 395 14.21 1.19 -26.25
N GLU A 396 14.08 1.39 -24.94
CA GLU A 396 14.84 2.37 -24.15
C GLU A 396 15.79 1.66 -23.16
N LEU A 397 16.76 2.40 -22.61
CA LEU A 397 17.73 1.85 -21.65
C LEU A 397 17.04 1.27 -20.41
N ALA A 398 17.40 0.03 -20.05
CA ALA A 398 16.84 -0.70 -18.90
C ALA A 398 17.94 -1.31 -17.99
N VAL A 399 17.55 -1.88 -16.84
CA VAL A 399 18.50 -2.58 -15.92
C VAL A 399 19.26 -3.71 -16.62
N THR A 400 18.61 -4.44 -17.53
CA THR A 400 19.23 -5.48 -18.37
C THR A 400 20.33 -4.90 -19.26
N ASP A 401 20.15 -3.69 -19.80
CA ASP A 401 21.19 -2.99 -20.58
C ASP A 401 22.38 -2.63 -19.70
N ALA A 402 22.15 -2.18 -18.46
CA ALA A 402 23.22 -1.92 -17.50
C ALA A 402 24.01 -3.19 -17.15
N ASN A 403 23.32 -4.30 -16.86
CA ASN A 403 23.95 -5.59 -16.58
C ASN A 403 24.75 -6.13 -17.78
N LEU A 404 24.26 -5.90 -19.01
CA LEU A 404 24.97 -6.23 -20.23
C LEU A 404 26.30 -5.45 -20.36
N ILE A 405 26.28 -4.14 -20.10
CA ILE A 405 27.47 -3.29 -20.18
C ILE A 405 28.49 -3.62 -19.08
N LEU A 406 28.02 -3.99 -17.88
CA LEU A 406 28.88 -4.38 -16.77
C LEU A 406 29.49 -5.78 -16.94
N GLY A 407 29.04 -6.56 -17.93
CA GLY A 407 29.47 -7.94 -18.15
C GLY A 407 28.85 -8.94 -17.17
N THR A 408 27.86 -8.55 -16.37
CA THR A 408 27.13 -9.47 -15.48
C THR A 408 26.12 -10.34 -16.24
N LEU A 409 25.73 -9.93 -17.45
CA LEU A 409 24.94 -10.71 -18.39
C LEU A 409 25.81 -11.14 -19.58
N ILE A 410 25.86 -12.46 -19.86
CA ILE A 410 26.72 -13.03 -20.90
C ILE A 410 25.92 -13.32 -22.19
N PRO A 411 26.16 -12.59 -23.30
CA PRO A 411 25.38 -12.73 -24.53
C PRO A 411 25.45 -14.11 -25.18
N ASP A 412 26.58 -14.82 -25.03
CA ASP A 412 26.80 -16.14 -25.63
C ASP A 412 25.90 -17.23 -25.06
N TYR A 413 25.43 -17.04 -23.83
CA TYR A 413 24.57 -17.97 -23.11
C TYR A 413 23.11 -17.48 -23.02
N PHE A 414 22.79 -16.35 -23.66
CA PHE A 414 21.43 -15.87 -23.81
C PHE A 414 20.83 -16.41 -25.11
N PRO A 415 19.55 -16.82 -25.15
CA PRO A 415 18.93 -17.31 -26.38
C PRO A 415 19.02 -16.30 -27.53
N SER A 416 19.50 -16.73 -28.70
CA SER A 416 19.57 -15.91 -29.92
C SER A 416 18.18 -15.79 -30.56
N ILE A 417 17.28 -15.03 -29.95
CA ILE A 417 15.87 -14.88 -30.36
C ILE A 417 15.51 -13.44 -30.77
N PHE A 418 16.52 -12.63 -31.11
CA PHE A 418 16.35 -11.20 -31.44
C PHE A 418 16.62 -10.91 -32.93
N GLY A 419 16.35 -9.66 -33.33
CA GLY A 419 16.48 -9.22 -34.73
C GLY A 419 15.27 -9.59 -35.59
N LEU A 420 15.33 -9.22 -36.88
CA LEU A 420 14.22 -9.40 -37.83
C LEU A 420 13.84 -10.88 -38.07
N ASN A 421 14.80 -11.80 -37.91
CA ASN A 421 14.62 -13.23 -38.16
C ASN A 421 14.67 -14.09 -36.88
N GLU A 422 14.69 -13.47 -35.70
CA GLU A 422 14.74 -14.16 -34.39
C GLU A 422 15.93 -15.12 -34.22
N ASP A 423 17.10 -14.77 -34.77
CA ASP A 423 18.32 -15.59 -34.76
C ASP A 423 19.55 -14.84 -34.24
N GLN A 424 19.38 -13.60 -33.78
CA GLN A 424 20.48 -12.74 -33.34
C GLN A 424 20.61 -12.70 -31.82
N LYS A 425 21.85 -12.49 -31.36
CA LYS A 425 22.19 -12.24 -29.96
C LYS A 425 21.82 -10.80 -29.53
N LEU A 426 21.91 -10.55 -28.23
CA LEU A 426 21.79 -9.21 -27.63
C LEU A 426 22.74 -8.20 -28.30
N ASP A 427 22.28 -6.98 -28.49
CA ASP A 427 23.06 -5.89 -29.11
C ASP A 427 23.84 -5.07 -28.07
N VAL A 428 25.11 -5.42 -27.88
CA VAL A 428 26.00 -4.70 -26.94
C VAL A 428 26.37 -3.31 -27.47
N GLU A 429 26.52 -3.15 -28.79
CA GLU A 429 26.98 -1.90 -29.39
C GLU A 429 25.89 -0.83 -29.33
N ALA A 430 24.65 -1.19 -29.68
CA ALA A 430 23.51 -0.28 -29.59
C ALA A 430 23.30 0.21 -28.15
N THR A 431 23.36 -0.70 -27.17
CA THR A 431 23.26 -0.33 -25.75
C THR A 431 24.38 0.62 -25.33
N ARG A 432 25.63 0.37 -25.77
CA ARG A 432 26.77 1.22 -25.42
C ARG A 432 26.65 2.62 -26.01
N ASP A 433 26.12 2.74 -27.22
CA ASP A 433 25.91 4.04 -27.87
C ASP A 433 24.82 4.87 -27.19
N GLU A 434 23.72 4.26 -26.73
CA GLU A 434 22.72 4.95 -25.91
C GLU A 434 23.29 5.38 -24.55
N PHE A 435 24.09 4.53 -23.88
CA PHE A 435 24.76 4.91 -22.65
C PHE A 435 25.78 6.05 -22.84
N LYS A 436 26.46 6.15 -23.99
CA LYS A 436 27.33 7.30 -24.29
C LYS A 436 26.55 8.60 -24.33
N LYS A 437 25.39 8.63 -24.99
CA LYS A 437 24.51 9.81 -25.02
C LYS A 437 24.08 10.22 -23.61
N LEU A 438 23.72 9.24 -22.79
CA LEU A 438 23.35 9.48 -21.39
C LEU A 438 24.56 9.97 -20.56
N ALA A 439 25.75 9.43 -20.81
CA ALA A 439 26.99 9.86 -20.16
C ALA A 439 27.38 11.29 -20.52
N ASP A 440 27.21 11.71 -21.77
CA ASP A 440 27.43 13.09 -22.19
C ASP A 440 26.51 14.06 -21.43
N GLN A 441 25.24 13.68 -21.25
CA GLN A 441 24.27 14.46 -20.48
C GLN A 441 24.66 14.56 -19.00
N ILE A 442 24.99 13.44 -18.35
CA ILE A 442 25.37 13.37 -16.94
C ILE A 442 26.67 14.13 -16.67
N ASN A 443 27.70 13.94 -17.50
CA ASN A 443 28.99 14.59 -17.32
C ASN A 443 28.92 16.09 -17.60
N SER A 444 28.10 16.52 -18.56
CA SER A 444 27.83 17.95 -18.77
C SER A 444 27.17 18.59 -17.55
N TYR A 445 26.20 17.91 -16.93
CA TYR A 445 25.61 18.36 -15.66
C TYR A 445 26.64 18.42 -14.53
N ARG A 446 27.46 17.37 -14.34
CA ARG A 446 28.48 17.32 -13.27
C ARG A 446 29.54 18.43 -13.43
N ARG A 447 30.01 18.68 -14.66
CA ARG A 447 30.95 19.79 -14.95
C ARG A 447 30.34 21.17 -14.68
N SER A 448 29.03 21.32 -14.85
CA SER A 448 28.34 22.58 -14.50
C SER A 448 28.33 22.85 -12.99
N GLN A 449 28.36 21.80 -12.17
CA GLN A 449 28.40 21.90 -10.71
C GLN A 449 29.83 22.06 -10.19
N ASP A 450 30.77 21.29 -10.74
CA ASP A 450 32.19 21.37 -10.41
C ASP A 450 33.04 21.14 -11.67
N PRO A 451 33.67 22.18 -12.23
CA PRO A 451 34.53 22.06 -13.40
C PRO A 451 35.76 21.16 -13.19
N SER A 452 36.14 20.87 -11.94
CA SER A 452 37.28 20.01 -11.59
C SER A 452 36.92 18.53 -11.45
N THR A 453 35.63 18.20 -11.51
CA THR A 453 35.15 16.82 -11.38
C THR A 453 35.51 15.98 -12.61
N LYS A 454 36.00 14.76 -12.37
CA LYS A 454 36.31 13.77 -13.41
C LYS A 454 35.03 13.22 -14.04
N ASP A 455 34.99 13.16 -15.36
CA ASP A 455 33.91 12.52 -16.13
C ASP A 455 33.72 11.06 -15.70
N MET A 456 32.47 10.67 -15.49
CA MET A 456 32.09 9.28 -15.24
C MET A 456 32.17 8.49 -16.54
N THR A 457 32.67 7.26 -16.47
CA THR A 457 32.62 6.33 -17.60
C THR A 457 31.21 5.74 -17.77
N VAL A 458 30.96 5.13 -18.93
CA VAL A 458 29.71 4.40 -19.21
C VAL A 458 29.47 3.29 -18.17
N GLU A 459 30.53 2.60 -17.76
CA GLU A 459 30.47 1.53 -16.77
C GLU A 459 30.15 2.06 -15.37
N GLU A 460 30.73 3.20 -14.97
CA GLU A 460 30.42 3.86 -13.68
C GLU A 460 28.95 4.31 -13.63
N ILE A 461 28.40 4.80 -14.74
CA ILE A 461 26.99 5.18 -14.85
C ILE A 461 26.09 3.94 -14.81
N ALA A 462 26.42 2.89 -15.56
CA ALA A 462 25.66 1.64 -15.54
C ALA A 462 25.62 1.01 -14.14
N LEU A 463 26.76 0.97 -13.45
CA LEU A 463 26.85 0.49 -12.06
C LEU A 463 26.03 1.37 -11.11
N GLY A 464 26.05 2.69 -11.32
CA GLY A 464 25.22 3.63 -10.56
C GLY A 464 23.73 3.33 -10.65
N PHE A 465 23.21 3.04 -11.85
CA PHE A 465 21.82 2.63 -12.04
C PHE A 465 21.50 1.27 -11.38
N VAL A 466 22.40 0.29 -11.47
CA VAL A 466 22.22 -1.01 -10.79
C VAL A 466 22.18 -0.82 -9.27
N ASN A 467 23.01 0.04 -8.70
CA ASN A 467 22.99 0.34 -7.26
C ASN A 467 21.67 0.99 -6.82
N VAL A 468 21.13 1.93 -7.61
CA VAL A 468 19.80 2.53 -7.36
C VAL A 468 18.69 1.48 -7.46
N ALA A 469 18.77 0.57 -8.45
CA ALA A 469 17.83 -0.53 -8.58
C ALA A 469 17.88 -1.47 -7.36
N ASN A 470 19.07 -1.86 -6.91
CA ASN A 470 19.27 -2.72 -5.74
C ASN A 470 18.73 -2.08 -4.46
N GLU A 471 18.96 -0.79 -4.23
CA GLU A 471 18.41 -0.08 -3.06
C GLU A 471 16.88 -0.03 -3.12
N THR A 472 16.31 0.24 -4.31
CA THR A 472 14.86 0.22 -4.53
C THR A 472 14.25 -1.14 -4.20
N MET A 473 14.93 -2.23 -4.59
CA MET A 473 14.52 -3.62 -4.29
C MET A 473 14.75 -4.03 -2.82
N CYS A 474 15.64 -3.37 -2.07
CA CYS A 474 15.84 -3.63 -0.64
C CYS A 474 14.69 -3.11 0.23
N ARG A 475 14.05 -2.01 -0.16
CA ARG A 475 12.93 -1.38 0.56
C ARG A 475 11.76 -2.33 0.89
N PRO A 476 11.18 -3.10 -0.06
CA PRO A 476 10.11 -4.05 0.25
C PRO A 476 10.57 -5.20 1.16
N ILE A 477 11.85 -5.61 1.10
CA ILE A 477 12.40 -6.68 1.95
C ILE A 477 12.45 -6.23 3.40
N ARG A 478 12.96 -5.00 3.65
CA ARG A 478 12.94 -4.38 4.98
C ARG A 478 11.50 -4.22 5.46
N GLN A 479 10.60 -3.77 4.58
CA GLN A 479 9.19 -3.65 4.88
C GLN A 479 8.58 -4.99 5.32
N LEU A 480 8.78 -6.07 4.57
CA LEU A 480 8.20 -7.37 4.87
C LEU A 480 8.80 -8.00 6.14
N THR A 481 10.08 -7.79 6.39
CA THR A 481 10.80 -8.43 7.51
C THR A 481 10.72 -7.60 8.80
N GLU A 482 11.18 -6.35 8.76
CA GLU A 482 11.34 -5.50 9.95
C GLU A 482 9.97 -5.09 10.52
N MET A 483 8.93 -4.96 9.69
CA MET A 483 7.58 -4.62 10.18
C MET A 483 7.00 -5.67 11.12
N LYS A 484 7.38 -6.95 10.99
CA LYS A 484 6.91 -8.03 11.87
C LYS A 484 7.85 -8.25 13.07
N GLY A 485 8.75 -7.30 13.34
CA GLY A 485 9.70 -7.35 14.45
C GLY A 485 10.92 -8.24 14.19
N HIS A 486 11.23 -8.54 12.92
CA HIS A 486 12.34 -9.41 12.56
C HIS A 486 13.54 -8.63 12.00
N GLU A 487 14.76 -9.01 12.39
CA GLU A 487 15.99 -8.42 11.84
C GLU A 487 16.44 -9.16 10.57
N THR A 488 16.70 -8.42 9.49
CA THR A 488 17.13 -8.99 8.19
C THR A 488 18.43 -9.78 8.29
N ARG A 489 19.39 -9.34 9.12
CA ARG A 489 20.70 -10.00 9.31
C ARG A 489 20.61 -11.46 9.79
N ASN A 490 19.50 -11.84 10.43
CA ASN A 490 19.25 -13.17 10.95
C ASN A 490 18.64 -14.12 9.90
N HIS A 491 18.44 -13.66 8.67
CA HIS A 491 17.86 -14.42 7.57
C HIS A 491 18.93 -14.82 6.56
N ALA A 492 18.62 -15.82 5.74
CA ALA A 492 19.32 -16.09 4.49
C ALA A 492 18.47 -15.61 3.29
N LEU A 493 19.11 -15.09 2.26
CA LEU A 493 18.44 -14.63 1.04
C LEU A 493 18.28 -15.81 0.06
N ALA A 494 17.05 -16.27 -0.15
CA ALA A 494 16.71 -17.28 -1.15
C ALA A 494 16.43 -16.59 -2.49
N CYS A 495 17.41 -16.58 -3.39
CA CYS A 495 17.37 -15.82 -4.62
C CYS A 495 17.07 -16.70 -5.85
N PHE A 496 16.10 -16.28 -6.64
CA PHE A 496 15.65 -16.99 -7.85
C PHE A 496 15.06 -16.02 -8.89
N GLY A 497 14.49 -16.57 -9.96
CA GLY A 497 14.11 -15.81 -11.15
C GLY A 497 15.24 -15.72 -12.17
N GLY A 498 14.95 -15.12 -13.32
CA GLY A 498 15.91 -15.03 -14.44
C GLY A 498 17.01 -13.99 -14.22
N ALA A 499 16.72 -12.93 -13.47
CA ALA A 499 17.66 -11.84 -13.19
C ALA A 499 18.15 -11.81 -11.74
N GLY A 500 17.44 -12.45 -10.80
CA GLY A 500 17.71 -12.32 -9.37
C GLY A 500 19.14 -12.65 -8.96
N PRO A 501 19.71 -13.79 -9.38
CA PRO A 501 21.06 -14.18 -8.99
C PRO A 501 22.19 -13.24 -9.48
N GLN A 502 21.90 -12.29 -10.37
CA GLN A 502 22.85 -11.24 -10.78
C GLN A 502 23.01 -10.16 -9.70
N HIS A 503 21.98 -9.96 -8.86
CA HIS A 503 21.90 -8.88 -7.87
C HIS A 503 22.05 -9.38 -6.41
N SER A 504 22.11 -10.70 -6.21
CA SER A 504 21.93 -11.32 -4.89
C SER A 504 22.99 -10.94 -3.86
N CYS A 505 24.26 -10.86 -4.25
CA CYS A 505 25.37 -10.52 -3.34
C CYS A 505 25.25 -9.07 -2.84
N SER A 506 25.04 -8.10 -3.74
CA SER A 506 24.83 -6.70 -3.41
C SER A 506 23.61 -6.49 -2.50
N ILE A 507 22.46 -7.12 -2.80
CA ILE A 507 21.24 -7.01 -1.99
C ILE A 507 21.45 -7.58 -0.59
N ALA A 508 22.00 -8.79 -0.48
CA ALA A 508 22.26 -9.40 0.82
C ALA A 508 23.25 -8.58 1.66
N ARG A 509 24.28 -8.00 1.04
CA ARG A 509 25.23 -7.09 1.71
C ARG A 509 24.51 -5.83 2.23
N SER A 510 23.66 -5.21 1.42
CA SER A 510 22.85 -4.03 1.77
C SER A 510 21.80 -4.29 2.87
N LEU A 511 21.44 -5.55 3.10
CA LEU A 511 20.53 -6.00 4.15
C LEU A 511 21.27 -6.61 5.37
N GLY A 512 22.61 -6.66 5.34
CA GLY A 512 23.43 -7.22 6.41
C GLY A 512 23.33 -8.75 6.55
N MET A 513 22.91 -9.46 5.50
CA MET A 513 22.80 -10.91 5.49
C MET A 513 24.15 -11.56 5.16
N SER A 514 24.48 -12.66 5.84
CA SER A 514 25.74 -13.40 5.65
C SER A 514 25.67 -14.53 4.63
N GLU A 515 24.46 -14.86 4.15
CA GLU A 515 24.19 -16.07 3.39
C GLU A 515 23.14 -15.83 2.30
N VAL A 516 23.46 -16.26 1.08
CA VAL A 516 22.55 -16.33 -0.06
C VAL A 516 22.43 -17.78 -0.51
N LEU A 517 21.22 -18.22 -0.81
CA LEU A 517 20.91 -19.55 -1.30
C LEU A 517 20.24 -19.44 -2.67
N ILE A 518 20.76 -20.17 -3.66
CA ILE A 518 20.23 -20.21 -5.02
C ILE A 518 19.97 -21.66 -5.37
N HIS A 519 18.70 -22.00 -5.63
CA HIS A 519 18.31 -23.35 -6.01
C HIS A 519 18.87 -23.72 -7.40
N ARG A 520 19.21 -25.00 -7.64
CA ARG A 520 19.71 -25.45 -8.95
C ARG A 520 18.75 -25.17 -10.11
N PHE A 521 17.46 -25.05 -9.84
CA PHE A 521 16.44 -24.68 -10.82
C PHE A 521 15.96 -23.21 -10.66
N CYS A 522 16.82 -22.29 -10.21
CA CYS A 522 16.42 -20.91 -9.86
C CYS A 522 15.65 -20.17 -10.96
N GLY A 523 16.00 -20.37 -12.24
CA GLY A 523 15.35 -19.72 -13.37
C GLY A 523 13.93 -20.22 -13.70
N ILE A 524 13.49 -21.32 -13.07
CA ILE A 524 12.16 -21.94 -13.23
C ILE A 524 11.58 -22.40 -11.87
N LEU A 525 12.06 -21.82 -10.76
CA LEU A 525 11.78 -22.35 -9.42
C LEU A 525 10.29 -22.35 -9.09
N SER A 526 9.54 -21.39 -9.64
CA SER A 526 8.08 -21.30 -9.49
C SER A 526 7.36 -22.53 -10.06
N ALA A 527 7.74 -22.98 -11.26
CA ALA A 527 7.20 -24.21 -11.84
C ALA A 527 7.58 -25.43 -10.99
N TYR A 528 8.84 -25.54 -10.55
CA TYR A 528 9.28 -26.65 -9.70
C TYR A 528 8.54 -26.69 -8.35
N GLY A 529 8.33 -25.52 -7.74
CA GLY A 529 7.60 -25.37 -6.47
C GLY A 529 6.14 -25.78 -6.56
N MET A 530 5.48 -25.63 -7.72
CA MET A 530 4.13 -26.19 -7.94
C MET A 530 4.11 -27.71 -7.83
N GLY A 531 5.19 -28.39 -8.24
CA GLY A 531 5.34 -29.83 -8.08
C GLY A 531 5.55 -30.28 -6.62
N LEU A 532 5.99 -29.36 -5.74
CA LEU A 532 6.16 -29.60 -4.31
C LEU A 532 4.93 -29.21 -3.49
N ALA A 533 4.01 -28.44 -4.06
CA ALA A 533 2.84 -27.94 -3.36
C ALA A 533 1.84 -29.05 -3.00
N ASP A 534 1.17 -28.85 -1.88
CA ASP A 534 0.11 -29.72 -1.40
C ASP A 534 -1.27 -29.22 -1.84
N VAL A 535 -2.27 -30.11 -1.76
CA VAL A 535 -3.67 -29.72 -2.01
C VAL A 535 -4.24 -29.11 -0.75
N VAL A 536 -4.83 -27.92 -0.85
CA VAL A 536 -5.36 -27.19 0.30
C VAL A 536 -6.86 -27.03 0.18
N GLU A 537 -7.56 -27.28 1.29
CA GLU A 537 -8.98 -27.01 1.44
C GLU A 537 -9.22 -26.17 2.69
N GLU A 538 -9.98 -25.09 2.55
CA GLU A 538 -10.25 -24.18 3.65
C GLU A 538 -11.75 -24.01 3.88
N ALA A 539 -12.09 -23.77 5.13
CA ALA A 539 -13.42 -23.37 5.55
C ALA A 539 -13.31 -22.34 6.68
N GLN A 540 -14.19 -21.35 6.65
CA GLN A 540 -14.20 -20.23 7.59
C GLN A 540 -15.64 -19.87 7.92
N GLU A 541 -15.89 -19.49 9.17
CA GLU A 541 -17.20 -19.07 9.66
C GLU A 541 -17.08 -17.86 10.59
N PRO A 542 -17.89 -16.80 10.41
CA PRO A 542 -17.85 -15.63 11.28
C PRO A 542 -18.35 -15.99 12.68
N TYR A 543 -17.70 -15.45 13.70
CA TYR A 543 -18.11 -15.62 15.07
C TYR A 543 -17.68 -14.42 15.91
N SER A 544 -18.63 -13.52 16.20
CA SER A 544 -18.38 -12.32 16.98
C SER A 544 -18.72 -12.56 18.45
N ALA A 545 -17.70 -12.75 19.28
CA ALA A 545 -17.89 -12.99 20.71
C ALA A 545 -16.70 -12.47 21.54
N VAL A 546 -16.95 -12.13 22.80
CA VAL A 546 -15.88 -11.90 23.78
C VAL A 546 -15.24 -13.26 24.11
N TYR A 547 -13.91 -13.33 24.14
CA TYR A 547 -13.16 -14.55 24.47
C TYR A 547 -13.32 -14.89 25.96
N ASP A 548 -14.18 -15.84 26.27
CA ASP A 548 -14.56 -16.31 27.60
C ASP A 548 -14.87 -17.83 27.61
N PRO A 549 -15.09 -18.47 28.77
CA PRO A 549 -15.28 -19.92 28.81
C PRO A 549 -16.45 -20.46 27.98
N GLU A 550 -17.55 -19.73 27.85
CA GLU A 550 -18.73 -20.17 27.08
C GLU A 550 -18.47 -20.05 25.57
N SER A 551 -17.92 -18.90 25.15
CA SER A 551 -17.60 -18.64 23.76
C SER A 551 -16.49 -19.53 23.21
N ILE A 552 -15.55 -19.97 24.05
CA ILE A 552 -14.51 -20.95 23.68
C ILE A 552 -15.13 -22.32 23.34
N LEU A 553 -16.14 -22.76 24.10
CA LEU A 553 -16.84 -24.02 23.83
C LEU A 553 -17.59 -23.96 22.49
N GLU A 554 -18.25 -22.83 22.22
CA GLU A 554 -18.94 -22.60 20.94
C GLU A 554 -17.94 -22.50 19.77
N ALA A 555 -16.81 -21.81 19.95
CA ALA A 555 -15.75 -21.75 18.95
C ALA A 555 -15.19 -23.15 18.63
N ALA A 556 -14.97 -23.98 19.64
CA ALA A 556 -14.53 -25.36 19.47
C ALA A 556 -15.58 -26.24 18.75
N HIS A 557 -16.87 -26.00 19.01
CA HIS A 557 -17.96 -26.67 18.30
C HIS A 557 -17.98 -26.31 16.81
N ARG A 558 -17.88 -25.01 16.48
CA ARG A 558 -17.76 -24.53 15.09
C ARG A 558 -16.52 -25.08 14.40
N GLU A 559 -15.39 -25.06 15.08
CA GLU A 559 -14.13 -25.64 14.59
C GLU A 559 -14.30 -27.13 14.23
N ALA A 560 -14.97 -27.93 15.09
CA ALA A 560 -15.21 -29.34 14.83
C ALA A 560 -16.06 -29.59 13.56
N ILE A 561 -17.06 -28.74 13.31
CA ILE A 561 -17.88 -28.79 12.09
C ILE A 561 -17.02 -28.49 10.85
N LEU A 562 -16.22 -27.43 10.90
CA LEU A 562 -15.33 -27.03 9.81
C LEU A 562 -14.25 -28.09 9.53
N LEU A 563 -13.68 -28.71 10.57
CA LEU A 563 -12.75 -29.84 10.47
C LEU A 563 -13.36 -31.03 9.73
N ALA A 564 -14.61 -31.40 10.08
CA ALA A 564 -15.31 -32.48 9.40
C ALA A 564 -15.55 -32.16 7.91
N GLN A 565 -15.99 -30.93 7.62
CA GLN A 565 -16.22 -30.46 6.25
C GLN A 565 -14.96 -30.51 5.39
N VAL A 566 -13.84 -29.98 5.90
CA VAL A 566 -12.57 -29.93 5.18
C VAL A 566 -12.01 -31.33 4.94
N ARG A 567 -12.04 -32.22 5.95
CA ARG A 567 -11.63 -33.62 5.78
C ARG A 567 -12.47 -34.36 4.75
N GLN A 568 -13.79 -34.16 4.75
CA GLN A 568 -14.66 -34.76 3.75
C GLN A 568 -14.34 -34.28 2.33
N LYS A 569 -14.04 -32.98 2.16
CA LYS A 569 -13.63 -32.41 0.87
C LYS A 569 -12.31 -32.98 0.35
N LEU A 570 -11.32 -33.20 1.23
CA LEU A 570 -10.04 -33.81 0.85
C LEU A 570 -10.16 -35.31 0.55
N LYS A 571 -10.99 -36.05 1.31
CA LYS A 571 -11.32 -37.45 0.99
C LYS A 571 -11.98 -37.59 -0.38
N GLY A 572 -12.84 -36.64 -0.75
CA GLY A 572 -13.43 -36.57 -2.09
C GLY A 572 -12.41 -36.38 -3.22
N GLN A 573 -11.18 -35.96 -2.90
CA GLN A 573 -10.04 -35.82 -3.81
C GLN A 573 -9.05 -36.99 -3.70
N SER A 574 -9.48 -38.12 -3.14
CA SER A 574 -8.70 -39.36 -3.00
C SER A 574 -7.53 -39.31 -2.00
N PHE A 575 -7.52 -38.37 -1.06
CA PHE A 575 -6.59 -38.39 0.08
C PHE A 575 -7.08 -39.32 1.19
N THR A 576 -6.16 -40.06 1.82
CA THR A 576 -6.45 -40.93 2.97
C THR A 576 -6.32 -40.15 4.28
N ASP A 577 -6.84 -40.68 5.39
CA ASP A 577 -6.75 -39.97 6.68
C ASP A 577 -5.30 -39.76 7.14
N GLU A 578 -4.37 -40.63 6.74
CA GLU A 578 -2.95 -40.52 7.07
C GLU A 578 -2.21 -39.45 6.25
N SER A 579 -2.74 -39.07 5.08
CA SER A 579 -2.18 -38.01 4.23
C SER A 579 -2.86 -36.66 4.41
N ILE A 580 -3.84 -36.56 5.31
CA ILE A 580 -4.53 -35.31 5.64
C ILE A 580 -3.97 -34.75 6.95
N SER A 581 -3.46 -33.53 6.90
CA SER A 581 -3.18 -32.73 8.10
C SER A 581 -4.16 -31.55 8.19
N THR A 582 -4.44 -31.10 9.40
CA THR A 582 -5.40 -30.01 9.65
C THR A 582 -4.81 -28.99 10.61
N GLU A 583 -5.06 -27.72 10.33
CA GLU A 583 -4.66 -26.57 11.12
C GLU A 583 -5.88 -25.72 11.44
N SER A 584 -6.04 -25.36 12.71
CA SER A 584 -7.16 -24.54 13.18
C SER A 584 -6.68 -23.18 13.65
N PHE A 585 -7.46 -22.15 13.34
CA PHE A 585 -7.13 -20.76 13.63
C PHE A 585 -8.34 -20.04 14.22
N LEU A 586 -8.07 -19.17 15.20
CA LEU A 586 -9.00 -18.12 15.61
C LEU A 586 -8.42 -16.77 15.21
N ASN A 587 -9.23 -15.94 14.55
CA ASN A 587 -8.89 -14.54 14.34
C ASN A 587 -9.32 -13.75 15.57
N LEU A 588 -8.35 -13.22 16.30
CA LEU A 588 -8.54 -12.56 17.59
C LEU A 588 -8.12 -11.09 17.51
N ARG A 589 -8.84 -10.21 18.22
CA ARG A 589 -8.48 -8.79 18.35
C ARG A 589 -8.77 -8.27 19.75
N TYR A 590 -8.20 -7.13 20.12
CA TYR A 590 -8.64 -6.43 21.33
C TYR A 590 -9.90 -5.60 21.05
N GLU A 591 -10.77 -5.46 22.05
CA GLU A 591 -11.90 -4.55 22.02
C GLU A 591 -11.47 -3.12 21.66
N GLY A 592 -12.19 -2.49 20.72
CA GLY A 592 -11.87 -1.16 20.19
C GLY A 592 -10.76 -1.14 19.12
N THR A 593 -10.20 -2.29 18.73
CA THR A 593 -9.25 -2.39 17.60
C THR A 593 -9.91 -2.99 16.36
N ASP A 594 -9.48 -2.64 15.15
CA ASP A 594 -10.07 -3.12 13.88
C ASP A 594 -9.35 -4.31 13.24
N THR A 595 -8.10 -4.53 13.63
CA THR A 595 -7.23 -5.55 13.02
C THR A 595 -7.25 -6.81 13.87
N ALA A 596 -7.67 -7.93 13.27
CA ALA A 596 -7.54 -9.24 13.87
C ALA A 596 -6.18 -9.87 13.55
N ILE A 597 -5.62 -10.59 14.52
CA ILE A 597 -4.45 -11.46 14.36
C ILE A 597 -4.95 -12.88 14.22
N MET A 598 -4.48 -13.56 13.18
CA MET A 598 -4.73 -14.99 12.98
C MET A 598 -3.86 -15.81 13.94
N VAL A 599 -4.51 -16.52 14.87
CA VAL A 599 -3.83 -17.30 15.91
C VAL A 599 -4.01 -18.78 15.65
N LYS A 600 -2.89 -19.48 15.40
CA LYS A 600 -2.86 -20.93 15.17
C LYS A 600 -2.97 -21.71 16.49
N GLY A 601 -3.80 -22.74 16.51
CA GLY A 601 -3.87 -23.71 17.63
C GLY A 601 -2.60 -24.55 17.71
N LYS A 602 -2.11 -24.83 18.94
CA LYS A 602 -0.87 -25.60 19.17
C LYS A 602 -1.10 -27.11 19.31
N ARG A 603 -2.29 -27.51 19.72
CA ARG A 603 -2.67 -28.88 20.05
C ARG A 603 -3.75 -29.38 19.10
N ALA A 604 -3.73 -30.69 18.89
CA ALA A 604 -4.70 -31.39 18.05
C ALA A 604 -6.13 -31.43 18.65
N GLN A 605 -6.28 -31.19 19.95
CA GLN A 605 -7.57 -31.10 20.65
C GLN A 605 -7.99 -29.62 20.78
N PRO A 606 -9.12 -29.19 20.18
CA PRO A 606 -9.58 -27.79 20.19
C PRO A 606 -9.73 -27.19 21.59
N SER A 607 -10.28 -27.96 22.54
CA SER A 607 -10.54 -27.52 23.92
C SER A 607 -9.28 -27.31 24.77
N GLU A 608 -8.11 -27.71 24.28
CA GLU A 608 -6.83 -27.58 24.99
C GLU A 608 -5.93 -26.46 24.42
N ASN A 609 -6.39 -25.76 23.39
CA ASN A 609 -5.64 -24.66 22.79
C ASN A 609 -5.83 -23.36 23.59
N ASP A 610 -4.73 -22.78 24.06
CA ASP A 610 -4.72 -21.45 24.68
C ASP A 610 -4.47 -20.38 23.60
N TYR A 611 -5.52 -20.07 22.83
CA TYR A 611 -5.46 -19.04 21.79
C TYR A 611 -5.21 -17.65 22.38
N ALA A 612 -5.70 -17.35 23.58
CA ALA A 612 -5.50 -16.05 24.21
C ALA A 612 -4.02 -15.81 24.55
N LEU A 613 -3.32 -16.80 25.11
CA LEU A 613 -1.90 -16.66 25.41
C LEU A 613 -1.06 -16.48 24.14
N GLU A 614 -1.34 -17.25 23.08
CA GLU A 614 -0.63 -17.09 21.81
C GLU A 614 -0.99 -15.78 21.11
N PHE A 615 -2.24 -15.33 21.18
CA PHE A 615 -2.66 -14.00 20.72
C PHE A 615 -1.84 -12.90 21.40
N VAL A 616 -1.73 -12.91 22.73
CA VAL A 616 -0.98 -11.90 23.47
C VAL A 616 0.50 -11.91 23.09
N LYS A 617 1.07 -13.09 22.85
CA LYS A 617 2.46 -13.24 22.41
C LYS A 617 2.66 -12.71 20.98
N LEU A 618 1.81 -13.12 20.04
CA LEU A 618 1.83 -12.64 18.66
C LEU A 618 1.62 -11.12 18.61
N PHE A 619 0.63 -10.61 19.35
CA PHE A 619 0.39 -9.17 19.46
C PHE A 619 1.62 -8.44 20.00
N GLN A 620 2.27 -8.95 21.05
CA GLN A 620 3.48 -8.31 21.58
C GLN A 620 4.66 -8.38 20.61
N GLN A 621 4.86 -9.48 19.90
CA GLN A 621 5.90 -9.59 18.88
C GLN A 621 5.63 -8.64 17.71
N GLU A 622 4.37 -8.56 17.30
CA GLU A 622 3.93 -7.85 16.11
C GLU A 622 3.82 -6.33 16.33
N TYR A 623 3.48 -5.91 17.56
CA TYR A 623 3.21 -4.52 17.93
C TYR A 623 4.13 -3.96 19.02
N GLY A 624 4.93 -4.80 19.71
CA GLY A 624 5.93 -4.37 20.68
C GLY A 624 5.42 -4.13 22.11
N PHE A 625 4.12 -4.22 22.37
CA PHE A 625 3.51 -4.00 23.70
C PHE A 625 2.28 -4.89 23.90
N LYS A 626 1.68 -4.85 25.10
CA LYS A 626 0.42 -5.52 25.43
C LYS A 626 -0.61 -4.48 25.84
N LEU A 627 -1.86 -4.63 25.41
CA LEU A 627 -2.97 -3.83 25.92
C LEU A 627 -3.45 -4.44 27.24
N GLN A 628 -3.34 -3.66 28.32
CA GLN A 628 -3.85 -4.05 29.62
C GLN A 628 -5.33 -3.66 29.74
N ASN A 629 -6.11 -4.43 30.50
CA ASN A 629 -7.51 -4.16 30.82
C ASN A 629 -8.47 -4.05 29.62
N ARG A 630 -8.18 -4.76 28.51
CA ARG A 630 -9.10 -4.87 27.37
C ARG A 630 -9.51 -6.32 27.10
N LYS A 631 -10.77 -6.50 26.73
CA LYS A 631 -11.30 -7.81 26.34
C LYS A 631 -10.69 -8.25 25.00
N ILE A 632 -10.47 -9.55 24.86
CA ILE A 632 -10.13 -10.18 23.57
C ILE A 632 -11.46 -10.56 22.91
N LEU A 633 -11.61 -10.30 21.63
CA LEU A 633 -12.77 -10.64 20.82
C LEU A 633 -12.36 -11.69 19.78
N ILE A 634 -13.21 -12.70 19.62
CA ILE A 634 -13.19 -13.63 18.50
C ILE A 634 -13.91 -12.95 17.34
N CYS A 635 -13.31 -12.99 16.15
CA CYS A 635 -13.91 -12.47 14.92
C CYS A 635 -14.48 -13.59 14.05
N ASP A 636 -13.75 -14.69 13.93
CA ASP A 636 -14.12 -15.85 13.13
C ASP A 636 -13.27 -17.09 13.48
N VAL A 637 -13.76 -18.24 13.04
CA VAL A 637 -13.12 -19.56 13.15
C VAL A 637 -12.72 -20.02 11.76
N ARG A 638 -11.46 -20.42 11.59
CA ARG A 638 -10.92 -20.90 10.31
C ARG A 638 -10.24 -22.25 10.47
N VAL A 639 -10.47 -23.14 9.52
CA VAL A 639 -9.80 -24.45 9.44
C VAL A 639 -9.20 -24.62 8.05
N ARG A 640 -7.93 -25.03 8.03
CA ARG A 640 -7.17 -25.36 6.84
C ARG A 640 -6.83 -26.85 6.86
N GLY A 641 -7.19 -27.55 5.81
CA GLY A 641 -6.80 -28.94 5.59
C GLY A 641 -5.79 -29.03 4.47
N ILE A 642 -4.76 -29.84 4.67
CA ILE A 642 -3.66 -30.03 3.74
C ILE A 642 -3.62 -31.51 3.39
N GLY A 643 -3.90 -31.82 2.13
CA GLY A 643 -3.68 -33.13 1.52
C GLY A 643 -2.22 -33.23 1.06
N VAL A 644 -1.39 -33.92 1.85
CA VAL A 644 0.04 -34.07 1.62
C VAL A 644 0.27 -34.97 0.41
N THR A 645 0.97 -34.45 -0.59
CA THR A 645 1.22 -35.19 -1.84
C THR A 645 2.63 -35.80 -1.93
N ASN A 646 3.66 -35.18 -1.34
CA ASN A 646 5.04 -35.70 -1.24
C ASN A 646 5.59 -36.35 -2.53
N ILE A 647 5.35 -35.74 -3.70
CA ILE A 647 5.62 -36.37 -5.00
C ILE A 647 7.06 -36.15 -5.48
N LEU A 648 7.56 -34.91 -5.43
CA LEU A 648 8.94 -34.58 -5.81
C LEU A 648 9.85 -34.65 -4.57
N LYS A 649 11.00 -35.32 -4.69
CA LYS A 649 12.00 -35.42 -3.62
C LYS A 649 13.34 -34.86 -4.09
N PRO A 650 14.03 -34.03 -3.27
CA PRO A 650 15.38 -33.59 -3.57
C PRO A 650 16.32 -34.80 -3.72
N GLN A 651 16.98 -34.90 -4.86
CA GLN A 651 18.01 -35.93 -5.08
C GLN A 651 19.36 -35.41 -4.59
N SER A 652 20.03 -36.21 -3.75
CA SER A 652 21.37 -35.89 -3.29
C SER A 652 22.42 -36.26 -4.32
N LEU A 653 23.37 -35.36 -4.53
CA LEU A 653 24.60 -35.61 -5.27
C LEU A 653 25.65 -36.26 -4.38
N GLU A 654 26.46 -37.12 -4.96
CA GLU A 654 27.64 -37.68 -4.29
C GLU A 654 28.78 -36.62 -4.24
N PRO A 655 29.59 -36.60 -3.17
CA PRO A 655 30.73 -35.71 -3.07
C PRO A 655 31.73 -35.95 -4.21
N VAL A 656 32.22 -34.88 -4.82
CA VAL A 656 33.18 -34.97 -5.92
C VAL A 656 34.60 -34.58 -5.48
N SER A 657 35.60 -35.26 -6.04
CA SER A 657 37.02 -35.02 -5.75
C SER A 657 37.78 -34.36 -6.90
N TRP A 658 37.16 -34.21 -8.08
CA TRP A 658 37.75 -33.54 -9.24
C TRP A 658 37.67 -32.02 -9.10
N ALA A 659 38.54 -31.28 -9.78
CA ALA A 659 38.59 -29.82 -9.72
C ALA A 659 37.53 -29.17 -10.63
N PRO A 660 36.88 -28.06 -10.21
CA PRO A 660 35.92 -27.33 -11.05
C PRO A 660 36.49 -26.98 -12.42
N LYS A 661 35.74 -27.26 -13.48
CA LYS A 661 36.15 -26.95 -14.86
C LYS A 661 35.77 -25.51 -15.22
N VAL A 662 36.77 -24.70 -15.56
CA VAL A 662 36.57 -23.36 -16.14
C VAL A 662 36.16 -23.52 -17.61
N GLU A 663 35.03 -22.94 -17.98
CA GLU A 663 34.48 -22.98 -19.35
C GLU A 663 34.92 -21.78 -20.18
N GLY A 664 35.27 -20.67 -19.55
CA GLY A 664 35.82 -19.47 -20.18
C GLY A 664 36.14 -18.39 -19.16
N ASP A 665 36.76 -17.30 -19.63
CA ASP A 665 37.08 -16.12 -18.81
C ASP A 665 36.40 -14.90 -19.44
N TYR A 666 35.69 -14.14 -18.61
CA TYR A 666 34.96 -12.93 -19.03
C TYR A 666 35.34 -11.74 -18.15
N LYS A 667 35.29 -10.54 -18.72
CA LYS A 667 35.49 -9.31 -17.96
C LYS A 667 34.17 -8.86 -17.33
N VAL A 668 34.18 -8.64 -16.02
CA VAL A 668 33.04 -8.09 -15.27
C VAL A 668 33.48 -6.85 -14.53
N TYR A 669 32.66 -5.80 -14.55
CA TYR A 669 32.92 -4.55 -13.87
C TYR A 669 32.27 -4.55 -12.48
N PHE A 670 33.08 -4.39 -11.44
CA PHE A 670 32.66 -4.25 -10.03
C PHE A 670 33.05 -2.85 -9.50
N GLU A 671 32.81 -2.56 -8.22
CA GLU A 671 33.12 -1.25 -7.61
C GLU A 671 34.59 -0.78 -7.78
N HIS A 672 35.53 -1.70 -8.02
CA HIS A 672 36.95 -1.38 -8.17
C HIS A 672 37.44 -1.47 -9.63
N GLY A 673 36.51 -1.54 -10.59
CA GLY A 673 36.80 -1.60 -12.01
C GLY A 673 36.61 -2.99 -12.61
N TRP A 674 37.28 -3.23 -13.74
CA TRP A 674 37.20 -4.49 -14.48
C TRP A 674 38.02 -5.60 -13.82
N HIS A 675 37.41 -6.78 -13.66
CA HIS A 675 38.05 -8.00 -13.19
C HIS A 675 37.87 -9.14 -14.20
N GLU A 676 38.96 -9.87 -14.47
CA GLU A 676 38.88 -11.15 -15.18
C GLU A 676 38.17 -12.16 -14.26
N THR A 677 37.09 -12.74 -14.76
CA THR A 677 36.16 -13.54 -13.97
C THR A 677 35.92 -14.88 -14.65
N PRO A 678 36.33 -16.01 -14.03
CA PRO A 678 36.13 -17.33 -14.60
C PRO A 678 34.66 -17.73 -14.60
N LEU A 679 34.22 -18.36 -15.70
CA LEU A 679 32.88 -18.88 -15.90
C LEU A 679 32.86 -20.39 -15.69
N PHE A 680 31.90 -20.84 -14.89
CA PHE A 680 31.59 -22.24 -14.62
C PHE A 680 30.17 -22.55 -15.06
N LYS A 681 29.90 -23.77 -15.52
CA LYS A 681 28.52 -24.26 -15.73
C LYS A 681 28.11 -25.12 -14.55
N LEU A 682 26.90 -24.92 -14.02
CA LEU A 682 26.42 -25.65 -12.85
C LEU A 682 26.40 -27.18 -13.07
N GLU A 683 26.06 -27.63 -14.28
CA GLU A 683 26.09 -29.05 -14.67
C GLU A 683 27.49 -29.70 -14.56
N ASN A 684 28.55 -28.89 -14.64
CA ASN A 684 29.94 -29.29 -14.52
C ASN A 684 30.51 -28.98 -13.13
N LEU A 685 29.65 -28.83 -12.12
CA LEU A 685 30.05 -28.70 -10.71
C LEU A 685 29.38 -29.79 -9.88
N GLY A 686 30.03 -30.23 -8.81
CA GLY A 686 29.51 -31.27 -7.92
C GLY A 686 29.57 -30.88 -6.44
N PHE A 687 28.94 -31.70 -5.61
CA PHE A 687 28.85 -31.46 -4.17
C PHE A 687 30.23 -31.29 -3.53
N GLY A 688 30.42 -30.15 -2.84
CA GLY A 688 31.65 -29.81 -2.11
C GLY A 688 32.58 -28.84 -2.85
N HIS A 689 32.30 -28.52 -4.13
CA HIS A 689 33.05 -27.48 -4.83
C HIS A 689 32.87 -26.11 -4.18
N SER A 690 33.99 -25.39 -4.08
CA SER A 690 34.08 -24.06 -3.48
C SER A 690 34.76 -23.12 -4.47
N LEU A 691 34.07 -22.04 -4.81
CA LEU A 691 34.46 -21.07 -5.81
C LEU A 691 34.63 -19.70 -5.14
N PRO A 692 35.86 -19.17 -5.00
CA PRO A 692 36.07 -17.83 -4.50
C PRO A 692 35.62 -16.79 -5.54
N GLY A 693 34.99 -15.71 -5.09
CA GLY A 693 34.65 -14.58 -5.95
C GLY A 693 35.88 -13.72 -6.31
N PRO A 694 35.93 -13.09 -7.49
CA PRO A 694 34.85 -13.02 -8.48
C PRO A 694 34.70 -14.31 -9.31
N ALA A 695 33.47 -14.78 -9.51
CA ALA A 695 33.17 -15.93 -10.37
C ALA A 695 31.77 -15.82 -11.00
N ILE A 696 31.60 -16.39 -12.21
CA ILE A 696 30.31 -16.51 -12.89
C ILE A 696 29.89 -17.99 -12.87
N ILE A 697 28.68 -18.28 -12.41
CA ILE A 697 28.09 -19.62 -12.51
C ILE A 697 26.87 -19.55 -13.42
N MET A 698 26.96 -20.18 -14.59
CA MET A 698 25.86 -20.32 -15.52
C MET A 698 24.93 -21.44 -15.04
N ASN A 699 23.71 -21.06 -14.68
CA ASN A 699 22.66 -21.97 -14.24
C ASN A 699 21.57 -22.10 -15.30
N GLY A 700 21.94 -22.65 -16.47
CA GLY A 700 21.06 -22.74 -17.64
C GLY A 700 20.59 -21.35 -18.08
N ASN A 701 19.36 -20.99 -17.72
CA ASN A 701 18.68 -19.75 -18.13
C ASN A 701 18.92 -18.56 -17.19
N SER A 702 19.82 -18.68 -16.20
CA SER A 702 20.17 -17.61 -15.26
C SER A 702 21.68 -17.50 -15.08
N THR A 703 22.16 -16.29 -14.83
CA THR A 703 23.57 -15.99 -14.52
C THR A 703 23.71 -15.67 -13.05
N VAL A 704 24.52 -16.45 -12.32
CA VAL A 704 24.84 -16.20 -10.91
C VAL A 704 26.18 -15.47 -10.84
N ILE A 705 26.20 -14.31 -10.18
CA ILE A 705 27.41 -13.53 -9.98
C ILE A 705 27.88 -13.68 -8.53
N VAL A 706 29.06 -14.27 -8.36
CA VAL A 706 29.76 -14.33 -7.07
C VAL A 706 30.70 -13.14 -7.03
N GLU A 707 30.37 -12.12 -6.24
CA GLU A 707 31.15 -10.89 -6.17
C GLU A 707 32.51 -11.08 -5.44
N PRO A 708 33.49 -10.18 -5.65
CA PRO A 708 34.72 -10.17 -4.86
C PRO A 708 34.46 -10.15 -3.34
N GLY A 709 35.18 -11.00 -2.60
CA GLY A 709 34.99 -11.15 -1.14
C GLY A 709 33.84 -12.08 -0.73
N CYS A 710 33.15 -12.70 -1.69
CA CYS A 710 32.18 -13.76 -1.45
C CYS A 710 32.78 -15.13 -1.80
N ARG A 711 32.15 -16.21 -1.30
CA ARG A 711 32.54 -17.59 -1.60
C ARG A 711 31.29 -18.42 -1.91
N ALA A 712 31.23 -19.02 -3.09
CA ALA A 712 30.15 -19.93 -3.46
C ALA A 712 30.52 -21.39 -3.17
N VAL A 713 29.59 -22.16 -2.63
CA VAL A 713 29.75 -23.58 -2.31
C VAL A 713 28.58 -24.35 -2.91
N ILE A 714 28.89 -25.44 -3.64
CA ILE A 714 27.87 -26.35 -4.17
C ILE A 714 27.48 -27.35 -3.10
N THR A 715 26.18 -27.39 -2.78
CA THR A 715 25.63 -28.16 -1.67
C THR A 715 25.31 -29.60 -2.07
N LYS A 716 24.89 -30.43 -1.10
CA LYS A 716 24.53 -31.84 -1.31
C LYS A 716 23.42 -32.03 -2.34
N PHE A 717 22.53 -31.05 -2.50
CA PHE A 717 21.41 -31.12 -3.45
C PHE A 717 21.71 -30.42 -4.78
N GLY A 718 22.96 -29.96 -4.98
CA GLY A 718 23.39 -29.23 -6.17
C GLY A 718 22.98 -27.76 -6.18
N ASN A 719 22.51 -27.24 -5.04
CA ASN A 719 22.22 -25.82 -4.88
C ASN A 719 23.51 -25.02 -4.69
N ILE A 720 23.43 -23.71 -4.84
CA ILE A 720 24.56 -22.79 -4.66
C ILE A 720 24.33 -22.01 -3.36
N LYS A 721 25.24 -22.17 -2.41
CA LYS A 721 25.30 -21.36 -1.18
C LYS A 721 26.42 -20.35 -1.30
N ILE A 722 26.10 -19.06 -1.28
CA ILE A 722 27.09 -17.97 -1.30
C ILE A 722 27.22 -17.41 0.12
N GLU A 723 28.44 -17.48 0.64
CA GLU A 723 28.83 -16.87 1.90
C GLU A 723 29.36 -15.46 1.63
N ILE A 724 28.84 -14.48 2.37
CA ILE A 724 29.24 -13.09 2.26
C ILE A 724 30.16 -12.77 3.44
N HIS A 725 31.44 -12.58 3.16
CA HIS A 725 32.42 -12.17 4.17
C HIS A 725 32.49 -10.65 4.23
N SER A 726 31.47 -9.99 4.78
CA SER A 726 31.52 -8.54 5.01
C SER A 726 32.25 -8.24 6.32
N SER A 727 33.42 -7.62 6.25
CA SER A 727 33.85 -6.73 7.35
C SER A 727 33.06 -5.43 7.23
N PRO A 728 32.49 -4.87 8.32
CA PRO A 728 31.88 -3.54 8.26
C PRO A 728 32.98 -2.53 7.88
N ARG A 729 33.02 -2.14 6.61
CA ARG A 729 33.89 -1.07 6.12
C ARG A 729 33.03 0.16 5.92
N ILE A 730 33.47 1.28 6.47
CA ILE A 730 32.87 2.59 6.22
C ILE A 730 33.02 2.90 4.74
N THR A 731 31.91 3.10 4.03
CA THR A 731 31.93 3.54 2.63
C THR A 731 32.37 5.01 2.61
N LYS A 732 33.54 5.30 2.02
CA LYS A 732 33.99 6.68 1.83
C LYS A 732 33.31 7.26 0.60
N VAL A 733 32.51 8.30 0.80
CA VAL A 733 31.81 9.03 -0.27
C VAL A 733 32.29 10.48 -0.27
N ALA A 734 32.29 11.13 -1.43
CA ALA A 734 32.60 12.56 -1.52
C ALA A 734 31.56 13.37 -0.72
N GLU A 735 32.04 14.20 0.20
CA GLU A 735 31.18 15.06 1.05
C GLU A 735 30.90 16.42 0.40
N LYS A 736 31.88 16.99 -0.32
CA LYS A 736 31.82 18.38 -0.84
C LYS A 736 30.93 18.54 -2.06
N VAL A 737 30.96 17.58 -2.99
CA VAL A 737 30.17 17.58 -4.22
C VAL A 737 29.29 16.34 -4.17
N ALA A 738 27.99 16.54 -4.39
CA ALA A 738 27.02 15.46 -4.36
C ALA A 738 27.37 14.42 -5.44
N ASP A 739 27.60 13.19 -5.02
CA ASP A 739 27.62 12.07 -5.95
C ASP A 739 26.18 11.76 -6.36
N VAL A 740 25.92 11.78 -7.67
CA VAL A 740 24.58 11.65 -8.27
C VAL A 740 23.91 10.31 -7.94
N VAL A 741 24.70 9.26 -7.71
CA VAL A 741 24.20 7.94 -7.31
C VAL A 741 23.83 7.97 -5.83
N HIS A 742 24.75 8.44 -4.97
CA HIS A 742 24.51 8.49 -3.54
C HIS A 742 23.39 9.45 -3.15
N LEU A 743 23.19 10.55 -3.89
CA LEU A 743 22.05 11.46 -3.69
C LEU A 743 20.72 10.70 -3.75
N SER A 744 20.61 9.79 -4.72
CA SER A 744 19.42 8.97 -4.94
C SER A 744 19.27 7.89 -3.85
N ILE A 745 20.39 7.31 -3.38
CA ILE A 745 20.40 6.34 -2.28
C ILE A 745 19.97 6.99 -0.96
N PHE A 746 20.58 8.12 -0.58
CA PHE A 746 20.27 8.83 0.67
C PHE A 746 18.84 9.35 0.70
N ASN A 747 18.32 9.84 -0.43
CA ASN A 747 16.92 10.23 -0.56
C ASN A 747 15.97 9.06 -0.21
N ASN A 748 16.19 7.88 -0.81
CA ASN A 748 15.43 6.67 -0.48
C ASN A 748 15.60 6.22 0.97
N ARG A 749 16.82 6.35 1.54
CA ARG A 749 17.10 5.98 2.94
C ARG A 749 16.36 6.88 3.93
N PHE A 750 16.45 8.20 3.80
CA PHE A 750 15.76 9.13 4.71
C PHE A 750 14.24 8.97 4.65
N MET A 751 13.68 8.84 3.44
CA MET A 751 12.26 8.55 3.24
C MET A 751 11.88 7.21 3.90
N GLY A 752 12.68 6.17 3.70
CA GLY A 752 12.50 4.86 4.31
C GLY A 752 12.44 4.92 5.84
N ILE A 753 13.26 5.75 6.49
CA ILE A 753 13.22 5.92 7.95
C ILE A 753 11.88 6.55 8.38
N ALA A 754 11.44 7.63 7.72
CA ALA A 754 10.18 8.29 8.04
C ALA A 754 8.98 7.34 7.87
N GLU A 755 8.95 6.57 6.77
CA GLU A 755 7.91 5.57 6.52
C GLU A 755 7.91 4.46 7.57
N GLN A 756 9.08 3.98 7.99
CA GLN A 756 9.18 2.99 9.05
C GLN A 756 8.67 3.52 10.39
N MET A 757 9.00 4.77 10.75
CA MET A 757 8.42 5.43 11.93
C MET A 757 6.90 5.50 11.84
N GLY A 758 6.35 5.92 10.68
CA GLY A 758 4.92 6.02 10.45
C GLY A 758 4.19 4.67 10.58
N ARG A 759 4.77 3.61 10.03
CA ARG A 759 4.26 2.24 10.16
C ARG A 759 4.28 1.76 11.60
N THR A 760 5.35 2.06 12.36
CA THR A 760 5.39 1.76 13.80
C THR A 760 4.25 2.47 14.52
N LEU A 761 4.05 3.77 14.29
CA LEU A 761 2.97 4.55 14.92
C LEU A 761 1.58 3.99 14.58
N GLN A 762 1.31 3.71 13.30
CA GLN A 762 0.04 3.15 12.86
C GLN A 762 -0.29 1.83 13.57
N ARG A 763 0.72 0.98 13.75
CA ARG A 763 0.59 -0.34 14.35
C ARG A 763 0.39 -0.26 15.87
N THR A 764 1.14 0.63 16.52
CA THR A 764 1.16 0.71 17.99
C THR A 764 0.07 1.61 18.58
N SER A 765 -0.48 2.52 17.79
CA SER A 765 -1.62 3.34 18.20
C SER A 765 -2.90 2.53 18.34
N ILE A 766 -3.79 2.98 19.23
CA ILE A 766 -5.11 2.38 19.43
C ILE A 766 -6.26 3.26 18.96
N SER A 767 -6.04 4.56 18.73
CA SER A 767 -7.11 5.41 18.23
C SER A 767 -7.43 5.10 16.78
N THR A 768 -8.73 5.10 16.48
CA THR A 768 -9.25 4.91 15.11
C THR A 768 -8.66 5.93 14.14
N ASN A 769 -8.43 7.16 14.60
CA ASN A 769 -7.88 8.24 13.77
C ASN A 769 -6.45 7.96 13.29
N ILE A 770 -5.57 7.52 14.17
CA ILE A 770 -4.18 7.22 13.78
C ILE A 770 -4.12 5.86 13.06
N LYS A 771 -4.73 4.81 13.63
CA LYS A 771 -4.60 3.43 13.15
C LYS A 771 -5.32 3.15 11.83
N GLU A 772 -6.58 3.57 11.74
CA GLU A 772 -7.46 3.24 10.60
C GLU A 772 -7.50 4.36 9.58
N ARG A 773 -7.61 5.60 10.05
CA ARG A 773 -7.77 6.77 9.17
C ARG A 773 -6.46 7.38 8.69
N LEU A 774 -5.34 6.97 9.29
CA LEU A 774 -3.99 7.44 8.97
C LEU A 774 -3.81 8.94 9.23
N ASP A 775 -4.46 9.46 10.26
CA ASP A 775 -4.38 10.87 10.66
C ASP A 775 -3.16 11.11 11.56
N PHE A 776 -1.97 10.91 10.98
CA PHE A 776 -0.68 11.12 11.63
C PHE A 776 0.41 11.42 10.61
N SER A 777 1.58 11.89 11.03
CA SER A 777 2.77 12.01 10.18
C SER A 777 4.05 11.84 10.99
N CYS A 778 5.08 11.28 10.36
CA CYS A 778 6.40 11.08 10.95
C CYS A 778 7.46 11.73 10.06
N ALA A 779 8.46 12.37 10.67
CA ALA A 779 9.47 13.13 9.94
C ALA A 779 10.84 13.15 10.64
N LEU A 780 11.87 13.34 9.82
CA LEU A 780 13.26 13.56 10.23
C LEU A 780 13.62 15.03 10.03
N PHE A 781 14.41 15.57 10.95
CA PHE A 781 14.88 16.95 10.91
C PHE A 781 16.38 17.02 11.18
N GLY A 782 17.04 17.99 10.55
CA GLY A 782 18.44 18.30 10.81
C GLY A 782 18.66 18.86 12.22
N PRO A 783 19.93 19.09 12.61
CA PRO A 783 20.26 19.63 13.93
C PRO A 783 19.73 21.06 14.15
N ASP A 784 19.38 21.76 13.07
CA ASP A 784 18.77 23.10 13.05
C ASP A 784 17.23 23.08 13.04
N GLY A 785 16.61 21.88 13.08
CA GLY A 785 15.16 21.71 12.96
C GLY A 785 14.60 21.82 11.54
N GLY A 786 15.46 21.89 10.51
CA GLY A 786 15.03 21.86 9.11
C GLY A 786 14.51 20.48 8.67
N LEU A 787 13.40 20.43 7.93
CA LEU A 787 12.81 19.16 7.46
C LEU A 787 13.74 18.44 6.46
N VAL A 788 14.04 17.17 6.73
CA VAL A 788 14.88 16.31 5.88
C VAL A 788 14.03 15.38 5.01
N ALA A 789 13.12 14.65 5.64
CA ALA A 789 12.20 13.72 4.98
C ALA A 789 10.97 13.47 5.86
N ASN A 790 9.87 13.04 5.25
CA ASN A 790 8.60 12.80 5.93
C ASN A 790 7.84 11.62 5.31
N ALA A 791 7.03 10.93 6.11
CA ALA A 791 6.04 9.98 5.61
C ALA A 791 4.78 10.74 5.13
N PRO A 792 4.38 10.62 3.85
CA PRO A 792 3.29 11.41 3.27
C PRO A 792 1.91 10.79 3.59
N HIS A 793 1.31 11.17 4.72
CA HIS A 793 -0.05 10.75 5.08
C HIS A 793 -1.05 11.90 5.08
N VAL A 794 -0.73 13.01 5.77
CA VAL A 794 -1.60 14.18 5.89
C VAL A 794 -0.80 15.46 5.57
N PRO A 795 -1.10 16.18 4.47
CA PRO A 795 -0.30 17.32 4.03
C PRO A 795 -0.12 18.44 5.05
N VAL A 796 -1.15 18.75 5.86
CA VAL A 796 -1.08 19.87 6.79
C VAL A 796 -0.04 19.68 7.90
N HIS A 797 0.29 18.44 8.27
CA HIS A 797 1.34 18.16 9.25
C HIS A 797 2.73 18.56 8.73
N LEU A 798 2.95 18.44 7.43
CA LEU A 798 4.30 18.33 6.88
C LEU A 798 5.07 19.65 6.94
N GLY A 799 4.43 20.76 6.58
CA GLY A 799 5.06 22.09 6.67
C GLY A 799 5.02 22.68 8.09
N ALA A 800 4.09 22.24 8.94
CA ALA A 800 3.93 22.80 10.28
C ALA A 800 4.90 22.20 11.31
N MET A 801 5.35 20.95 11.12
CA MET A 801 6.22 20.28 12.08
C MET A 801 7.64 20.89 12.14
N SER A 802 8.17 21.46 11.06
CA SER A 802 9.49 22.12 11.10
C SER A 802 9.48 23.35 12.02
N SER A 803 8.44 24.18 11.93
CA SER A 803 8.21 25.30 12.86
C SER A 803 8.09 24.83 14.31
N THR A 804 7.48 23.67 14.53
CA THR A 804 7.37 23.07 15.87
C THR A 804 8.74 22.69 16.43
N VAL A 805 9.55 21.98 15.65
CA VAL A 805 10.88 21.52 16.10
C VAL A 805 11.81 22.71 16.36
N LYS A 806 11.81 23.72 15.47
CA LYS A 806 12.61 24.94 15.64
C LYS A 806 12.22 25.70 16.91
N TRP A 807 10.93 25.88 17.16
CA TRP A 807 10.45 26.53 18.37
C TRP A 807 10.87 25.78 19.64
N GLN A 808 10.76 24.44 19.64
CA GLN A 808 11.20 23.63 20.80
C GLN A 808 12.72 23.71 20.99
N LEU A 809 13.51 23.68 19.92
CA LEU A 809 14.96 23.83 19.97
C LEU A 809 15.34 25.18 20.64
N GLU A 810 14.70 26.27 20.22
CA GLU A 810 14.92 27.61 20.81
C GLU A 810 14.48 27.69 22.27
N TYR A 811 13.31 27.12 22.60
CA TYR A 811 12.74 27.16 23.95
C TYR A 811 13.59 26.38 24.97
N TRP A 812 14.03 25.17 24.63
CA TRP A 812 14.79 24.33 25.55
C TRP A 812 16.28 24.67 25.59
N GLY A 813 16.86 25.15 24.48
CA GLY A 813 18.28 25.48 24.38
C GLY A 813 19.19 24.35 24.91
N ASP A 814 20.08 24.69 25.83
CA ASP A 814 21.04 23.75 26.44
C ASP A 814 20.39 22.73 27.40
N ASN A 815 19.08 22.80 27.67
CA ASN A 815 18.36 21.87 28.55
C ASN A 815 17.86 20.60 27.83
N LEU A 816 18.41 20.28 26.66
CA LEU A 816 18.15 19.04 25.94
C LEU A 816 19.23 18.00 26.24
N ASN A 817 18.82 16.80 26.67
CA ASN A 817 19.72 15.70 26.99
C ASN A 817 19.39 14.46 26.16
N GLU A 818 20.36 13.55 26.00
CA GLU A 818 20.09 12.23 25.43
C GLU A 818 19.05 11.48 26.29
N GLY A 819 18.04 10.91 25.63
CA GLY A 819 16.92 10.22 26.28
C GLY A 819 15.76 11.13 26.68
N ASP A 820 15.81 12.44 26.41
CA ASP A 820 14.65 13.33 26.54
C ASP A 820 13.68 13.13 25.37
N VAL A 821 12.37 13.22 25.62
CA VAL A 821 11.31 13.27 24.59
C VAL A 821 10.36 14.41 24.94
N LEU A 822 10.09 15.28 23.98
CA LEU A 822 9.29 16.48 24.12
C LEU A 822 7.88 16.25 23.58
N VAL A 823 6.89 16.94 24.14
CA VAL A 823 5.51 16.95 23.65
C VAL A 823 4.93 18.36 23.61
N THR A 824 4.19 18.66 22.54
CA THR A 824 3.55 19.97 22.31
C THR A 824 2.38 19.83 21.34
N ASN A 825 1.38 20.68 21.46
CA ASN A 825 0.28 20.83 20.50
C ASN A 825 -0.19 22.29 20.37
N HIS A 826 0.40 23.22 21.12
CA HIS A 826 -0.06 24.60 21.15
C HIS A 826 0.29 25.32 19.82
N PRO A 827 -0.61 26.11 19.25
CA PRO A 827 -0.38 26.83 17.99
C PRO A 827 0.84 27.73 17.97
N CYS A 828 1.02 28.54 19.03
CA CYS A 828 2.20 29.41 19.17
C CYS A 828 3.55 28.69 19.20
N SER A 829 3.56 27.37 19.44
CA SER A 829 4.75 26.52 19.42
C SER A 829 4.79 25.60 18.19
N GLY A 830 4.11 25.99 17.10
CA GLY A 830 4.10 25.28 15.81
C GLY A 830 3.00 24.23 15.63
N GLY A 831 2.09 24.10 16.60
CA GLY A 831 0.90 23.24 16.47
C GLY A 831 -0.05 23.70 15.37
N SER A 832 -0.68 22.76 14.66
CA SER A 832 -1.75 23.03 13.68
C SER A 832 -3.07 23.37 14.37
N HIS A 833 -3.46 22.53 15.33
CA HIS A 833 -4.57 22.71 16.26
C HIS A 833 -4.34 21.78 17.47
N LEU A 834 -5.16 21.89 18.51
CA LEU A 834 -4.92 21.12 19.75
C LEU A 834 -5.02 19.59 19.60
N PRO A 835 -5.94 19.02 18.80
CA PRO A 835 -6.01 17.56 18.64
C PRO A 835 -4.74 16.93 18.04
N ASP A 836 -3.94 17.69 17.30
CA ASP A 836 -2.68 17.20 16.72
C ASP A 836 -1.54 17.35 17.73
N ILE A 837 -1.25 16.27 18.46
CA ILE A 837 -0.16 16.26 19.43
C ILE A 837 1.14 15.84 18.73
N THR A 838 2.18 16.67 18.87
CA THR A 838 3.51 16.43 18.31
C THR A 838 4.47 15.96 19.39
N VAL A 839 5.08 14.80 19.18
CA VAL A 839 6.13 14.21 20.03
C VAL A 839 7.46 14.30 19.30
N ILE A 840 8.45 14.93 19.90
CA ILE A 840 9.75 15.26 19.29
C ILE A 840 10.86 14.64 20.14
N THR A 841 11.82 13.97 19.50
CA THR A 841 12.95 13.35 20.19
C THR A 841 14.27 13.83 19.58
N PRO A 842 15.15 14.51 20.35
CA PRO A 842 16.51 14.84 19.91
C PRO A 842 17.35 13.56 19.77
N VAL A 843 18.16 13.51 18.72
CA VAL A 843 19.09 12.42 18.44
C VAL A 843 20.51 12.90 18.74
N PHE A 844 21.19 12.21 19.65
CA PHE A 844 22.56 12.50 20.02
C PHE A 844 23.54 11.46 19.45
N ASP A 845 24.71 11.94 19.02
CA ASP A 845 25.89 11.13 18.72
C ASP A 845 27.10 11.73 19.45
N ASN A 846 27.81 10.91 20.23
CA ASN A 846 28.96 11.34 21.05
C ASN A 846 28.68 12.61 21.90
N GLY A 847 27.47 12.72 22.46
CA GLY A 847 27.05 13.85 23.29
C GLY A 847 26.69 15.13 22.52
N LYS A 848 26.67 15.10 21.18
CA LYS A 848 26.23 16.23 20.34
C LYS A 848 24.88 15.94 19.69
N LEU A 849 24.01 16.94 19.66
CA LEU A 849 22.76 16.90 18.91
C LEU A 849 23.05 16.86 17.40
N VAL A 850 22.57 15.82 16.72
CA VAL A 850 22.86 15.57 15.30
C VAL A 850 21.63 15.58 14.40
N PHE A 851 20.46 15.18 14.94
CA PHE A 851 19.17 15.14 14.25
C PHE A 851 18.03 15.34 15.26
N PHE A 852 16.83 15.58 14.77
CA PHE A 852 15.58 15.29 15.49
C PHE A 852 14.73 14.31 14.71
N VAL A 853 13.92 13.54 15.43
CA VAL A 853 12.81 12.77 14.87
C VAL A 853 11.52 13.25 15.53
N ALA A 854 10.44 13.33 14.76
CA ALA A 854 9.14 13.70 15.33
C ALA A 854 7.99 12.93 14.71
N SER A 855 6.95 12.74 15.51
CA SER A 855 5.67 12.19 15.10
C SER A 855 4.55 13.09 15.58
N ARG A 856 3.57 13.33 14.72
CA ARG A 856 2.34 14.08 15.02
C ARG A 856 1.15 13.16 14.79
N GLY A 857 0.26 13.05 15.77
CA GLY A 857 -0.91 12.18 15.71
C GLY A 857 -2.17 12.93 16.12
N HIS A 858 -3.27 12.68 15.42
CA HIS A 858 -4.56 13.29 15.72
C HIS A 858 -5.32 12.49 16.80
N HIS A 859 -5.38 13.05 18.00
CA HIS A 859 -6.14 12.45 19.10
C HIS A 859 -7.62 12.83 18.98
N ALA A 860 -8.50 11.83 18.94
CA ALA A 860 -9.95 12.05 18.81
C ALA A 860 -10.55 12.88 19.96
N GLU A 861 -9.94 12.81 21.14
CA GLU A 861 -10.47 13.38 22.38
C GLU A 861 -9.32 13.96 23.22
N ILE A 862 -9.34 15.27 23.46
CA ILE A 862 -8.33 16.01 24.25
C ILE A 862 -8.98 16.99 25.25
N GLY A 863 -10.28 16.86 25.48
CA GLY A 863 -11.09 17.75 26.31
C GLY A 863 -11.85 18.78 25.47
N GLY A 864 -12.28 19.87 26.13
CA GLY A 864 -12.98 20.97 25.48
C GLY A 864 -14.50 20.91 25.61
N ILE A 865 -15.18 21.97 25.15
CA ILE A 865 -16.60 22.22 25.43
C ILE A 865 -17.58 21.24 24.75
N THR A 866 -17.14 20.54 23.70
CA THR A 866 -17.94 19.52 22.99
C THR A 866 -17.16 18.20 22.85
N PRO A 867 -17.83 17.04 22.82
CA PRO A 867 -17.19 15.76 22.50
C PRO A 867 -16.50 15.76 21.13
N GLY A 868 -15.38 15.04 21.00
CA GLY A 868 -14.67 14.88 19.73
C GLY A 868 -13.69 16.01 19.37
N SER A 869 -13.43 16.93 20.30
CA SER A 869 -12.37 17.97 20.22
C SER A 869 -12.44 18.93 19.01
N MET A 870 -13.61 19.09 18.40
CA MET A 870 -13.85 20.00 17.27
C MET A 870 -15.05 20.93 17.54
N PRO A 871 -15.00 21.78 18.58
CA PRO A 871 -16.09 22.69 18.90
C PRO A 871 -16.29 23.73 17.80
N PRO A 872 -17.43 23.79 17.10
CA PRO A 872 -17.61 24.69 15.96
C PRO A 872 -17.77 26.17 16.34
N PHE A 873 -18.00 26.45 17.63
CA PHE A 873 -18.21 27.78 18.18
C PHE A 873 -17.16 28.17 19.23
N SER A 874 -16.02 27.49 19.28
CA SER A 874 -14.92 27.96 20.12
C SER A 874 -14.47 29.35 19.68
N VAL A 875 -14.22 30.21 20.65
CA VAL A 875 -13.68 31.56 20.45
C VAL A 875 -12.34 31.71 21.18
N SER A 876 -12.03 30.81 22.10
CA SER A 876 -10.73 30.76 22.77
C SER A 876 -10.13 29.37 22.79
N ILE A 877 -8.79 29.30 22.77
CA ILE A 877 -8.02 28.05 22.69
C ILE A 877 -8.37 27.04 23.78
N TRP A 878 -8.69 27.51 25.00
CA TRP A 878 -9.03 26.64 26.13
C TRP A 878 -10.35 25.89 25.93
N GLU A 879 -11.25 26.42 25.10
CA GLU A 879 -12.52 25.76 24.79
C GLU A 879 -12.33 24.53 23.89
N GLU A 880 -11.16 24.41 23.24
CA GLU A 880 -10.81 23.34 22.29
C GLU A 880 -10.16 22.13 22.96
N GLY A 881 -9.65 22.27 24.20
CA GLY A 881 -9.08 21.18 24.98
C GLY A 881 -7.72 21.49 25.61
N ALA A 882 -6.93 20.45 25.89
CA ALA A 882 -5.62 20.59 26.50
C ALA A 882 -4.61 21.28 25.57
N ALA A 883 -4.04 22.40 26.02
CA ALA A 883 -3.05 23.18 25.27
C ALA A 883 -1.66 23.10 25.95
N ILE A 884 -0.72 22.43 25.28
CA ILE A 884 0.62 22.10 25.77
C ILE A 884 1.64 22.88 24.93
N LYS A 885 2.23 23.93 25.51
CA LYS A 885 3.29 24.71 24.85
C LYS A 885 4.61 23.91 24.80
N ALA A 886 5.07 23.40 25.93
CA ALA A 886 6.26 22.56 26.01
C ALA A 886 6.21 21.67 27.27
N PHE A 887 6.50 20.38 27.13
CA PHE A 887 6.62 19.44 28.25
C PHE A 887 7.60 18.32 27.88
N LYS A 888 8.40 17.84 28.85
CA LYS A 888 9.23 16.63 28.68
C LYS A 888 8.37 15.40 28.98
N LEU A 889 7.86 14.76 27.94
CA LEU A 889 7.11 13.52 28.03
C LEU A 889 7.98 12.38 28.58
N VAL A 890 9.25 12.36 28.18
CA VAL A 890 10.28 11.50 28.76
C VAL A 890 11.44 12.40 29.17
N GLU A 891 11.95 12.23 30.38
CA GLU A 891 13.14 12.94 30.85
C GLU A 891 14.20 11.91 31.20
N LYS A 892 15.34 11.96 30.50
CA LYS A 892 16.47 11.02 30.66
C LYS A 892 16.04 9.54 30.69
N GLY A 893 15.13 9.17 29.79
CA GLY A 893 14.59 7.81 29.66
C GLY A 893 13.42 7.46 30.60
N ILE A 894 12.95 8.37 31.46
CA ILE A 894 11.83 8.13 32.38
C ILE A 894 10.57 8.85 31.87
N PHE A 895 9.51 8.08 31.58
CA PHE A 895 8.22 8.60 31.11
C PHE A 895 7.46 9.33 32.22
N GLN A 896 7.03 10.56 31.96
CA GLN A 896 6.44 11.48 32.95
C GLN A 896 4.90 11.41 32.98
N GLU A 897 4.35 10.21 33.25
CA GLU A 897 2.91 9.92 33.15
C GLU A 897 2.03 10.83 34.03
N GLY A 898 2.43 11.06 35.29
CA GLY A 898 1.66 11.90 36.21
C GLY A 898 1.58 13.37 35.75
N GLY A 899 2.63 13.88 35.12
CA GLY A 899 2.67 15.24 34.58
C GLY A 899 1.76 15.41 33.36
N ILE A 900 1.87 14.51 32.38
CA ILE A 900 1.05 14.58 31.17
C ILE A 900 -0.44 14.32 31.47
N THR A 901 -0.74 13.42 32.42
CA THR A 901 -2.11 13.17 32.89
C THR A 901 -2.75 14.44 33.46
N LYS A 902 -2.00 15.21 34.26
CA LYS A 902 -2.47 16.48 34.82
C LYS A 902 -2.80 17.49 33.72
N LEU A 903 -1.95 17.61 32.70
CA LEU A 903 -2.18 18.51 31.56
C LEU A 903 -3.44 18.12 30.76
N LEU A 904 -3.66 16.83 30.52
CA LEU A 904 -4.80 16.33 29.76
C LEU A 904 -6.13 16.39 30.55
N GLN A 905 -6.10 16.24 31.87
CA GLN A 905 -7.29 16.23 32.71
C GLN A 905 -7.73 17.60 33.23
N SER A 906 -6.83 18.59 33.25
CA SER A 906 -7.11 19.93 33.81
C SER A 906 -6.75 21.04 32.82
N PRO A 907 -7.47 21.14 31.67
CA PRO A 907 -7.06 22.03 30.59
C PRO A 907 -7.01 23.50 31.00
N TYR A 908 -7.89 23.99 31.89
CA TYR A 908 -7.79 25.32 32.52
C TYR A 908 -8.86 25.50 33.62
N ILE A 909 -8.56 26.23 34.70
CA ILE A 909 -9.56 26.88 35.57
C ILE A 909 -9.31 28.38 35.40
N ASP A 910 -10.22 29.07 34.72
CA ASP A 910 -10.22 30.52 34.72
C ASP A 910 -10.71 31.00 36.10
N GLU A 911 -9.89 31.74 36.84
CA GLU A 911 -10.36 32.36 38.10
C GLU A 911 -11.41 33.44 37.84
N ALA A 912 -11.53 33.96 36.61
CA ALA A 912 -12.48 34.99 36.21
C ALA A 912 -13.77 34.46 35.53
N SER A 913 -13.77 33.23 34.98
CA SER A 913 -14.97 32.64 34.38
C SER A 913 -15.44 31.40 35.14
N VAL A 914 -16.72 31.40 35.50
CA VAL A 914 -17.41 30.34 36.26
C VAL A 914 -17.48 29.00 35.48
N ARG A 915 -16.90 28.92 34.27
CA ARG A 915 -17.09 27.80 33.34
C ARG A 915 -15.93 26.81 33.41
N LYS A 916 -16.17 25.67 34.06
CA LYS A 916 -15.22 24.54 34.11
C LYS A 916 -15.15 23.85 32.74
N ILE A 917 -13.99 23.91 32.08
CA ILE A 917 -13.73 23.14 30.86
C ILE A 917 -13.35 21.70 31.24
N PRO A 918 -14.01 20.68 30.68
CA PRO A 918 -13.65 19.29 30.97
C PRO A 918 -12.32 18.93 30.28
N GLY A 919 -11.48 18.17 30.98
CA GLY A 919 -10.33 17.49 30.38
C GLY A 919 -10.76 16.33 29.48
N THR A 920 -9.77 15.61 28.94
CA THR A 920 -10.03 14.47 28.05
C THR A 920 -10.99 13.45 28.67
N ARG A 921 -11.95 13.00 27.86
CA ARG A 921 -12.90 11.93 28.19
C ARG A 921 -12.31 10.52 27.95
N LYS A 922 -11.14 10.43 27.31
CA LYS A 922 -10.48 9.17 26.89
C LYS A 922 -8.99 9.15 27.24
N LEU A 923 -8.65 9.50 28.49
CA LEU A 923 -7.26 9.57 28.95
C LEU A 923 -6.41 8.34 28.59
N GLN A 924 -6.96 7.13 28.76
CA GLN A 924 -6.22 5.90 28.47
C GLN A 924 -5.83 5.79 26.98
N ASP A 925 -6.68 6.28 26.08
CA ASP A 925 -6.40 6.32 24.65
C ASP A 925 -5.30 7.35 24.36
N ASN A 926 -5.37 8.54 25.00
CA ASN A 926 -4.32 9.55 24.88
C ASN A 926 -2.94 9.03 25.31
N LEU A 927 -2.86 8.39 26.49
CA LEU A 927 -1.59 7.85 27.00
C LEU A 927 -1.03 6.76 26.10
N SER A 928 -1.89 5.87 25.60
CA SER A 928 -1.47 4.78 24.71
C SER A 928 -0.92 5.30 23.38
N ASP A 929 -1.59 6.30 22.79
CA ASP A 929 -1.13 6.93 21.55
C ASP A 929 0.18 7.74 21.76
N LEU A 930 0.36 8.38 22.92
CA LEU A 930 1.62 9.04 23.27
C LEU A 930 2.77 8.02 23.40
N HIS A 931 2.54 6.86 24.02
CA HIS A 931 3.52 5.77 24.04
C HIS A 931 3.84 5.27 22.63
N ALA A 932 2.83 5.15 21.76
CA ALA A 932 3.01 4.76 20.36
C ALA A 932 3.89 5.75 19.60
N GLN A 933 3.70 7.06 19.80
CA GLN A 933 4.52 8.12 19.22
C GLN A 933 5.98 8.09 19.72
N VAL A 934 6.19 7.86 21.02
CA VAL A 934 7.55 7.66 21.59
C VAL A 934 8.24 6.45 20.93
N ALA A 935 7.53 5.32 20.80
CA ALA A 935 8.08 4.12 20.16
C ALA A 935 8.42 4.35 18.69
N ALA A 936 7.58 5.08 17.95
CA ALA A 936 7.84 5.45 16.56
C ALA A 936 9.11 6.31 16.44
N ASN A 937 9.28 7.31 17.31
CA ASN A 937 10.49 8.14 17.33
C ASN A 937 11.75 7.31 17.69
N GLN A 938 11.65 6.39 18.65
CA GLN A 938 12.76 5.51 19.01
C GLN A 938 13.22 4.64 17.83
N ARG A 939 12.28 4.15 17.00
CA ARG A 939 12.62 3.43 15.76
C ARG A 939 13.40 4.32 14.80
N GLY A 940 13.00 5.58 14.64
CA GLY A 940 13.73 6.56 13.84
C GLY A 940 15.17 6.75 14.32
N ILE A 941 15.38 6.87 15.63
CA ILE A 941 16.73 7.00 16.24
C ILE A 941 17.62 5.82 15.89
N SER A 942 17.13 4.58 16.07
CA SER A 942 17.91 3.38 15.78
C SER A 942 18.37 3.35 14.33
N LEU A 943 17.48 3.63 13.38
CA LEU A 943 17.80 3.61 11.96
C LEU A 943 18.76 4.72 11.53
N ILE A 944 18.65 5.91 12.15
CA ILE A 944 19.61 7.00 11.91
C ILE A 944 20.99 6.62 12.43
N LYS A 945 21.08 6.01 13.63
CA LYS A 945 22.36 5.54 14.20
C LYS A 945 22.99 4.46 13.31
N GLU A 946 22.21 3.51 12.80
CA GLU A 946 22.69 2.51 11.82
C GLU A 946 23.25 3.17 10.54
N LEU A 947 22.56 4.20 10.02
CA LEU A 947 23.01 4.93 8.84
C LEU A 947 24.32 5.69 9.10
N ILE A 948 24.48 6.28 10.30
CA ILE A 948 25.70 6.95 10.74
C ILE A 948 26.86 5.95 10.90
N GLU A 949 26.61 4.77 11.46
CA GLU A 949 27.63 3.71 11.56
C GLU A 949 28.14 3.28 10.18
N GLN A 950 27.26 3.23 9.17
CA GLN A 950 27.60 2.78 7.82
C GLN A 950 28.40 3.84 7.01
N TYR A 951 27.99 5.11 7.07
CA TYR A 951 28.54 6.16 6.19
C TYR A 951 29.33 7.26 6.91
N SER A 952 29.38 7.23 8.25
CA SER A 952 29.80 8.32 9.13
C SER A 952 28.85 9.52 9.15
N LEU A 953 28.84 10.25 10.28
CA LEU A 953 27.97 11.41 10.49
C LEU A 953 28.20 12.52 9.44
N GLY A 954 29.46 12.79 9.08
CA GLY A 954 29.82 13.84 8.13
C GLY A 954 29.19 13.62 6.75
N THR A 955 29.29 12.39 6.23
CA THR A 955 28.63 11.99 4.99
C THR A 955 27.11 12.11 5.08
N VAL A 956 26.49 11.59 6.14
CA VAL A 956 25.02 11.60 6.28
C VAL A 956 24.49 13.04 6.27
N GLN A 957 25.13 13.95 7.02
CA GLN A 957 24.73 15.36 7.05
C GLN A 957 25.03 16.10 5.74
N ALA A 958 26.13 15.77 5.05
CA ALA A 958 26.41 16.34 3.73
C ALA A 958 25.33 15.95 2.71
N TYR A 959 24.95 14.66 2.66
CA TYR A 959 23.91 14.19 1.75
C TYR A 959 22.51 14.67 2.12
N MET A 960 22.22 14.91 3.40
CA MET A 960 21.03 15.62 3.83
C MET A 960 20.94 17.01 3.16
N SER A 961 22.02 17.80 3.22
CA SER A 961 22.08 19.12 2.57
C SER A 961 21.95 19.02 1.05
N HIS A 962 22.62 18.06 0.42
CA HIS A 962 22.54 17.85 -1.03
C HIS A 962 21.12 17.50 -1.50
N VAL A 963 20.38 16.69 -0.73
CA VAL A 963 18.96 16.37 -1.00
C VAL A 963 18.07 17.61 -0.90
N GLN A 964 18.34 18.51 0.05
CA GLN A 964 17.61 19.78 0.17
C GLN A 964 17.92 20.73 -0.99
N ILE A 965 19.20 20.90 -1.36
CA ILE A 965 19.61 21.73 -2.51
C ILE A 965 18.98 21.22 -3.81
N ASN A 966 18.89 19.89 -3.98
CA ASN A 966 18.24 19.30 -5.15
C ASN A 966 16.75 19.66 -5.25
N ALA A 967 16.03 19.62 -4.13
CA ALA A 967 14.62 20.01 -4.08
C ALA A 967 14.44 21.53 -4.30
N GLU A 968 15.36 22.35 -3.79
CA GLU A 968 15.39 23.80 -4.05
C GLU A 968 15.50 24.09 -5.54
N GLU A 969 16.44 23.48 -6.26
CA GLU A 969 16.60 23.71 -7.70
C GLU A 969 15.37 23.30 -8.51
N ALA A 970 14.73 22.18 -8.16
CA ALA A 970 13.48 21.77 -8.79
C ALA A 970 12.35 22.81 -8.62
N VAL A 971 12.24 23.41 -7.44
CA VAL A 971 11.27 24.49 -7.19
C VAL A 971 11.66 25.76 -7.94
N ARG A 972 12.95 26.14 -7.96
CA ARG A 972 13.42 27.31 -8.71
C ARG A 972 13.09 27.18 -10.20
N GLU A 973 13.32 26.01 -10.79
CA GLU A 973 13.04 25.76 -12.20
C GLU A 973 11.54 25.81 -12.52
N MET A 974 10.69 25.23 -11.65
CA MET A 974 9.24 25.35 -11.74
C MET A 974 8.79 26.83 -11.68
N LEU A 975 9.32 27.61 -10.73
CA LEU A 975 9.01 29.03 -10.59
C LEU A 975 9.42 29.86 -11.82
N ARG A 976 10.61 29.60 -12.40
CA ARG A 976 11.06 30.24 -13.66
C ARG A 976 10.10 29.95 -14.81
N SER A 977 9.64 28.70 -14.93
CA SER A 977 8.67 28.28 -15.94
C SER A 977 7.33 29.01 -15.79
N VAL A 978 6.81 29.11 -14.56
CA VAL A 978 5.59 29.87 -14.26
C VAL A 978 5.76 31.34 -14.60
N ALA A 979 6.86 31.98 -14.17
CA ALA A 979 7.14 33.39 -14.45
C ALA A 979 7.18 33.66 -15.96
N THR A 980 7.85 32.80 -16.73
CA THR A 980 7.93 32.90 -18.20
C THR A 980 6.54 32.84 -18.84
N ARG A 981 5.68 31.92 -18.39
CA ARG A 981 4.30 31.80 -18.88
C ARG A 981 3.48 33.06 -18.59
N VAL A 982 3.56 33.59 -17.37
CA VAL A 982 2.77 34.76 -16.93
C VAL A 982 3.22 36.03 -17.67
N ILE A 983 4.54 36.27 -17.76
CA ILE A 983 5.09 37.40 -18.52
C ILE A 983 4.66 37.32 -20.00
N GLY A 984 4.66 36.12 -20.58
CA GLY A 984 4.22 35.88 -21.96
C GLY A 984 2.72 36.17 -22.20
N GLN A 985 1.87 36.05 -21.19
CA GLN A 985 0.42 36.32 -21.29
C GLN A 985 0.06 37.79 -21.04
N SER A 986 0.82 38.50 -20.20
CA SER A 986 0.47 39.86 -19.78
C SER A 986 0.67 40.95 -20.85
N GLY A 987 1.38 40.69 -21.94
CA GLY A 987 1.55 41.64 -23.07
C GLY A 987 2.25 42.98 -22.74
N ASN A 988 2.52 43.26 -21.46
CA ASN A 988 3.23 44.42 -20.96
C ASN A 988 4.74 44.17 -21.01
N ASN A 989 5.44 44.89 -21.90
CA ASN A 989 6.90 44.82 -22.06
C ASN A 989 7.70 45.56 -20.97
N ASP A 990 7.04 46.15 -19.98
CA ASP A 990 7.66 47.04 -18.98
C ASP A 990 8.12 46.32 -17.70
N GLU A 991 7.69 45.07 -17.45
CA GLU A 991 8.16 44.20 -16.35
C GLU A 991 8.83 42.94 -16.91
N LYS A 992 10.09 43.05 -17.38
CA LYS A 992 10.79 41.92 -18.02
C LYS A 992 11.32 40.86 -17.05
N ASP A 993 11.50 41.20 -15.77
CA ASP A 993 12.31 40.38 -14.85
C ASP A 993 11.51 39.76 -13.68
N SER A 994 10.25 40.17 -13.48
CA SER A 994 9.39 39.67 -12.40
C SER A 994 7.93 39.55 -12.82
N ALA A 995 7.27 38.46 -12.45
CA ALA A 995 5.84 38.24 -12.65
C ALA A 995 5.08 38.47 -11.33
N THR A 996 4.02 39.26 -11.36
CA THR A 996 3.14 39.50 -10.19
C THR A 996 1.73 39.01 -10.46
N ILE A 997 1.18 38.22 -9.53
CA ILE A 997 -0.18 37.66 -9.59
C ILE A 997 -0.86 37.99 -8.28
N GLU A 998 -2.10 38.50 -8.34
CA GLU A 998 -2.93 38.74 -7.16
C GLU A 998 -4.18 37.87 -7.24
N GLU A 999 -4.49 37.19 -6.15
CA GLU A 999 -5.68 36.33 -6.02
C GLU A 999 -6.31 36.49 -4.64
N GLU A 1000 -7.63 36.35 -4.59
CA GLU A 1000 -8.41 36.41 -3.37
C GLU A 1000 -9.42 35.28 -3.30
N ASP A 1001 -9.77 34.89 -2.07
CA ASP A 1001 -10.90 34.03 -1.80
C ASP A 1001 -11.54 34.36 -0.44
N TYR A 1002 -12.79 33.93 -0.23
CA TYR A 1002 -13.61 34.34 0.91
C TYR A 1002 -14.05 33.16 1.78
N MET A 1003 -13.95 33.33 3.10
CA MET A 1003 -14.63 32.45 4.07
C MET A 1003 -16.15 32.71 4.03
N ASP A 1004 -16.98 31.78 4.50
CA ASP A 1004 -18.45 31.89 4.45
C ASP A 1004 -19.01 33.10 5.24
N ASP A 1005 -18.24 33.70 6.14
CA ASP A 1005 -18.61 34.94 6.86
C ASP A 1005 -18.23 36.23 6.10
N GLY A 1006 -17.53 36.11 4.97
CA GLY A 1006 -17.01 37.21 4.17
C GLY A 1006 -15.56 37.62 4.49
N SER A 1007 -14.89 36.96 5.45
CA SER A 1007 -13.48 37.21 5.73
C SER A 1007 -12.61 36.90 4.49
N ILE A 1008 -11.66 37.78 4.19
CA ILE A 1008 -10.85 37.76 2.97
C ILE A 1008 -9.50 37.07 3.23
N ILE A 1009 -9.13 36.11 2.36
CA ILE A 1009 -7.76 35.66 2.16
C ILE A 1009 -7.24 36.31 0.89
N HIS A 1010 -6.20 37.13 1.00
CA HIS A 1010 -5.54 37.75 -0.14
C HIS A 1010 -4.12 37.20 -0.30
N LEU A 1011 -3.71 36.94 -1.53
CA LEU A 1011 -2.35 36.54 -1.88
C LEU A 1011 -1.86 37.40 -3.04
N LYS A 1012 -0.76 38.10 -2.80
CA LYS A 1012 0.09 38.69 -3.82
C LYS A 1012 1.34 37.82 -4.00
N LEU A 1013 1.44 37.16 -5.15
CA LEU A 1013 2.56 36.30 -5.52
C LEU A 1013 3.49 37.06 -6.47
N THR A 1014 4.71 37.32 -6.03
CA THR A 1014 5.78 37.91 -6.88
C THR A 1014 6.83 36.87 -7.17
N ILE A 1015 7.11 36.59 -8.45
CA ILE A 1015 8.11 35.60 -8.89
C ILE A 1015 9.22 36.28 -9.69
N ASN A 1016 10.48 36.09 -9.29
CA ASN A 1016 11.64 36.54 -10.05
C ASN A 1016 12.02 35.51 -11.13
N ALA A 1017 11.95 35.92 -12.40
CA ALA A 1017 12.12 35.03 -13.55
C ALA A 1017 13.57 34.53 -13.75
N GLU A 1018 14.57 35.26 -13.24
CA GLU A 1018 15.98 34.89 -13.37
C GLU A 1018 16.42 33.95 -12.24
N LYS A 1019 16.17 34.37 -10.99
CA LYS A 1019 16.61 33.65 -9.79
C LYS A 1019 15.74 32.44 -9.45
N GLY A 1020 14.48 32.41 -9.92
CA GLY A 1020 13.50 31.40 -9.52
C GLY A 1020 13.09 31.54 -8.04
N GLU A 1021 12.97 32.77 -7.56
CA GLU A 1021 12.57 33.08 -6.18
C GLU A 1021 11.14 33.62 -6.16
N ALA A 1022 10.38 33.30 -5.11
CA ALA A 1022 8.99 33.76 -4.98
C ALA A 1022 8.70 34.38 -3.61
N ILE A 1023 7.91 35.45 -3.60
CA ILE A 1023 7.36 36.09 -2.41
C ILE A 1023 5.85 35.85 -2.41
N PHE A 1024 5.37 35.16 -1.38
CA PHE A 1024 3.95 34.96 -1.08
C PHE A 1024 3.56 35.98 -0.01
N ASP A 1025 2.96 37.07 -0.43
CA ASP A 1025 2.55 38.16 0.45
C ASP A 1025 1.04 38.08 0.72
N PHE A 1026 0.69 37.81 1.98
CA PHE A 1026 -0.70 37.71 2.44
C PHE A 1026 -1.24 39.02 3.02
N ASP A 1027 -0.54 40.16 2.87
CA ASP A 1027 -1.07 41.48 3.23
C ASP A 1027 -2.46 41.70 2.61
N GLY A 1028 -3.36 42.39 3.30
CA GLY A 1028 -4.78 42.51 2.89
C GLY A 1028 -5.69 41.37 3.38
N THR A 1029 -5.14 40.28 3.91
CA THR A 1029 -5.92 39.26 4.63
C THR A 1029 -6.60 39.84 5.88
N SER A 1030 -7.83 39.42 6.16
CA SER A 1030 -8.62 40.00 7.26
C SER A 1030 -8.00 39.80 8.66
N PRO A 1031 -8.31 40.68 9.63
CA PRO A 1031 -7.88 40.53 11.02
C PRO A 1031 -8.28 39.20 11.67
N GLU A 1032 -7.68 38.87 12.81
CA GLU A 1032 -8.09 37.76 13.67
C GLU A 1032 -9.61 37.79 13.90
N VAL A 1033 -10.23 36.62 13.79
CA VAL A 1033 -11.67 36.46 13.94
C VAL A 1033 -12.02 35.99 15.36
N TYR A 1034 -13.16 36.48 15.86
CA TYR A 1034 -13.76 35.96 17.09
C TYR A 1034 -14.50 34.64 16.81
N GLY A 1035 -13.73 33.59 16.55
CA GLY A 1035 -14.18 32.27 16.14
C GLY A 1035 -13.00 31.31 16.05
N ASN A 1036 -13.20 30.15 15.42
CA ASN A 1036 -12.22 29.07 15.42
C ASN A 1036 -11.51 28.82 14.09
N TRP A 1037 -11.85 29.56 13.03
CA TRP A 1037 -11.21 29.42 11.71
C TRP A 1037 -9.92 30.25 11.59
N ASN A 1038 -9.37 30.71 12.70
CA ASN A 1038 -8.02 31.25 12.74
C ASN A 1038 -7.00 30.14 12.45
N ALA A 1039 -6.13 30.34 11.46
CA ALA A 1039 -5.06 29.42 11.10
C ALA A 1039 -3.73 29.94 11.63
N PRO A 1040 -2.95 29.12 12.37
CA PRO A 1040 -1.59 29.48 12.76
C PRO A 1040 -0.69 29.64 11.53
N GLU A 1041 0.37 30.45 11.62
CA GLU A 1041 1.31 30.69 10.51
C GLU A 1041 1.92 29.39 9.93
N ALA A 1042 2.08 28.38 10.80
CA ALA A 1042 2.53 27.05 10.44
C ALA A 1042 1.59 26.35 9.44
N VAL A 1043 0.28 26.58 9.52
CA VAL A 1043 -0.73 26.04 8.60
C VAL A 1043 -0.64 26.71 7.23
N THR A 1044 -0.46 28.04 7.19
CA THR A 1044 -0.25 28.78 5.93
C THR A 1044 1.02 28.31 5.23
N SER A 1045 2.11 28.14 5.98
CA SER A 1045 3.37 27.60 5.46
C SER A 1045 3.21 26.18 4.92
N ALA A 1046 2.42 25.34 5.59
CA ALA A 1046 2.09 23.98 5.13
C ALA A 1046 1.24 23.97 3.85
N ALA A 1047 0.30 24.90 3.69
CA ALA A 1047 -0.47 25.03 2.45
C ALA A 1047 0.42 25.45 1.27
N VAL A 1048 1.33 26.41 1.47
CA VAL A 1048 2.26 26.87 0.42
C VAL A 1048 3.20 25.75 -0.01
N ILE A 1049 3.87 25.07 0.93
CA ILE A 1049 4.80 23.97 0.59
C ILE A 1049 4.07 22.81 -0.11
N TYR A 1050 2.85 22.50 0.31
CA TYR A 1050 2.01 21.49 -0.35
C TYR A 1050 1.75 21.86 -1.82
N CYS A 1051 1.35 23.10 -2.08
CA CYS A 1051 1.09 23.57 -3.45
C CYS A 1051 2.35 23.50 -4.31
N LEU A 1052 3.48 24.01 -3.81
CA LEU A 1052 4.76 23.94 -4.53
C LEU A 1052 5.12 22.50 -4.87
N ARG A 1053 4.95 21.57 -3.93
CA ARG A 1053 5.22 20.15 -4.18
C ARG A 1053 4.29 19.53 -5.21
N CYS A 1054 3.02 19.93 -5.27
CA CYS A 1054 2.07 19.47 -6.29
C CYS A 1054 2.41 19.99 -7.69
N LEU A 1055 3.01 21.18 -7.78
CA LEU A 1055 3.39 21.82 -9.05
C LEU A 1055 4.72 21.32 -9.60
N VAL A 1056 5.58 20.78 -8.74
CA VAL A 1056 6.83 20.14 -9.14
C VAL A 1056 6.51 18.74 -9.67
N ASP A 1057 6.50 18.59 -11.00
CA ASP A 1057 6.20 17.35 -11.73
C ASP A 1057 7.34 16.32 -11.69
N ILE A 1058 7.89 16.10 -10.48
CA ILE A 1058 8.86 15.06 -10.20
C ILE A 1058 8.68 14.46 -8.83
N ASP A 1059 9.08 13.20 -8.69
CA ASP A 1059 9.10 12.52 -7.40
C ASP A 1059 10.31 12.95 -6.54
N ILE A 1060 10.19 14.12 -5.92
CA ILE A 1060 11.11 14.59 -4.87
C ILE A 1060 10.49 14.42 -3.48
N PRO A 1061 11.29 14.11 -2.45
CA PRO A 1061 10.80 14.11 -1.08
C PRO A 1061 10.37 15.53 -0.70
N LEU A 1062 9.34 15.64 0.14
CA LEU A 1062 9.00 16.94 0.71
C LEU A 1062 10.02 17.26 1.82
N ASN A 1063 10.80 18.31 1.61
CA ASN A 1063 11.85 18.73 2.54
C ASN A 1063 11.98 20.25 2.57
N GLN A 1064 12.85 20.76 3.45
CA GLN A 1064 13.06 22.20 3.64
C GLN A 1064 13.55 22.92 2.38
N GLY A 1065 14.21 22.22 1.45
CA GLY A 1065 14.65 22.75 0.16
C GLY A 1065 13.50 23.29 -0.69
N CYS A 1066 12.30 22.72 -0.57
CA CYS A 1066 11.12 23.21 -1.28
C CYS A 1066 10.72 24.64 -0.88
N LEU A 1067 11.09 25.08 0.33
CA LEU A 1067 10.81 26.43 0.84
C LEU A 1067 12.02 27.37 0.78
N ALA A 1068 13.23 26.86 0.50
CA ALA A 1068 14.45 27.67 0.45
C ALA A 1068 14.37 28.87 -0.53
N PRO A 1069 13.77 28.75 -1.75
CA PRO A 1069 13.68 29.87 -2.68
C PRO A 1069 12.42 30.74 -2.44
N VAL A 1070 11.70 30.53 -1.33
CA VAL A 1070 10.37 31.11 -1.10
C VAL A 1070 10.34 31.91 0.20
N LYS A 1071 9.80 33.13 0.12
CA LYS A 1071 9.50 33.96 1.29
C LYS A 1071 7.99 34.04 1.50
N ILE A 1072 7.52 33.72 2.70
CA ILE A 1072 6.11 33.83 3.09
C ILE A 1072 5.98 35.01 4.03
N LEU A 1073 5.13 35.98 3.69
CA LEU A 1073 4.84 37.15 4.51
C LEU A 1073 3.38 37.06 4.95
N ILE A 1074 3.16 37.02 6.27
CA ILE A 1074 1.82 36.94 6.86
C ILE A 1074 1.62 38.19 7.72
N PRO A 1075 0.53 38.97 7.52
CA PRO A 1075 0.26 40.13 8.35
C PRO A 1075 -0.03 39.73 9.79
N SER A 1076 0.71 40.31 10.74
CA SER A 1076 0.54 40.05 12.18
C SER A 1076 -0.84 40.48 12.65
N GLY A 1077 -1.51 39.63 13.45
CA GLY A 1077 -2.86 39.89 13.94
C GLY A 1077 -3.97 39.66 12.90
N SER A 1078 -3.64 39.10 11.74
CA SER A 1078 -4.62 38.50 10.82
C SER A 1078 -5.09 37.15 11.33
N PHE A 1079 -6.18 36.61 10.77
CA PHE A 1079 -6.58 35.24 11.13
C PHE A 1079 -5.62 34.17 10.60
N LEU A 1080 -4.59 34.53 9.82
CA LEU A 1080 -3.46 33.65 9.44
C LEU A 1080 -2.24 33.78 10.36
N SER A 1081 -2.26 34.75 11.28
CA SER A 1081 -1.28 34.95 12.36
C SER A 1081 -2.02 35.40 13.64
N PRO A 1082 -2.86 34.51 14.21
CA PRO A 1082 -3.68 34.85 15.37
C PRO A 1082 -2.84 34.88 16.66
N SER A 1083 -3.41 35.53 17.67
CA SER A 1083 -2.94 35.56 19.06
C SER A 1083 -2.95 34.18 19.70
N ASP A 1084 -2.16 34.02 20.77
CA ASP A 1084 -1.98 32.72 21.45
C ASP A 1084 -3.20 32.25 22.24
N LYS A 1085 -4.26 33.08 22.33
CA LYS A 1085 -5.52 32.77 23.03
C LYS A 1085 -6.68 32.46 22.09
N ALA A 1086 -6.51 32.70 20.80
CA ALA A 1086 -7.54 32.49 19.79
C ALA A 1086 -7.85 30.99 19.62
N ALA A 1087 -9.11 30.68 19.34
CA ALA A 1087 -9.51 29.36 18.89
C ALA A 1087 -9.01 29.12 17.45
N VAL A 1088 -8.50 27.91 17.15
CA VAL A 1088 -7.82 27.62 15.87
C VAL A 1088 -8.26 26.31 15.20
N VAL A 1089 -9.13 25.51 15.82
CA VAL A 1089 -9.44 24.17 15.31
C VAL A 1089 -9.98 24.18 13.88
N GLY A 1090 -10.79 25.19 13.54
CA GLY A 1090 -11.30 25.44 12.19
C GLY A 1090 -10.22 25.91 11.21
N GLY A 1091 -9.15 26.54 11.67
CA GLY A 1091 -8.06 27.02 10.80
C GLY A 1091 -7.35 25.88 10.09
N ASN A 1092 -7.10 24.79 10.81
CA ASN A 1092 -6.48 23.59 10.27
C ASN A 1092 -7.36 22.89 9.23
N VAL A 1093 -8.68 22.82 9.45
CA VAL A 1093 -9.58 21.97 8.65
C VAL A 1093 -10.43 22.72 7.61
N LEU A 1094 -10.51 24.05 7.71
CA LEU A 1094 -11.28 24.92 6.82
C LEU A 1094 -10.35 25.90 6.09
N THR A 1095 -9.68 26.77 6.85
CA THR A 1095 -8.87 27.85 6.29
C THR A 1095 -7.68 27.34 5.49
N SER A 1096 -7.04 26.26 5.93
CA SER A 1096 -5.95 25.60 5.18
C SER A 1096 -6.35 25.24 3.74
N GLN A 1097 -7.57 24.74 3.53
CA GLN A 1097 -8.10 24.40 2.21
C GLN A 1097 -8.26 25.64 1.34
N ARG A 1098 -8.66 26.76 1.93
CA ARG A 1098 -8.88 28.03 1.23
C ARG A 1098 -7.58 28.71 0.85
N ILE A 1099 -6.57 28.66 1.71
CA ILE A 1099 -5.21 29.07 1.35
C ILE A 1099 -4.72 28.24 0.16
N THR A 1100 -4.94 26.92 0.16
CA THR A 1100 -4.57 26.07 -0.98
C THR A 1100 -5.32 26.45 -2.25
N ASP A 1101 -6.63 26.68 -2.19
CA ASP A 1101 -7.43 27.11 -3.34
C ASP A 1101 -6.89 28.43 -3.93
N VAL A 1102 -6.57 29.43 -3.08
CA VAL A 1102 -5.97 30.71 -3.48
C VAL A 1102 -4.63 30.51 -4.17
N VAL A 1103 -3.72 29.74 -3.56
CA VAL A 1103 -2.39 29.49 -4.10
C VAL A 1103 -2.47 28.76 -5.44
N LEU A 1104 -3.22 27.66 -5.53
CA LEU A 1104 -3.35 26.90 -6.78
C LEU A 1104 -4.04 27.68 -7.90
N THR A 1105 -4.98 28.57 -7.54
CA THR A 1105 -5.60 29.46 -8.53
C THR A 1105 -4.62 30.52 -9.02
N ALA A 1106 -3.78 31.09 -8.15
CA ALA A 1106 -2.74 32.05 -8.54
C ALA A 1106 -1.75 31.41 -9.53
N PHE A 1107 -1.40 30.15 -9.33
CA PHE A 1107 -0.60 29.38 -10.30
C PHE A 1107 -1.39 28.91 -11.53
N GLN A 1108 -2.70 29.18 -11.61
CA GLN A 1108 -3.61 28.65 -12.63
C GLN A 1108 -3.42 27.13 -12.85
N ALA A 1109 -3.29 26.38 -11.76
CA ALA A 1109 -2.96 24.97 -11.81
C ALA A 1109 -4.19 24.08 -11.99
N CYS A 1110 -5.26 24.40 -11.25
CA CYS A 1110 -6.57 23.74 -11.32
C CYS A 1110 -7.65 24.67 -10.75
N ALA A 1111 -8.92 24.37 -11.05
CA ALA A 1111 -10.06 25.02 -10.41
C ALA A 1111 -10.15 24.62 -8.92
N CYS A 1112 -10.93 25.36 -8.13
CA CYS A 1112 -11.06 25.07 -6.71
C CYS A 1112 -11.74 23.71 -6.48
N SER A 1113 -11.22 22.92 -5.53
CA SER A 1113 -11.91 21.71 -5.06
C SER A 1113 -13.01 22.09 -4.06
N GLN A 1114 -13.57 21.10 -3.35
CA GLN A 1114 -14.58 21.32 -2.30
C GLN A 1114 -14.24 22.36 -1.21
N GLY A 1115 -12.98 22.81 -1.09
CA GLY A 1115 -12.55 23.93 -0.24
C GLY A 1115 -12.79 23.74 1.27
N CYS A 1116 -12.96 22.50 1.73
CA CYS A 1116 -13.31 22.16 3.11
C CYS A 1116 -13.07 20.66 3.37
N MET A 1117 -12.89 20.26 4.64
CA MET A 1117 -12.83 18.85 5.06
C MET A 1117 -14.18 18.25 5.53
N ASN A 1118 -15.26 19.05 5.56
CA ASN A 1118 -16.60 18.68 6.02
C ASN A 1118 -16.61 17.88 7.33
N ASN A 1119 -16.11 18.47 8.40
CA ASN A 1119 -15.96 17.78 9.68
C ASN A 1119 -17.32 17.51 10.31
N LEU A 1120 -17.52 16.26 10.72
CA LEU A 1120 -18.63 15.80 11.53
C LEU A 1120 -18.09 15.26 12.84
N THR A 1121 -18.59 15.78 13.95
CA THR A 1121 -18.43 15.15 15.25
C THR A 1121 -19.79 14.85 15.86
N PHE A 1122 -19.87 13.76 16.61
CA PHE A 1122 -21.00 13.53 17.50
C PHE A 1122 -20.61 12.66 18.68
N GLY A 1123 -21.36 12.76 19.77
CA GLY A 1123 -21.07 11.96 20.94
C GLY A 1123 -21.93 12.32 22.15
N ASN A 1124 -21.53 11.76 23.29
CA ASN A 1124 -22.10 12.04 24.60
C ASN A 1124 -20.98 11.92 25.66
N ASP A 1125 -21.35 11.82 26.94
CA ASP A 1125 -20.36 11.77 28.03
C ASP A 1125 -19.47 10.51 28.01
N SER A 1126 -19.85 9.47 27.27
CA SER A 1126 -19.13 8.18 27.23
C SER A 1126 -18.26 7.98 25.98
N PHE A 1127 -18.56 8.67 24.88
CA PHE A 1127 -17.83 8.55 23.63
C PHE A 1127 -17.90 9.83 22.78
N GLY A 1128 -16.87 10.03 21.95
CA GLY A 1128 -16.86 11.00 20.88
C GLY A 1128 -16.49 10.31 19.57
N TYR A 1129 -17.17 10.70 18.50
CA TYR A 1129 -16.85 10.38 17.13
C TYR A 1129 -16.44 11.66 16.41
N TYR A 1130 -15.42 11.54 15.59
CA TYR A 1130 -14.96 12.56 14.65
C TYR A 1130 -14.93 11.92 13.27
N GLU A 1131 -15.05 12.67 12.19
CA GLU A 1131 -14.81 12.23 10.82
C GLU A 1131 -14.67 13.44 9.88
N THR A 1132 -13.84 13.30 8.84
CA THR A 1132 -13.83 14.22 7.69
C THR A 1132 -14.49 13.54 6.49
N ILE A 1133 -15.28 14.29 5.72
CA ILE A 1133 -16.06 13.76 4.61
C ILE A 1133 -15.57 14.39 3.30
N GLY A 1134 -15.20 13.57 2.33
CA GLY A 1134 -14.75 13.99 1.02
C GLY A 1134 -15.80 14.75 0.19
N GLY A 1135 -15.38 15.21 -0.98
CA GLY A 1135 -16.24 15.92 -1.93
C GLY A 1135 -15.68 15.90 -3.33
N GLY A 1136 -16.01 16.92 -4.13
CA GLY A 1136 -15.51 17.04 -5.50
C GLY A 1136 -14.12 17.68 -5.57
N SER A 1137 -13.20 17.09 -6.34
CA SER A 1137 -11.95 17.77 -6.69
C SER A 1137 -12.16 18.74 -7.87
N GLY A 1138 -11.35 19.80 -7.93
CA GLY A 1138 -11.35 20.73 -9.05
C GLY A 1138 -10.84 20.10 -10.34
N ALA A 1139 -11.35 20.57 -11.48
CA ALA A 1139 -10.84 20.20 -12.79
C ALA A 1139 -9.55 20.96 -13.15
N GLY A 1140 -8.73 20.38 -14.02
CA GLY A 1140 -7.50 21.01 -14.51
C GLY A 1140 -7.49 21.19 -16.03
N PRO A 1141 -6.37 21.70 -16.59
CA PRO A 1141 -6.23 21.98 -18.02
C PRO A 1141 -6.40 20.79 -18.96
N SER A 1142 -6.28 19.56 -18.47
CA SER A 1142 -6.39 18.35 -19.28
C SER A 1142 -7.16 17.21 -18.61
N TRP A 1143 -7.82 17.45 -17.47
CA TRP A 1143 -8.49 16.40 -16.69
C TRP A 1143 -9.76 16.87 -16.00
N HIS A 1144 -10.74 15.97 -15.89
CA HIS A 1144 -11.93 16.12 -15.06
C HIS A 1144 -11.58 15.98 -13.57
N GLY A 1145 -12.32 16.70 -12.73
CA GLY A 1145 -12.24 16.50 -11.29
C GLY A 1145 -12.76 15.12 -10.88
N THR A 1146 -12.12 14.51 -9.89
CA THR A 1146 -12.53 13.23 -9.31
C THR A 1146 -13.61 13.45 -8.26
N SER A 1147 -14.68 12.65 -8.32
CA SER A 1147 -15.82 12.71 -7.38
C SER A 1147 -15.55 11.94 -6.09
N GLY A 1148 -16.13 12.42 -4.98
CA GLY A 1148 -16.19 11.69 -3.70
C GLY A 1148 -14.82 11.37 -3.08
N VAL A 1149 -13.89 12.33 -3.09
CA VAL A 1149 -12.51 12.17 -2.59
C VAL A 1149 -12.15 13.21 -1.55
N GLN A 1150 -11.16 12.87 -0.73
CA GLN A 1150 -10.40 13.88 0.00
C GLN A 1150 -9.61 14.76 -0.96
N CYS A 1151 -9.44 16.02 -0.62
CA CYS A 1151 -8.71 16.99 -1.44
C CYS A 1151 -7.70 17.76 -0.58
N HIS A 1152 -6.60 18.15 -1.23
CA HIS A 1152 -5.54 19.01 -0.71
C HIS A 1152 -5.08 18.70 0.71
N MET A 1153 -5.47 19.49 1.72
CA MET A 1153 -4.88 19.48 3.05
C MET A 1153 -5.23 18.26 3.93
N THR A 1154 -6.02 17.31 3.41
CA THR A 1154 -6.37 16.06 4.08
C THR A 1154 -6.29 14.84 3.16
N ASN A 1155 -6.11 13.66 3.73
CA ASN A 1155 -6.21 12.38 3.03
C ASN A 1155 -6.71 11.23 3.92
N THR A 1156 -7.49 11.55 4.96
CA THR A 1156 -7.94 10.55 5.93
C THR A 1156 -8.96 9.58 5.34
N ARG A 1157 -8.98 8.33 5.82
CA ARG A 1157 -9.90 7.29 5.35
C ARG A 1157 -11.26 7.36 6.03
N MET A 1158 -12.31 6.96 5.30
CA MET A 1158 -13.67 6.81 5.85
C MET A 1158 -13.81 5.50 6.65
N THR A 1159 -14.63 5.52 7.71
CA THR A 1159 -15.06 4.28 8.38
C THR A 1159 -16.07 3.51 7.51
N ASP A 1160 -15.92 2.19 7.41
CA ASP A 1160 -16.83 1.33 6.63
C ASP A 1160 -18.27 1.42 7.19
N PRO A 1161 -19.32 1.46 6.34
CA PRO A 1161 -20.72 1.53 6.80
C PRO A 1161 -21.11 0.50 7.87
N GLU A 1162 -20.66 -0.75 7.75
CA GLU A 1162 -21.03 -1.79 8.70
C GLU A 1162 -20.36 -1.56 10.05
N ILE A 1163 -19.08 -1.16 10.03
CA ILE A 1163 -18.32 -0.82 11.23
C ILE A 1163 -18.89 0.44 11.89
N PHE A 1164 -19.34 1.41 11.10
CA PHE A 1164 -19.97 2.63 11.58
C PHE A 1164 -21.26 2.32 12.36
N GLU A 1165 -22.11 1.45 11.84
CA GLU A 1165 -23.35 1.01 12.51
C GLU A 1165 -23.11 0.04 13.68
N GLN A 1166 -22.02 -0.72 13.64
CA GLN A 1166 -21.63 -1.62 14.74
C GLN A 1166 -21.06 -0.86 15.94
N ARG A 1167 -20.27 0.19 15.71
CA ARG A 1167 -19.57 0.95 16.77
C ARG A 1167 -20.41 2.06 17.39
N TYR A 1168 -21.34 2.64 16.64
CA TYR A 1168 -22.10 3.82 17.06
C TYR A 1168 -23.60 3.58 16.96
N PRO A 1169 -24.41 4.23 17.82
CA PRO A 1169 -25.86 4.10 17.80
C PRO A 1169 -26.46 4.89 16.63
N VAL A 1170 -26.17 4.46 15.41
CA VAL A 1170 -26.55 5.13 14.17
C VAL A 1170 -26.99 4.11 13.12
N LEU A 1171 -27.79 4.56 12.16
CA LEU A 1171 -28.16 3.81 10.96
C LEU A 1171 -27.86 4.69 9.73
N LEU A 1172 -27.05 4.19 8.80
CA LEU A 1172 -26.71 4.91 7.57
C LEU A 1172 -27.74 4.54 6.50
N HIS A 1173 -28.55 5.52 6.08
CA HIS A 1173 -29.57 5.35 5.04
C HIS A 1173 -29.01 5.53 3.64
N ARG A 1174 -28.09 6.47 3.48
CA ARG A 1174 -27.51 6.80 2.19
C ARG A 1174 -26.05 7.19 2.34
N PHE A 1175 -25.22 6.65 1.45
CA PHE A 1175 -23.86 7.12 1.21
C PHE A 1175 -23.55 6.98 -0.27
N GLY A 1176 -23.52 8.11 -0.98
CA GLY A 1176 -23.34 8.12 -2.44
C GLY A 1176 -22.87 9.47 -2.97
N LEU A 1177 -22.65 9.54 -4.28
CA LEU A 1177 -22.29 10.77 -4.96
C LEU A 1177 -23.48 11.73 -5.01
N ARG A 1178 -23.16 13.02 -4.94
CA ARG A 1178 -24.11 14.11 -5.16
C ARG A 1178 -24.08 14.48 -6.64
N GLU A 1179 -24.80 13.72 -7.45
CA GLU A 1179 -24.83 13.88 -8.90
C GLU A 1179 -25.06 15.34 -9.33
N ASN A 1180 -24.29 15.78 -10.33
CA ASN A 1180 -24.37 17.12 -10.93
C ASN A 1180 -24.04 18.25 -9.94
N SER A 1181 -23.20 17.99 -8.94
CA SER A 1181 -22.66 19.03 -8.07
C SER A 1181 -21.32 19.57 -8.55
N GLY A 1182 -20.60 18.86 -9.43
CA GLY A 1182 -19.42 19.38 -10.11
C GLY A 1182 -19.74 20.53 -11.07
N GLY A 1183 -18.86 21.52 -11.14
CA GLY A 1183 -18.96 22.65 -12.05
C GLY A 1183 -18.66 22.22 -13.49
N ASN A 1184 -19.50 22.63 -14.45
CA ASN A 1184 -19.32 22.28 -15.86
C ASN A 1184 -18.17 23.07 -16.49
N GLY A 1185 -17.41 22.44 -17.38
CA GLY A 1185 -16.40 23.05 -18.22
C GLY A 1185 -16.07 22.14 -19.40
N VAL A 1186 -15.05 22.48 -20.19
CA VAL A 1186 -14.40 21.50 -21.09
C VAL A 1186 -14.01 20.27 -20.28
N TYR A 1187 -13.50 20.51 -19.08
CA TYR A 1187 -13.35 19.51 -18.05
C TYR A 1187 -14.22 19.87 -16.84
N SER A 1188 -15.24 19.04 -16.57
CA SER A 1188 -16.09 19.20 -15.38
C SER A 1188 -15.34 18.90 -14.08
N GLY A 1189 -15.68 19.64 -13.02
CA GLY A 1189 -15.25 19.33 -11.65
C GLY A 1189 -15.92 18.06 -11.11
N GLY A 1190 -15.34 17.50 -10.06
CA GLY A 1190 -15.87 16.28 -9.43
C GLY A 1190 -17.16 16.55 -8.64
N ASP A 1191 -17.99 15.52 -8.50
CA ASP A 1191 -19.18 15.56 -7.66
C ASP A 1191 -18.84 15.38 -6.17
N GLY A 1192 -19.58 16.09 -5.31
CA GLY A 1192 -19.58 15.92 -3.87
C GLY A 1192 -20.25 14.61 -3.41
N LEU A 1193 -20.53 14.53 -2.11
CA LEU A 1193 -21.12 13.37 -1.44
C LEU A 1193 -22.47 13.71 -0.79
N VAL A 1194 -23.32 12.70 -0.67
CA VAL A 1194 -24.54 12.69 0.13
C VAL A 1194 -24.39 11.65 1.22
N ARG A 1195 -24.60 12.06 2.48
CA ARG A 1195 -24.62 11.15 3.62
C ARG A 1195 -25.84 11.40 4.49
N GLU A 1196 -26.61 10.34 4.79
CA GLU A 1196 -27.83 10.41 5.60
C GLU A 1196 -27.72 9.47 6.80
N ILE A 1197 -27.58 10.03 8.00
CA ILE A 1197 -27.31 9.30 9.24
C ILE A 1197 -28.51 9.47 10.17
N GLU A 1198 -29.21 8.39 10.48
CA GLU A 1198 -30.19 8.36 11.55
C GLU A 1198 -29.50 8.05 12.88
N PHE A 1199 -29.82 8.79 13.94
CA PHE A 1199 -29.31 8.52 15.28
C PHE A 1199 -30.29 7.66 16.07
N ARG A 1200 -29.81 6.63 16.77
CA ARG A 1200 -30.63 5.68 17.55
C ARG A 1200 -30.68 6.00 19.05
N SER A 1201 -29.84 6.93 19.50
CA SER A 1201 -29.84 7.45 20.87
C SER A 1201 -29.66 8.97 20.87
N PRO A 1202 -30.04 9.67 21.94
CA PRO A 1202 -29.72 11.08 22.09
C PRO A 1202 -28.21 11.32 22.05
N VAL A 1203 -27.76 12.24 21.19
CA VAL A 1203 -26.36 12.64 21.06
C VAL A 1203 -26.25 14.13 20.77
N VAL A 1204 -25.09 14.71 21.07
CA VAL A 1204 -24.71 16.05 20.60
C VAL A 1204 -24.01 15.88 19.26
N VAL A 1205 -24.50 16.53 18.22
CA VAL A 1205 -23.92 16.53 16.87
C VAL A 1205 -23.35 17.92 16.58
N SER A 1206 -22.12 17.99 16.11
CA SER A 1206 -21.50 19.22 15.64
C SER A 1206 -20.99 19.08 14.22
N VAL A 1207 -21.17 20.14 13.44
CA VAL A 1207 -20.70 20.26 12.06
C VAL A 1207 -19.79 21.47 11.96
N LEU A 1208 -18.61 21.29 11.39
CA LEU A 1208 -17.64 22.35 11.14
C LEU A 1208 -17.20 22.31 9.67
N SER A 1209 -17.76 23.22 8.87
CA SER A 1209 -17.70 23.16 7.41
C SER A 1209 -17.84 24.53 6.71
N GLU A 1210 -17.34 24.65 5.47
CA GLU A 1210 -17.23 25.87 4.63
C GLU A 1210 -17.77 25.66 3.21
N ARG A 1211 -17.85 26.68 2.35
CA ARG A 1211 -18.45 26.61 1.00
C ARG A 1211 -19.97 26.33 1.03
N ARG A 1212 -20.64 26.87 2.06
CA ARG A 1212 -22.11 26.89 2.18
C ARG A 1212 -22.67 28.23 1.70
N VAL A 1213 -21.84 29.27 1.69
CA VAL A 1213 -22.16 30.60 1.16
C VAL A 1213 -21.48 30.82 -0.19
N HIS A 1214 -20.15 30.64 -0.26
CA HIS A 1214 -19.37 30.80 -1.49
C HIS A 1214 -19.16 29.46 -2.21
N ALA A 1215 -19.40 29.43 -3.52
CA ALA A 1215 -19.21 28.24 -4.34
C ALA A 1215 -17.72 27.95 -4.61
N PRO A 1216 -17.31 26.68 -4.78
CA PRO A 1216 -16.00 26.33 -5.34
C PRO A 1216 -15.83 26.90 -6.75
N ARG A 1217 -14.89 27.83 -6.92
CA ARG A 1217 -14.74 28.63 -8.14
C ARG A 1217 -14.22 27.80 -9.32
N GLY A 1218 -14.87 27.92 -10.48
CA GLY A 1218 -14.37 27.41 -11.75
C GLY A 1218 -13.25 28.29 -12.32
N LEU A 1219 -12.41 27.75 -13.21
CA LEU A 1219 -11.25 28.46 -13.73
C LEU A 1219 -11.23 28.48 -15.28
N ASN A 1220 -10.63 29.52 -15.86
CA ASN A 1220 -10.51 29.71 -17.31
C ASN A 1220 -11.84 29.57 -18.09
N GLY A 1221 -12.93 30.09 -17.51
CA GLY A 1221 -14.29 30.04 -18.09
C GLY A 1221 -15.13 28.83 -17.67
N GLY A 1222 -14.58 27.91 -16.87
CA GLY A 1222 -15.36 26.85 -16.24
C GLY A 1222 -16.35 27.39 -15.21
N LYS A 1223 -17.47 26.69 -15.02
CA LYS A 1223 -18.50 27.05 -14.04
C LYS A 1223 -18.13 26.57 -12.64
N ASP A 1224 -18.68 27.26 -11.65
CA ASP A 1224 -18.50 26.91 -10.24
C ASP A 1224 -19.18 25.58 -9.87
N GLY A 1225 -18.60 24.91 -8.88
CA GLY A 1225 -19.22 23.74 -8.25
C GLY A 1225 -20.40 24.13 -7.35
N ALA A 1226 -21.27 23.17 -7.04
CA ALA A 1226 -22.40 23.39 -6.15
C ALA A 1226 -21.94 23.51 -4.69
N ARG A 1227 -22.52 24.47 -3.97
CA ARG A 1227 -22.31 24.68 -2.53
C ARG A 1227 -22.77 23.48 -1.71
N GLY A 1228 -22.10 23.24 -0.59
CA GLY A 1228 -22.51 22.24 0.40
C GLY A 1228 -23.77 22.66 1.17
N ALA A 1229 -24.41 21.72 1.85
CA ALA A 1229 -25.54 21.99 2.73
C ALA A 1229 -25.69 20.90 3.80
N ASN A 1230 -26.11 21.30 5.00
CA ASN A 1230 -26.32 20.39 6.13
C ASN A 1230 -27.77 20.54 6.61
N TYR A 1231 -28.50 19.44 6.74
CA TYR A 1231 -29.89 19.43 7.18
C TYR A 1231 -30.12 18.46 8.33
N LEU A 1232 -30.92 18.87 9.32
CA LEU A 1232 -31.53 17.97 10.30
C LEU A 1232 -32.98 17.69 9.89
N VAL A 1233 -33.33 16.43 9.72
CA VAL A 1233 -34.71 15.98 9.52
C VAL A 1233 -35.21 15.46 10.86
N THR A 1234 -36.12 16.21 11.48
CA THR A 1234 -36.71 15.85 12.77
C THR A 1234 -37.77 14.76 12.62
N LYS A 1235 -38.21 14.15 13.73
CA LYS A 1235 -39.15 13.02 13.73
C LYS A 1235 -40.48 13.28 13.00
N ASP A 1236 -40.96 14.52 13.07
CA ASP A 1236 -42.15 15.01 12.38
C ASP A 1236 -41.90 15.32 10.88
N LYS A 1237 -40.73 14.91 10.36
CA LYS A 1237 -40.25 15.11 8.99
C LYS A 1237 -40.00 16.57 8.60
N ARG A 1238 -39.92 17.50 9.58
CA ARG A 1238 -39.47 18.87 9.30
C ARG A 1238 -37.98 18.86 8.96
N LYS A 1239 -37.63 19.51 7.86
CA LYS A 1239 -36.24 19.64 7.37
C LYS A 1239 -35.68 21.01 7.75
N VAL A 1240 -34.64 21.03 8.58
CA VAL A 1240 -34.02 22.23 9.15
C VAL A 1240 -32.63 22.42 8.57
N TYR A 1241 -32.34 23.59 8.00
CA TYR A 1241 -31.00 23.91 7.53
C TYR A 1241 -30.09 24.30 8.70
N LEU A 1242 -28.96 23.62 8.87
CA LEU A 1242 -28.05 23.84 9.99
C LEU A 1242 -26.94 24.87 9.69
N GLY A 1243 -26.75 25.28 8.44
CA GLY A 1243 -25.62 26.13 8.05
C GLY A 1243 -24.29 25.37 7.99
N GLY A 1244 -23.18 26.10 7.88
CA GLY A 1244 -21.82 25.54 7.78
C GLY A 1244 -21.20 25.15 9.12
N LYS A 1245 -21.54 25.87 10.20
CA LYS A 1245 -21.00 25.67 11.55
C LYS A 1245 -22.16 25.61 12.54
N ASN A 1246 -22.36 24.47 13.22
CA ASN A 1246 -23.47 24.31 14.17
C ASN A 1246 -23.26 23.16 15.16
N THR A 1247 -23.91 23.24 16.31
CA THR A 1247 -24.02 22.17 17.32
C THR A 1247 -25.47 22.03 17.73
N VAL A 1248 -26.01 20.82 17.63
CA VAL A 1248 -27.41 20.52 17.96
C VAL A 1248 -27.51 19.24 18.78
N GLU A 1249 -28.48 19.19 19.68
CA GLU A 1249 -28.90 17.95 20.32
C GLU A 1249 -29.83 17.21 19.38
N VAL A 1250 -29.49 15.97 19.05
CA VAL A 1250 -30.26 15.12 18.13
C VAL A 1250 -30.88 13.98 18.93
N GLN A 1251 -32.17 13.74 18.70
CA GLN A 1251 -32.94 12.70 19.36
C GLN A 1251 -32.96 11.40 18.55
N ALA A 1252 -33.19 10.28 19.22
CA ALA A 1252 -33.29 8.96 18.58
C ALA A 1252 -34.41 8.93 17.51
N GLY A 1253 -34.10 8.65 16.25
CA GLY A 1253 -35.01 8.65 15.09
C GLY A 1253 -34.92 9.89 14.19
N GLU A 1254 -34.07 10.86 14.52
CA GLU A 1254 -33.80 12.02 13.67
C GLU A 1254 -32.62 11.76 12.73
N ILE A 1255 -32.64 12.40 11.55
CA ILE A 1255 -31.68 12.14 10.47
C ILE A 1255 -30.86 13.39 10.16
N LEU A 1256 -29.53 13.28 10.22
CA LEU A 1256 -28.61 14.28 9.68
C LEU A 1256 -28.30 13.96 8.21
N GLN A 1257 -28.60 14.91 7.32
CA GLN A 1257 -28.23 14.86 5.91
C GLN A 1257 -27.11 15.86 5.62
N ILE A 1258 -25.95 15.35 5.20
CA ILE A 1258 -24.80 16.15 4.77
C ILE A 1258 -24.67 16.06 3.25
N LEU A 1259 -24.65 17.23 2.60
CA LEU A 1259 -24.36 17.40 1.18
C LEU A 1259 -23.02 18.12 1.06
N THR A 1260 -21.96 17.43 0.64
CA THR A 1260 -20.65 18.09 0.49
C THR A 1260 -20.58 18.88 -0.82
N PRO A 1261 -19.68 19.88 -0.92
CA PRO A 1261 -19.51 20.67 -2.14
C PRO A 1261 -18.94 19.83 -3.31
N GLY A 1262 -19.26 20.24 -4.54
CA GLY A 1262 -18.57 19.75 -5.74
C GLY A 1262 -17.26 20.51 -5.99
N GLY A 1263 -16.54 20.16 -7.05
CA GLY A 1263 -15.37 20.92 -7.54
C GLY A 1263 -15.73 21.89 -8.65
N GLY A 1264 -14.93 22.94 -8.86
CA GLY A 1264 -15.06 23.86 -9.98
C GLY A 1264 -14.65 23.21 -11.32
N GLY A 1265 -15.28 23.64 -12.41
CA GLY A 1265 -14.94 23.23 -13.77
C GLY A 1265 -13.78 24.02 -14.37
N TRP A 1266 -13.21 23.51 -15.46
CA TRP A 1266 -12.14 24.14 -16.23
C TRP A 1266 -12.55 24.36 -17.68
N GLY A 1267 -12.32 25.57 -18.20
CA GLY A 1267 -12.61 25.91 -19.60
C GLY A 1267 -14.09 26.17 -19.85
N SER A 1268 -14.41 26.97 -20.86
CA SER A 1268 -15.81 27.24 -21.24
C SER A 1268 -16.50 25.97 -21.76
N PRO A 1269 -17.68 25.57 -21.20
CA PRO A 1269 -18.41 24.36 -21.59
C PRO A 1269 -18.87 24.27 -23.04
#